data_AF-A0A6B3M0I6-F1
#
_entry.id   AF-A0A6B3M0I6-F1
#
_cell.length_a   1.000
_cell.length_b   1.000
_cell.length_c   1.000
_cell.angle_alpha   90.00
_cell.angle_beta   90.00
_cell.angle_gamma   90.00
#
_symmetry.space_group_name_H-M   'P 1'
#
loop_
_entity.id
_entity.type
_entity.pdbx_description
1 polymer ?
#
loop_
_entity_poly.entity_id
_entity_poly.type
_entity_poly.pdbx_seq_one_letter_code
_entity_poly.pdbx_strand_id
1 'polypeptide(L)'
;MSNILLVPIHLDALYLNQQKSVVEEMTDYSKLPYKMGPKDPHKNSEYPYVSDSVLSPPFENLNLSLKAGIHLHWALPDALTQGIAEDDGNIHFPLVPNRWLIMRRDGKLSAQKLPDKQWVVESDYLYPDGEEPEDTINILHHPTCEDGDYRPFRYLGRKLELREWPQREEATYIETLSAIGPFAQVTSLDNEKATFAAFYPNCRSVFGFHDDEITQDTQLEGLQYDVIGWYDTPDKDYFRKFLDEHSDSETLLAAIEEEFGWKLPKEVDNITSLEGMICYSRLTFNAGALIGERASKLEKPKIAVGNSPTEALAAYLAHQLSDDQEHRQIIEEQLEALELSVRFAAQQLDIGPKFEQARHAMGFTGESVGVVWRVLPEDNNSGSADASYARAQAQVTLPDEIAEKLNTLNLRQLEYDRALAKIGMIREQLYADWHKYMLALHIYTSNEGSLPDDSDLKDFIDLEEYERGKHKGKYNGCSIYDLQQEIAQTGTLEIIKNENGEITGANSDSPPESIAAQLAEAINEIIQTLNGLNGAVRQLLLDKNNPSQLRYLLKVEPGERYWEANNPVVLMVGDAVTPSSRHGQDGRLHSDGLLECQLLTETINLEDIQVYLETFKLKLDELGNVEGEKIGFQERSQQPWHPFMLHWSVQIFPVKHSDDPSQDKYDSALITDHYQLPVNSPDLLLQPEADNNFVDDAQLYAGACILTPSASILLKEQINSYLSKVLLPLSKVLLPDYDGYDGSEDFLSQHWEQIKIWYEEKLTHASEEEKVNDPIYTALRAYEMLQSLNCMAQQLGGFNDALLTYKREMQLDVDDPLAIEVNQEFHQKVRDAVARGDVPSSLLRGPLILNEFNPWRTGALDISRLRILDTFGQVQDVVNGDEGVEVITTAAMTPPAGGTHPIYLPPRLAQAARLNFWWLSASQGEVQTNDHPATTPICGWILPNYLDNSLMVYQTQGQPLGMIQVRDEQIQWLPTPGSEIYKSIEEVKSDVNLFLGQILDYLSAQDQAYFQKFLTVIESALESIEPDNYSQHQSIALMMGRPIALVRAKVNLELLGQPSISQNESDTKQDVEEEVENVPRTTYDFTKVNLPIRIGEYRQLNDGLVGYWVEAEEHTYQEEIFYAPQSVYVSHEKIQTLFEDEEDGEPDTAVNLEQNLEAQTAQTLAMLVDPRGVVNATCGFLPARAISIPPEHFAQALKSIEVTFLSTPIISERDRLNISISLADIPDYTWSWIAKEGENWLETTEIGKVNTQANFTDQGHKIYEGWLKLSQKDGDDT
;
A
#
# COMPACT_ATOMS: atom_id res chain seq x y z
N MET A 1 -5.64 -25.32 46.10
CA MET A 1 -4.85 -24.11 46.38
C MET A 1 -5.00 -23.27 45.14
N SER A 2 -5.39 -22.02 45.31
CA SER A 2 -5.43 -21.11 44.17
C SER A 2 -4.02 -20.63 43.86
N ASN A 3 -3.72 -20.53 42.58
CA ASN A 3 -2.43 -20.09 42.09
C ASN A 3 -2.62 -18.78 41.33
N ILE A 4 -1.71 -17.84 41.52
CA ILE A 4 -1.69 -16.57 40.79
C ILE A 4 -0.46 -16.57 39.88
N LEU A 5 -0.66 -16.16 38.63
CA LEU A 5 0.43 -15.99 37.68
C LEU A 5 1.15 -14.67 37.95
N LEU A 6 2.47 -14.73 38.14
CA LEU A 6 3.34 -13.56 38.28
C LEU A 6 3.97 -13.25 36.92
N VAL A 7 3.59 -12.12 36.35
CA VAL A 7 4.05 -11.64 35.05
C VAL A 7 5.11 -10.55 35.27
N PRO A 8 6.36 -10.74 34.84
CA PRO A 8 7.38 -9.70 34.99
C PRO A 8 7.08 -8.50 34.09
N ILE A 9 7.41 -7.30 34.56
CA ILE A 9 7.34 -6.07 33.77
C ILE A 9 8.62 -5.25 33.85
N HIS A 10 8.88 -4.44 32.83
CA HIS A 10 10.04 -3.56 32.80
C HIS A 10 9.80 -2.27 33.59
N LEU A 11 10.72 -1.89 34.47
CA LEU A 11 10.66 -0.67 35.29
C LEU A 11 11.86 0.24 35.02
N ASP A 12 11.59 1.51 34.74
CA ASP A 12 12.56 2.57 34.57
C ASP A 12 12.43 3.64 35.68
N ALA A 13 13.53 4.33 35.94
CA ALA A 13 13.59 5.42 36.91
C ALA A 13 14.43 6.58 36.37
N LEU A 14 13.82 7.75 36.26
CA LEU A 14 14.49 9.02 35.99
C LEU A 14 14.75 9.75 37.31
N TYR A 15 16.02 10.00 37.62
CA TYR A 15 16.40 10.78 38.80
C TYR A 15 16.67 12.24 38.44
N LEU A 16 16.00 13.17 39.11
CA LEU A 16 16.16 14.61 38.94
C LEU A 16 16.62 15.23 40.27
N ASN A 17 17.82 15.82 40.27
CA ASN A 17 18.34 16.53 41.45
C ASN A 17 17.71 17.93 41.63
N GLN A 18 17.14 18.48 40.56
CA GLN A 18 16.40 19.73 40.52
C GLN A 18 15.28 19.61 39.50
N GLN A 19 14.32 20.53 39.56
CA GLN A 19 13.24 20.62 38.59
C GLN A 19 13.79 20.76 37.16
N LYS A 20 13.19 20.04 36.21
CA LYS A 20 13.61 20.00 34.80
C LYS A 20 12.41 20.08 33.85
N SER A 21 12.54 20.91 32.82
CA SER A 21 11.59 20.94 31.71
C SER A 21 11.80 19.76 30.78
N VAL A 22 10.70 19.11 30.42
CA VAL A 22 10.61 18.00 29.46
C VAL A 22 9.47 18.28 28.49
N VAL A 23 9.35 17.45 27.47
CA VAL A 23 8.18 17.49 26.58
C VAL A 23 6.91 17.22 27.39
N GLU A 24 5.90 18.05 27.18
CA GLU A 24 4.58 17.93 27.81
C GLU A 24 3.75 16.77 27.26
N GLU A 25 2.58 16.56 27.85
CA GLU A 25 1.58 15.63 27.33
C GLU A 25 1.23 15.98 25.88
N MET A 26 0.96 14.96 25.06
CA MET A 26 0.58 15.21 23.66
C MET A 26 -0.74 15.96 23.54
N THR A 27 -1.60 15.84 24.56
CA THR A 27 -2.89 16.52 24.68
C THR A 27 -3.09 17.15 26.05
N ASP A 28 -3.60 18.37 26.04
CA ASP A 28 -4.06 19.09 27.24
C ASP A 28 -5.51 19.55 27.06
N TYR A 29 -6.46 18.68 27.40
CA TYR A 29 -7.89 18.96 27.36
C TYR A 29 -8.31 20.08 28.31
N SER A 30 -7.45 20.50 29.24
CA SER A 30 -7.76 21.61 30.13
C SER A 30 -7.88 22.97 29.42
N LYS A 31 -7.36 23.05 28.19
CA LYS A 31 -7.47 24.21 27.30
C LYS A 31 -8.83 24.32 26.59
N LEU A 32 -9.65 23.26 26.58
CA LEU A 32 -10.94 23.29 25.89
C LEU A 32 -11.88 24.36 26.45
N PRO A 33 -12.72 24.99 25.60
CA PRO A 33 -13.76 25.91 26.04
C PRO A 33 -14.90 25.18 26.76
N TYR A 34 -15.42 25.75 27.84
CA TYR A 34 -16.49 25.12 28.63
C TYR A 34 -17.37 26.11 29.42
N LYS A 35 -18.52 25.63 29.93
CA LYS A 35 -19.49 26.44 30.69
C LYS A 35 -19.50 26.01 32.17
N MET A 36 -19.13 26.88 33.11
CA MET A 36 -19.16 26.56 34.55
C MET A 36 -19.47 27.77 35.43
N GLY A 37 -20.53 27.66 36.21
CA GLY A 37 -20.90 28.57 37.29
C GLY A 37 -21.79 29.76 36.87
N PRO A 38 -22.53 30.36 37.82
CA PRO A 38 -23.65 31.27 37.51
C PRO A 38 -23.26 32.73 37.21
N LYS A 39 -21.99 33.14 37.37
CA LYS A 39 -21.56 34.56 37.26
C LYS A 39 -20.65 34.84 36.07
N ASP A 40 -19.82 33.87 35.72
CA ASP A 40 -18.87 33.91 34.61
C ASP A 40 -18.80 32.51 34.02
N PRO A 41 -19.86 32.10 33.29
CA PRO A 41 -20.03 30.72 32.88
C PRO A 41 -19.00 30.32 31.83
N HIS A 42 -18.62 31.20 30.90
CA HIS A 42 -17.73 30.82 29.80
C HIS A 42 -16.27 30.82 30.28
N LYS A 43 -15.60 29.67 30.14
CA LYS A 43 -14.17 29.47 30.43
C LYS A 43 -13.46 29.11 29.14
N ASN A 44 -12.20 29.56 29.01
CA ASN A 44 -11.35 29.34 27.83
C ASN A 44 -12.02 29.76 26.50
N SER A 45 -12.84 30.82 26.52
CA SER A 45 -13.63 31.25 25.35
C SER A 45 -12.79 31.73 24.16
N GLU A 46 -11.52 32.01 24.39
CA GLU A 46 -10.53 32.38 23.39
C GLU A 46 -10.02 31.18 22.56
N TYR A 47 -10.26 29.95 23.01
CA TYR A 47 -9.86 28.73 22.29
C TYR A 47 -11.08 28.08 21.62
N PRO A 48 -10.99 27.69 20.34
CA PRO A 48 -12.02 26.89 19.69
C PRO A 48 -12.03 25.45 20.23
N TYR A 49 -13.20 24.79 20.18
CA TYR A 49 -13.33 23.36 20.48
C TYR A 49 -12.85 22.52 19.28
N VAL A 50 -11.53 22.48 19.06
CA VAL A 50 -10.87 21.71 17.99
C VAL A 50 -9.58 21.11 18.55
N SER A 51 -9.04 20.08 17.87
CA SER A 51 -7.82 19.39 18.27
C SER A 51 -6.61 20.32 18.43
N ASP A 52 -6.47 21.32 17.54
CA ASP A 52 -5.37 22.28 17.54
C ASP A 52 -5.27 23.07 18.86
N SER A 53 -6.37 23.21 19.61
CA SER A 53 -6.39 23.90 20.90
C SER A 53 -5.79 23.06 22.03
N VAL A 54 -5.77 21.73 21.90
CA VAL A 54 -5.34 20.81 22.96
C VAL A 54 -4.03 20.09 22.62
N LEU A 55 -3.73 19.91 21.34
CA LEU A 55 -2.53 19.23 20.89
C LEU A 55 -1.27 20.04 21.18
N SER A 56 -0.21 19.33 21.55
CA SER A 56 1.09 19.92 21.81
C SER A 56 1.90 20.06 20.50
N PRO A 57 2.22 21.28 20.03
CA PRO A 57 2.91 21.48 18.77
C PRO A 57 4.36 20.96 18.82
N PRO A 58 4.83 20.23 17.77
CA PRO A 58 6.23 19.82 17.69
C PRO A 58 7.19 21.01 17.82
N PHE A 59 8.29 20.79 18.55
CA PHE A 59 9.36 21.75 18.83
C PHE A 59 9.03 22.90 19.80
N GLU A 60 7.76 23.17 20.10
CA GLU A 60 7.30 24.24 21.00
C GLU A 60 6.75 23.74 22.35
N ASN A 61 7.12 22.51 22.71
CA ASN A 61 6.42 21.73 23.74
C ASN A 61 7.21 21.39 25.01
N LEU A 62 8.26 22.16 25.32
CA LEU A 62 9.05 21.98 26.55
C LEU A 62 8.43 22.70 27.76
N ASN A 63 7.13 22.54 27.97
CA ASN A 63 6.36 23.30 28.96
C ASN A 63 6.10 22.52 30.25
N LEU A 64 6.13 21.18 30.21
CA LEU A 64 5.97 20.35 31.40
C LEU A 64 7.24 20.38 32.25
N SER A 65 7.05 20.61 33.54
CA SER A 65 8.14 20.71 34.48
C SER A 65 8.11 19.60 35.53
N LEU A 66 8.96 18.60 35.37
CA LEU A 66 9.14 17.54 36.35
C LEU A 66 9.89 18.08 37.58
N LYS A 67 9.31 17.85 38.77
CA LYS A 67 9.90 18.24 40.07
C LYS A 67 11.16 17.41 40.38
N ALA A 68 11.98 17.88 41.33
CA ALA A 68 13.10 17.07 41.82
C ALA A 68 12.59 15.78 42.50
N GLY A 69 13.36 14.70 42.42
CA GLY A 69 13.00 13.39 42.98
C GLY A 69 13.30 12.23 42.04
N ILE A 70 12.63 11.10 42.27
CA ILE A 70 12.68 9.93 41.39
C ILE A 70 11.32 9.76 40.71
N HIS A 71 11.32 9.74 39.38
CA HIS A 71 10.16 9.44 38.55
C HIS A 71 10.27 8.00 38.05
N LEU A 72 9.34 7.15 38.47
CA LEU A 72 9.22 5.76 38.02
C LEU A 72 8.23 5.67 36.86
N HIS A 73 8.55 4.85 35.86
CA HIS A 73 7.67 4.49 34.76
C HIS A 73 7.82 3.00 34.48
N TRP A 74 6.72 2.25 34.47
CA TRP A 74 6.74 0.83 34.12
C TRP A 74 6.08 0.60 32.77
N ALA A 75 6.59 -0.36 32.00
CA ALA A 75 5.94 -0.85 30.80
C ALA A 75 4.94 -1.95 31.16
N LEU A 76 3.84 -2.03 30.42
CA LEU A 76 2.92 -3.15 30.51
C LEU A 76 3.47 -4.35 29.72
N PRO A 77 3.11 -5.60 30.06
CA PRO A 77 3.45 -6.76 29.24
C PRO A 77 2.97 -6.59 27.80
N ASP A 78 3.73 -7.07 26.83
CA ASP A 78 3.45 -6.91 25.41
C ASP A 78 2.04 -7.43 25.05
N ALA A 79 1.63 -8.56 25.64
CA ALA A 79 0.31 -9.18 25.50
C ALA A 79 -0.88 -8.25 25.85
N LEU A 80 -0.68 -7.27 26.73
CA LEU A 80 -1.73 -6.32 27.14
C LEU A 80 -1.68 -5.00 26.35
N THR A 81 -0.75 -4.89 25.40
CA THR A 81 -0.54 -3.67 24.59
C THR A 81 -0.86 -3.87 23.11
N GLN A 82 -1.21 -5.10 22.70
CA GLN A 82 -1.57 -5.44 21.33
C GLN A 82 -3.08 -5.22 21.10
N GLY A 83 -3.41 -4.55 20.00
CA GLY A 83 -4.78 -4.38 19.55
C GLY A 83 -5.23 -5.53 18.66
N ILE A 84 -6.43 -6.04 18.89
CA ILE A 84 -7.06 -7.12 18.12
C ILE A 84 -8.07 -6.47 17.17
N ALA A 85 -7.85 -6.61 15.86
CA ALA A 85 -8.78 -6.11 14.86
C ALA A 85 -9.99 -7.06 14.72
N GLU A 86 -11.20 -6.50 14.76
CA GLU A 86 -12.45 -7.22 14.53
C GLU A 86 -12.93 -7.07 13.07
N ASP A 87 -13.84 -7.95 12.63
CA ASP A 87 -14.39 -7.95 11.27
C ASP A 87 -15.14 -6.64 10.89
N ASP A 88 -15.56 -5.86 11.90
CA ASP A 88 -16.24 -4.58 11.73
C ASP A 88 -15.27 -3.39 11.56
N GLY A 89 -13.95 -3.64 11.55
CA GLY A 89 -12.91 -2.64 11.39
C GLY A 89 -12.48 -1.96 12.69
N ASN A 90 -13.07 -2.29 13.83
CA ASN A 90 -12.63 -1.79 15.13
C ASN A 90 -11.42 -2.56 15.66
N ILE A 91 -10.61 -1.88 16.47
CA ILE A 91 -9.46 -2.45 17.16
C ILE A 91 -9.78 -2.46 18.64
N HIS A 92 -9.86 -3.65 19.23
CA HIS A 92 -10.07 -3.86 20.65
C HIS A 92 -8.74 -4.04 21.39
N PHE A 93 -8.59 -3.40 22.55
CA PHE A 93 -7.40 -3.51 23.40
C PHE A 93 -7.76 -4.16 24.74
N PRO A 94 -6.96 -5.12 25.24
CA PRO A 94 -7.13 -5.70 26.57
C PRO A 94 -7.16 -4.65 27.68
N LEU A 95 -8.00 -4.88 28.71
CA LEU A 95 -7.95 -4.09 29.94
C LEU A 95 -6.66 -4.39 30.71
N VAL A 96 -6.11 -3.38 31.37
CA VAL A 96 -4.81 -3.45 32.05
C VAL A 96 -4.94 -3.32 33.58
N PRO A 97 -3.95 -3.79 34.37
CA PRO A 97 -3.97 -3.62 35.82
C PRO A 97 -4.13 -2.14 36.24
N ASN A 98 -5.03 -1.89 37.17
CA ASN A 98 -5.46 -0.54 37.59
C ASN A 98 -5.12 -0.21 39.06
N ARG A 99 -4.44 -1.12 39.77
CA ARG A 99 -3.93 -0.93 41.13
C ARG A 99 -2.46 -1.28 41.16
N TRP A 100 -1.62 -0.38 41.68
CA TRP A 100 -0.18 -0.58 41.75
C TRP A 100 0.37 -0.28 43.15
N LEU A 101 1.00 -1.27 43.78
CA LEU A 101 1.73 -1.12 45.03
C LEU A 101 3.19 -0.77 44.72
N ILE A 102 3.63 0.38 45.23
CA ILE A 102 5.02 0.84 45.11
C ILE A 102 5.68 0.73 46.49
N MET A 103 6.82 0.04 46.58
CA MET A 103 7.58 -0.11 47.81
C MET A 103 9.00 0.42 47.64
N ARG A 104 9.35 1.44 48.43
CA ARG A 104 10.74 1.91 48.56
C ARG A 104 11.44 1.19 49.68
N ARG A 105 12.63 0.64 49.41
CA ARG A 105 13.50 -0.01 50.39
C ARG A 105 14.90 0.59 50.35
N ASP A 106 15.45 0.86 51.52
CA ASP A 106 16.82 1.34 51.65
C ASP A 106 17.82 0.17 51.59
N GLY A 107 18.88 0.35 50.80
CA GLY A 107 19.96 -0.61 50.64
C GLY A 107 20.75 -0.80 51.94
N LYS A 108 21.34 -1.98 52.14
CA LYS A 108 22.05 -2.37 53.39
C LYS A 108 23.33 -1.54 53.71
N LEU A 109 23.59 -0.42 53.04
CA LEU A 109 24.88 0.29 53.06
C LEU A 109 24.82 1.82 53.34
N SER A 110 23.65 2.45 53.53
CA SER A 110 23.57 3.89 53.85
C SER A 110 23.87 4.20 55.32
N ALA A 111 24.68 5.24 55.57
CA ALA A 111 24.94 5.78 56.91
C ALA A 111 23.79 6.65 57.46
N GLN A 112 22.83 7.04 56.61
CA GLN A 112 21.59 7.73 56.95
C GLN A 112 20.41 6.92 56.39
N LYS A 113 19.77 6.13 57.24
CA LYS A 113 18.73 5.20 56.81
C LYS A 113 17.46 5.95 56.40
N LEU A 114 17.06 5.87 55.13
CA LEU A 114 15.75 6.37 54.69
C LEU A 114 14.65 5.43 55.22
N PRO A 115 13.48 5.95 55.64
CA PRO A 115 12.38 5.10 56.02
C PRO A 115 11.81 4.39 54.79
N ASP A 116 11.59 3.08 54.93
CA ASP A 116 10.79 2.31 53.98
C ASP A 116 9.40 2.96 53.88
N LYS A 117 8.93 3.17 52.65
CA LYS A 117 7.61 3.73 52.38
C LYS A 117 6.89 2.92 51.32
N GLN A 118 5.57 2.97 51.40
CA GLN A 118 4.66 2.16 50.59
C GLN A 118 3.50 3.04 50.11
N TRP A 119 3.17 2.94 48.83
CA TRP A 119 2.09 3.68 48.21
C TRP A 119 1.23 2.77 47.36
N VAL A 120 -0.03 3.16 47.16
CA VAL A 120 -0.92 2.58 46.16
C VAL A 120 -1.24 3.65 45.13
N VAL A 121 -1.04 3.32 43.86
CA VAL A 121 -1.52 4.11 42.71
C VAL A 121 -2.82 3.47 42.24
N GLU A 122 -3.86 4.29 42.12
CA GLU A 122 -5.13 3.92 41.51
C GLU A 122 -5.22 4.56 40.14
N SER A 123 -4.89 3.79 39.10
CA SER A 123 -4.70 4.28 37.74
C SER A 123 -5.99 4.73 37.05
N ASP A 124 -7.13 4.14 37.43
CA ASP A 124 -8.46 4.43 36.88
C ASP A 124 -9.29 5.40 37.74
N TYR A 125 -8.70 6.01 38.78
CA TYR A 125 -9.40 6.95 39.66
C TYR A 125 -9.71 8.26 38.93
N LEU A 126 -10.99 8.67 38.94
CA LEU A 126 -11.47 9.89 38.29
C LEU A 126 -11.79 10.97 39.32
N TYR A 127 -10.99 12.04 39.34
CA TYR A 127 -11.14 13.15 40.28
C TYR A 127 -12.49 13.87 40.11
N PRO A 128 -13.19 14.25 41.21
CA PRO A 128 -14.44 15.01 41.17
C PRO A 128 -14.40 16.21 40.22
N ASP A 129 -15.55 16.53 39.62
CA ASP A 129 -15.63 17.70 38.73
C ASP A 129 -15.31 19.00 39.49
N GLY A 130 -14.55 19.89 38.85
CA GLY A 130 -14.03 21.12 39.46
C GLY A 130 -12.71 20.98 40.22
N GLU A 131 -12.21 19.77 40.50
CA GLU A 131 -10.89 19.58 41.11
C GLU A 131 -9.74 19.64 40.10
N GLU A 132 -8.63 20.25 40.50
CA GLU A 132 -7.41 20.40 39.70
C GLU A 132 -6.19 19.93 40.52
N PRO A 133 -6.00 18.60 40.64
CA PRO A 133 -4.86 18.04 41.36
C PRO A 133 -3.53 18.39 40.69
N GLU A 134 -2.49 18.62 41.50
CA GLU A 134 -1.13 18.76 41.00
C GLU A 134 -0.58 17.42 40.49
N ASP A 135 0.30 17.49 39.47
CA ASP A 135 1.05 16.34 38.91
C ASP A 135 0.19 15.20 38.32
N THR A 136 -1.07 15.46 37.99
CA THR A 136 -2.01 14.49 37.41
C THR A 136 -2.31 14.83 35.94
N ILE A 137 -2.53 13.81 35.10
CA ILE A 137 -2.96 14.01 33.70
C ILE A 137 -4.44 14.37 33.63
N ASN A 138 -4.86 15.02 32.53
CA ASN A 138 -6.27 15.21 32.23
C ASN A 138 -6.70 14.37 31.02
N ILE A 139 -7.97 13.99 30.99
CA ILE A 139 -8.58 13.20 29.91
C ILE A 139 -9.88 13.87 29.46
N LEU A 140 -10.25 13.65 28.19
CA LEU A 140 -11.58 14.01 27.70
C LEU A 140 -12.66 13.24 28.49
N HIS A 141 -13.69 13.95 28.96
CA HIS A 141 -14.79 13.36 29.71
C HIS A 141 -16.06 14.17 29.49
N HIS A 142 -17.16 13.52 29.11
CA HIS A 142 -18.44 14.15 28.85
C HIS A 142 -19.43 13.87 29.99
N PRO A 143 -19.55 14.76 31.00
CA PRO A 143 -20.50 14.55 32.09
C PRO A 143 -21.96 14.71 31.61
N THR A 144 -22.88 13.92 32.17
CA THR A 144 -24.32 14.18 32.05
C THR A 144 -24.69 15.34 32.96
N CYS A 145 -25.01 16.50 32.38
CA CYS A 145 -25.28 17.70 33.16
C CYS A 145 -26.78 18.01 33.26
N GLU A 146 -27.30 18.02 34.49
CA GLU A 146 -28.72 18.37 34.78
C GLU A 146 -28.93 19.90 34.96
N ASP A 147 -27.87 20.67 35.25
CA ASP A 147 -27.94 22.08 35.70
C ASP A 147 -27.29 23.10 34.75
N GLY A 148 -26.84 22.70 33.55
CA GLY A 148 -26.29 23.60 32.52
C GLY A 148 -24.80 23.98 32.67
N ASP A 149 -24.15 23.61 33.78
CA ASP A 149 -22.69 23.53 33.86
C ASP A 149 -22.19 22.33 33.04
N TYR A 150 -21.08 22.44 32.32
CA TYR A 150 -20.48 21.39 31.51
C TYR A 150 -18.98 21.65 31.36
N ARG A 151 -18.16 20.67 31.72
CA ARG A 151 -16.69 20.68 31.58
C ARG A 151 -16.26 19.40 30.82
N PRO A 152 -15.64 19.51 29.63
CA PRO A 152 -15.37 18.37 28.76
C PRO A 152 -14.12 17.56 29.16
N PHE A 153 -13.62 17.72 30.38
CA PHE A 153 -12.41 17.04 30.84
C PHE A 153 -12.39 16.84 32.35
N ARG A 154 -11.67 15.81 32.81
CA ARG A 154 -11.40 15.52 34.22
C ARG A 154 -9.99 14.97 34.40
N TYR A 155 -9.52 14.90 35.64
CA TYR A 155 -8.17 14.38 35.96
C TYR A 155 -8.21 12.89 36.30
N LEU A 156 -7.20 12.15 35.82
CA LEU A 156 -7.13 10.69 35.91
C LEU A 156 -5.89 10.22 36.70
N GLY A 157 -6.12 9.30 37.63
CA GLY A 157 -5.08 8.59 38.37
C GLY A 157 -4.65 9.31 39.64
N ARG A 158 -4.56 8.60 40.76
CA ARG A 158 -4.09 9.17 42.04
C ARG A 158 -3.09 8.26 42.76
N LYS A 159 -2.26 8.85 43.62
CA LYS A 159 -1.37 8.13 44.56
C LYS A 159 -1.79 8.38 46.02
N LEU A 160 -1.76 7.32 46.82
CA LEU A 160 -2.05 7.36 48.26
C LEU A 160 -0.97 6.60 49.03
N GLU A 161 -0.62 7.03 50.24
CA GLU A 161 0.21 6.19 51.12
C GLU A 161 -0.57 4.94 51.53
N LEU A 162 0.08 3.78 51.58
CA LEU A 162 -0.60 2.49 51.81
C LEU A 162 -1.38 2.47 53.14
N ARG A 163 -0.93 3.21 54.15
CA ARG A 163 -1.60 3.33 55.46
C ARG A 163 -2.93 4.12 55.40
N GLU A 164 -3.09 5.00 54.41
CA GLU A 164 -4.27 5.83 54.19
C GLU A 164 -5.26 5.18 53.22
N TRP A 165 -4.77 4.30 52.33
CA TRP A 165 -5.58 3.64 51.31
C TRP A 165 -6.84 2.89 51.82
N PRO A 166 -6.84 2.22 52.99
CA PRO A 166 -8.06 1.59 53.53
C PRO A 166 -9.11 2.58 54.05
N GLN A 167 -8.73 3.84 54.27
CA GLN A 167 -9.61 4.89 54.83
C GLN A 167 -10.16 5.83 53.74
N ARG A 168 -10.09 5.41 52.47
CA ARG A 168 -10.51 6.20 51.30
C ARG A 168 -12.02 6.52 51.32
N GLU A 169 -12.37 7.72 50.89
CA GLU A 169 -13.76 8.17 50.70
C GLU A 169 -14.43 7.50 49.49
N GLU A 170 -15.73 7.72 49.27
CA GLU A 170 -16.42 7.28 48.04
C GLU A 170 -15.69 7.84 46.81
N ALA A 171 -15.34 6.95 45.88
CA ALA A 171 -14.49 7.24 44.74
C ALA A 171 -15.20 6.88 43.43
N THR A 172 -14.97 7.69 42.38
CA THR A 172 -15.40 7.38 41.02
C THR A 172 -14.22 6.83 40.25
N TYR A 173 -14.46 5.78 39.45
CA TYR A 173 -13.45 5.16 38.59
C TYR A 173 -13.97 5.09 37.16
N ILE A 174 -13.07 5.15 36.18
CA ILE A 174 -13.43 4.89 34.78
C ILE A 174 -13.74 3.40 34.57
N GLU A 175 -14.64 3.11 33.64
CA GLU A 175 -15.07 1.74 33.36
C GLU A 175 -13.96 0.95 32.67
N THR A 176 -13.37 1.54 31.62
CA THR A 176 -12.35 0.96 30.76
C THR A 176 -11.01 1.66 30.93
N LEU A 177 -9.95 0.91 31.20
CA LEU A 177 -8.56 1.37 31.15
C LEU A 177 -7.74 0.31 30.41
N SER A 178 -7.08 0.71 29.32
CA SER A 178 -6.20 -0.14 28.51
C SER A 178 -4.84 0.53 28.28
N ALA A 179 -3.98 -0.08 27.47
CA ALA A 179 -2.71 0.50 27.05
C ALA A 179 -2.85 1.83 26.28
N ILE A 180 -4.03 2.09 25.69
CA ILE A 180 -4.33 3.29 24.92
C ILE A 180 -5.15 4.34 25.71
N GLY A 181 -5.24 4.19 27.03
CA GLY A 181 -5.92 5.15 27.91
C GLY A 181 -7.33 4.72 28.32
N PRO A 182 -8.28 5.65 28.47
CA PRO A 182 -9.63 5.36 28.97
C PRO A 182 -10.54 4.65 27.95
N PHE A 183 -9.97 4.01 26.92
CA PHE A 183 -10.67 3.38 25.81
C PHE A 183 -10.38 1.87 25.77
N ALA A 184 -11.38 1.04 25.47
CA ALA A 184 -11.17 -0.38 25.18
C ALA A 184 -11.25 -0.70 23.67
N GLN A 185 -11.81 0.21 22.88
CA GLN A 185 -12.05 0.02 21.45
C GLN A 185 -11.85 1.34 20.70
N VAL A 186 -11.21 1.27 19.54
CA VAL A 186 -11.01 2.42 18.65
C VAL A 186 -11.18 2.02 17.19
N THR A 187 -11.68 2.95 16.37
CA THR A 187 -11.78 2.77 14.91
C THR A 187 -10.47 3.06 14.18
N SER A 188 -9.58 3.82 14.80
CA SER A 188 -8.26 4.18 14.26
C SER A 188 -7.32 4.54 15.41
N LEU A 189 -6.05 4.17 15.29
CA LEU A 189 -5.03 4.42 16.31
C LEU A 189 -4.14 5.60 15.90
N ASP A 190 -4.27 6.73 16.60
CA ASP A 190 -3.39 7.90 16.44
C ASP A 190 -2.17 7.86 17.39
N ASN A 191 -1.22 8.78 17.19
CA ASN A 191 0.01 8.85 18.00
C ASN A 191 -0.26 9.07 19.49
N GLU A 192 -1.30 9.83 19.87
CA GLU A 192 -1.64 10.10 21.27
C GLU A 192 -2.06 8.79 21.96
N LYS A 193 -3.02 8.08 21.37
CA LYS A 193 -3.54 6.81 21.89
C LYS A 193 -2.47 5.73 21.87
N ALA A 194 -1.72 5.60 20.76
CA ALA A 194 -0.66 4.60 20.62
C ALA A 194 0.45 4.76 21.67
N THR A 195 0.71 5.97 22.12
CA THR A 195 1.83 6.28 23.04
C THR A 195 1.38 6.50 24.48
N PHE A 196 0.08 6.39 24.79
CA PHE A 196 -0.46 6.68 26.12
C PHE A 196 0.33 5.97 27.25
N ALA A 197 0.44 4.63 27.20
CA ALA A 197 1.20 3.88 28.22
C ALA A 197 2.73 3.98 28.05
N ALA A 198 3.21 4.24 26.82
CA ALA A 198 4.63 4.27 26.50
C ALA A 198 5.32 5.59 26.88
N PHE A 199 4.59 6.71 26.90
CA PHE A 199 5.12 8.05 27.14
C PHE A 199 4.73 8.56 28.54
N TYR A 200 5.74 8.76 29.40
CA TYR A 200 5.54 9.12 30.81
C TYR A 200 4.69 10.37 30.99
N PRO A 201 4.88 11.49 30.26
CA PRO A 201 4.00 12.66 30.36
C PRO A 201 2.52 12.31 30.18
N ASN A 202 2.16 11.48 29.18
CA ASN A 202 0.78 11.07 28.88
C ASN A 202 0.15 10.22 29.99
N CYS A 203 0.93 9.54 30.83
CA CYS A 203 0.41 8.59 31.82
C CYS A 203 1.03 8.70 33.24
N ARG A 204 1.68 9.82 33.58
CA ARG A 204 2.50 9.96 34.81
C ARG A 204 1.77 9.68 36.13
N SER A 205 0.44 9.85 36.18
CA SER A 205 -0.42 9.55 37.34
C SER A 205 -1.14 8.19 37.24
N VAL A 206 -0.98 7.49 36.11
CA VAL A 206 -1.67 6.24 35.76
C VAL A 206 -0.69 5.06 35.77
N PHE A 207 0.38 5.12 34.95
CA PHE A 207 1.47 4.13 34.89
C PHE A 207 2.81 4.71 35.35
N GLY A 208 2.74 5.80 36.11
CA GLY A 208 3.90 6.49 36.65
C GLY A 208 3.80 6.73 38.15
N PHE A 209 4.94 7.03 38.75
CA PHE A 209 5.01 7.43 40.17
C PHE A 209 6.14 8.43 40.39
N HIS A 210 5.93 9.42 41.25
CA HIS A 210 6.95 10.39 41.64
C HIS A 210 7.21 10.33 43.15
N ASP A 211 8.45 10.01 43.52
CA ASP A 211 8.98 10.09 44.89
C ASP A 211 9.69 11.43 45.10
N ASP A 212 9.00 12.34 45.77
CA ASP A 212 9.42 13.71 46.07
C ASP A 212 10.28 13.83 47.33
N GLU A 213 10.44 12.76 48.11
CA GLU A 213 11.30 12.76 49.31
C GLU A 213 12.78 12.59 48.99
N ILE A 214 13.10 12.15 47.77
CA ILE A 214 14.47 11.97 47.32
C ILE A 214 15.06 13.32 46.92
N THR A 215 16.17 13.68 47.56
CA THR A 215 16.85 14.97 47.36
C THR A 215 18.25 14.77 46.79
N GLN A 216 18.92 15.86 46.39
CA GLN A 216 20.31 15.84 45.94
C GLN A 216 21.31 15.24 46.95
N ASP A 217 20.98 15.27 48.25
CA ASP A 217 21.84 14.75 49.33
C ASP A 217 21.58 13.26 49.61
N THR A 218 20.61 12.65 48.91
CA THR A 218 20.22 11.25 49.10
C THR A 218 21.24 10.31 48.44
N GLN A 219 21.78 9.37 49.20
CA GLN A 219 22.63 8.31 48.65
C GLN A 219 21.75 7.30 47.91
N LEU A 220 21.87 7.25 46.58
CA LEU A 220 21.09 6.35 45.74
C LEU A 220 21.61 4.91 45.76
N GLU A 221 22.89 4.69 46.05
CA GLU A 221 23.48 3.34 46.03
C GLU A 221 22.74 2.35 46.93
N GLY A 222 22.22 1.28 46.33
CA GLY A 222 21.44 0.25 46.99
C GLY A 222 19.98 0.60 47.25
N LEU A 223 19.53 1.82 46.93
CA LEU A 223 18.12 2.18 46.96
C LEU A 223 17.35 1.27 45.99
N GLN A 224 16.18 0.82 46.42
CA GLN A 224 15.39 -0.15 45.67
C GLN A 224 13.91 0.23 45.63
N TYR A 225 13.28 0.03 44.47
CA TYR A 225 11.84 0.14 44.28
C TYR A 225 11.29 -1.19 43.78
N ASP A 226 10.24 -1.69 44.43
CA ASP A 226 9.42 -2.79 43.92
C ASP A 226 8.06 -2.24 43.47
N VAL A 227 7.57 -2.73 42.33
CA VAL A 227 6.27 -2.38 41.75
C VAL A 227 5.47 -3.66 41.57
N ILE A 228 4.23 -3.68 42.07
CA ILE A 228 3.32 -4.84 41.99
C ILE A 228 1.96 -4.36 41.50
N GLY A 229 1.49 -4.87 40.37
CA GLY A 229 0.24 -4.46 39.72
C GLY A 229 -0.83 -5.55 39.72
N TRP A 230 -2.08 -5.20 39.99
CA TRP A 230 -3.22 -6.12 39.92
C TRP A 230 -4.50 -5.42 39.44
N TYR A 231 -5.51 -6.22 39.10
CA TYR A 231 -6.85 -5.75 38.79
C TYR A 231 -7.69 -5.62 40.06
N ASP A 232 -8.34 -4.47 40.26
CA ASP A 232 -9.21 -4.23 41.42
C ASP A 232 -10.34 -5.27 41.54
N THR A 233 -10.86 -5.74 40.40
CA THR A 233 -11.95 -6.71 40.34
C THR A 233 -11.65 -7.83 39.33
N PRO A 234 -12.02 -9.10 39.61
CA PRO A 234 -11.70 -10.24 38.74
C PRO A 234 -12.34 -10.18 37.34
N ASP A 235 -13.46 -9.47 37.17
CA ASP A 235 -14.15 -9.28 35.88
C ASP A 235 -13.40 -8.33 34.93
N LYS A 236 -12.49 -7.51 35.45
CA LYS A 236 -11.59 -6.67 34.65
C LYS A 236 -10.30 -7.40 34.24
N ASP A 237 -9.95 -8.51 34.89
CA ASP A 237 -8.74 -9.28 34.59
C ASP A 237 -8.88 -10.01 33.24
N TYR A 238 -8.10 -9.58 32.25
CA TYR A 238 -8.11 -10.12 30.90
C TYR A 238 -7.69 -11.59 30.86
N PHE A 239 -6.64 -11.95 31.62
CA PHE A 239 -6.18 -13.32 31.73
C PHE A 239 -7.24 -14.21 32.39
N ARG A 240 -7.96 -13.69 33.39
CA ARG A 240 -9.06 -14.43 34.02
C ARG A 240 -10.20 -14.72 33.04
N LYS A 241 -10.61 -13.72 32.25
CA LYS A 241 -11.63 -13.89 31.21
C LYS A 241 -11.24 -14.97 30.20
N PHE A 242 -10.01 -14.91 29.70
CA PHE A 242 -9.45 -15.92 28.80
C PHE A 242 -9.51 -17.34 29.40
N LEU A 243 -9.17 -17.51 30.69
CA LEU A 243 -9.25 -18.79 31.39
C LEU A 243 -10.70 -19.31 31.52
N ASP A 244 -11.68 -18.42 31.71
CA ASP A 244 -13.09 -18.80 31.82
C ASP A 244 -13.68 -19.24 30.46
N GLU A 245 -13.16 -18.72 29.35
CA GLU A 245 -13.56 -19.06 27.98
C GLU A 245 -12.93 -20.38 27.48
N HIS A 246 -11.75 -20.74 27.97
CA HIS A 246 -11.01 -21.93 27.54
C HIS A 246 -11.07 -23.07 28.59
N SER A 247 -12.04 -23.97 28.45
CA SER A 247 -12.32 -25.01 29.46
C SER A 247 -11.50 -26.30 29.36
N ASP A 248 -10.76 -26.54 28.26
CA ASP A 248 -10.00 -27.78 28.01
C ASP A 248 -8.52 -27.64 28.39
N SER A 249 -8.05 -28.48 29.31
CA SER A 249 -6.71 -28.42 29.88
C SER A 249 -5.58 -28.84 28.92
N GLU A 250 -5.85 -29.67 27.91
CA GLU A 250 -4.80 -30.13 26.98
C GLU A 250 -4.41 -29.06 25.95
N THR A 251 -5.34 -28.16 25.57
CA THR A 251 -5.11 -27.10 24.59
C THR A 251 -4.81 -25.73 25.21
N LEU A 252 -5.17 -25.53 26.49
CA LEU A 252 -5.03 -24.24 27.17
C LEU A 252 -3.58 -23.72 27.23
N LEU A 253 -2.59 -24.59 27.41
CA LEU A 253 -1.19 -24.15 27.48
C LEU A 253 -0.69 -23.60 26.14
N ALA A 254 -1.03 -24.26 25.02
CA ALA A 254 -0.71 -23.78 23.69
C ALA A 254 -1.44 -22.45 23.39
N ALA A 255 -2.70 -22.33 23.81
CA ALA A 255 -3.45 -21.09 23.66
C ALA A 255 -2.86 -19.92 24.45
N ILE A 256 -2.29 -20.15 25.64
CA ILE A 256 -1.57 -19.11 26.40
C ILE A 256 -0.27 -18.68 25.71
N GLU A 257 0.49 -19.65 25.18
CA GLU A 257 1.70 -19.35 24.42
C GLU A 257 1.38 -18.58 23.13
N GLU A 258 0.28 -18.90 22.47
CA GLU A 258 -0.18 -18.24 21.24
C GLU A 258 -0.77 -16.84 21.48
N GLU A 259 -1.69 -16.69 22.44
CA GLU A 259 -2.40 -15.43 22.67
C GLU A 259 -1.60 -14.43 23.51
N PHE A 260 -0.85 -14.91 24.51
CA PHE A 260 -0.10 -14.04 25.43
C PHE A 260 1.41 -14.03 25.18
N GLY A 261 1.95 -15.00 24.42
CA GLY A 261 3.41 -15.15 24.31
C GLY A 261 4.07 -15.49 25.65
N TRP A 262 3.34 -16.12 26.59
CA TRP A 262 3.82 -16.38 27.94
C TRP A 262 4.16 -17.85 28.16
N LYS A 263 5.28 -18.08 28.85
CA LYS A 263 5.73 -19.40 29.25
C LYS A 263 5.43 -19.66 30.71
N LEU A 264 4.61 -20.68 30.96
CA LEU A 264 4.27 -21.11 32.32
C LEU A 264 5.38 -21.97 32.96
N PRO A 265 5.54 -21.92 34.29
CA PRO A 265 6.42 -22.83 35.00
C PRO A 265 6.07 -24.30 34.78
N LYS A 266 7.07 -25.17 34.66
CA LYS A 266 6.89 -26.64 34.51
C LYS A 266 6.17 -27.31 35.69
N GLU A 267 6.03 -26.61 36.81
CA GLU A 267 5.45 -27.08 38.07
C GLU A 267 3.92 -26.90 38.15
N VAL A 268 3.29 -26.38 37.09
CA VAL A 268 1.83 -26.23 37.02
C VAL A 268 1.18 -27.60 36.74
N ASP A 269 1.04 -28.42 37.78
CA ASP A 269 0.40 -29.75 37.70
C ASP A 269 -1.11 -29.69 37.36
N ASN A 270 -1.75 -28.53 37.54
CA ASN A 270 -3.16 -28.31 37.19
C ASN A 270 -3.45 -26.85 36.80
N ILE A 271 -3.45 -26.54 35.51
CA ILE A 271 -3.65 -25.18 34.95
C ILE A 271 -5.02 -24.61 35.36
N THR A 272 -6.02 -25.46 35.63
CA THR A 272 -7.35 -25.04 36.13
C THR A 272 -7.36 -24.42 37.53
N SER A 273 -6.22 -24.39 38.23
CA SER A 273 -6.06 -23.74 39.54
C SER A 273 -5.62 -22.28 39.48
N LEU A 274 -5.35 -21.75 38.29
CA LEU A 274 -5.03 -20.34 38.08
C LEU A 274 -6.27 -19.47 38.29
N GLU A 275 -6.13 -18.42 39.10
CA GLU A 275 -7.23 -17.50 39.43
C GLU A 275 -7.10 -16.11 38.84
N GLY A 276 -5.93 -15.74 38.30
CA GLY A 276 -5.67 -14.43 37.70
C GLY A 276 -4.18 -14.14 37.59
N MET A 277 -3.85 -12.88 37.30
CA MET A 277 -2.47 -12.42 37.13
C MET A 277 -2.08 -11.26 38.06
N ILE A 278 -0.80 -11.16 38.37
CA ILE A 278 -0.16 -10.04 39.06
C ILE A 278 1.12 -9.66 38.29
N CYS A 279 1.25 -8.38 37.96
CA CYS A 279 2.47 -7.85 37.38
C CYS A 279 3.49 -7.52 38.47
N TYR A 280 4.79 -7.70 38.20
CA TYR A 280 5.82 -7.34 39.16
C TYR A 280 7.11 -6.81 38.53
N SER A 281 7.82 -5.94 39.26
CA SER A 281 9.15 -5.48 38.88
C SER A 281 9.97 -5.02 40.09
N ARG A 282 11.29 -4.99 39.92
CA ARG A 282 12.25 -4.43 40.89
C ARG A 282 13.34 -3.64 40.18
N LEU A 283 13.55 -2.41 40.64
CA LEU A 283 14.68 -1.58 40.22
C LEU A 283 15.62 -1.32 41.40
N THR A 284 16.92 -1.51 41.17
CA THR A 284 17.99 -1.25 42.15
C THR A 284 19.01 -0.26 41.61
N PHE A 285 19.43 0.72 42.41
CA PHE A 285 20.40 1.73 42.03
C PHE A 285 21.84 1.30 42.39
N ASN A 286 22.77 1.37 41.43
CA ASN A 286 24.18 1.00 41.60
C ASN A 286 25.06 2.20 42.03
N ALA A 287 26.26 1.90 42.54
CA ALA A 287 27.21 2.90 43.03
C ALA A 287 27.72 3.85 41.92
N GLY A 288 27.80 5.15 42.20
CA GLY A 288 28.47 6.15 41.34
C GLY A 288 27.70 6.59 40.09
N ALA A 289 26.47 6.13 39.95
CA ALA A 289 25.57 6.38 38.84
C ALA A 289 24.61 7.53 39.11
N LEU A 290 24.23 8.29 38.07
CA LEU A 290 23.10 9.25 38.05
C LEU A 290 23.38 10.70 38.50
N ILE A 291 24.43 11.33 37.97
CA ILE A 291 24.49 12.80 37.93
C ILE A 291 24.80 13.27 36.50
N GLY A 292 23.79 13.82 35.82
CA GLY A 292 23.90 14.45 34.50
C GLY A 292 22.96 13.89 33.43
N GLU A 293 22.72 14.68 32.39
CA GLU A 293 21.84 14.34 31.27
C GLU A 293 22.54 13.37 30.31
N ARG A 294 21.92 12.22 30.03
CA ARG A 294 22.44 11.22 29.09
C ARG A 294 22.18 11.66 27.64
N ALA A 295 20.94 12.06 27.35
CA ALA A 295 20.48 12.51 26.04
C ALA A 295 21.45 13.50 25.35
N SER A 296 21.80 14.59 26.04
CA SER A 296 22.66 15.65 25.49
C SER A 296 24.15 15.28 25.35
N LYS A 297 24.56 14.11 25.85
CA LYS A 297 25.94 13.59 25.75
C LYS A 297 26.11 12.52 24.69
N LEU A 298 25.01 12.00 24.13
CA LEU A 298 25.07 11.01 23.06
C LEU A 298 25.56 11.68 21.77
N GLU A 299 26.34 10.94 20.98
CA GLU A 299 26.75 11.42 19.65
C GLU A 299 25.52 11.60 18.76
N LYS A 300 25.55 12.62 17.89
CA LYS A 300 24.46 12.86 16.94
C LYS A 300 24.43 11.70 15.92
N PRO A 301 23.25 11.15 15.61
CA PRO A 301 23.14 10.06 14.64
C PRO A 301 23.46 10.55 13.22
N LYS A 302 23.92 9.62 12.39
CA LYS A 302 23.99 9.81 10.92
C LYS A 302 22.59 9.70 10.34
N ILE A 303 22.34 10.39 9.23
CA ILE A 303 21.02 10.47 8.58
C ILE A 303 21.09 9.86 7.18
N ALA A 304 20.11 9.02 6.85
CA ALA A 304 19.85 8.59 5.48
C ALA A 304 18.37 8.81 5.11
N VAL A 305 18.09 9.11 3.84
CA VAL A 305 16.75 9.40 3.32
C VAL A 305 16.46 8.55 2.10
N GLY A 306 15.24 8.01 2.02
CA GLY A 306 14.75 7.17 0.91
C GLY A 306 13.22 7.19 0.79
N ASN A 307 12.66 6.47 -0.17
CA ASN A 307 11.20 6.31 -0.33
C ASN A 307 10.64 5.15 0.51
N SER A 308 11.49 4.24 0.98
CA SER A 308 11.15 3.20 1.96
C SER A 308 12.20 3.07 3.09
N PRO A 309 11.84 2.48 4.25
CA PRO A 309 12.80 2.24 5.33
C PRO A 309 13.97 1.33 4.96
N THR A 310 13.72 0.32 4.12
CA THR A 310 14.76 -0.62 3.67
C THR A 310 15.65 0.01 2.60
N GLU A 311 15.10 0.84 1.69
CA GLU A 311 15.87 1.62 0.71
C GLU A 311 16.83 2.60 1.41
N ALA A 312 16.35 3.37 2.41
CA ALA A 312 17.19 4.28 3.19
C ALA A 312 18.31 3.53 3.95
N LEU A 313 18.04 2.32 4.45
CA LEU A 313 19.02 1.46 5.09
C LEU A 313 20.03 0.88 4.08
N ALA A 314 19.57 0.49 2.89
CA ALA A 314 20.43 0.02 1.80
C ALA A 314 21.41 1.12 1.37
N ALA A 315 20.94 2.36 1.17
CA ALA A 315 21.79 3.50 0.86
C ALA A 315 22.82 3.80 1.96
N TYR A 316 22.40 3.73 3.24
CA TYR A 316 23.33 3.86 4.37
C TYR A 316 24.43 2.80 4.34
N LEU A 317 24.05 1.53 4.17
CA LEU A 317 24.99 0.41 4.13
C LEU A 317 25.93 0.50 2.92
N ALA A 318 25.40 0.85 1.74
CA ALA A 318 26.19 1.08 0.53
C ALA A 318 27.28 2.14 0.77
N HIS A 319 26.93 3.25 1.42
CA HIS A 319 27.87 4.31 1.76
C HIS A 319 28.95 3.87 2.76
N GLN A 320 28.66 2.93 3.65
CA GLN A 320 29.67 2.37 4.56
C GLN A 320 30.58 1.33 3.87
N LEU A 321 30.11 0.70 2.78
CA LEU A 321 30.82 -0.36 2.09
C LEU A 321 31.71 0.15 0.95
N SER A 322 31.38 1.28 0.32
CA SER A 322 32.17 1.88 -0.76
C SER A 322 32.16 3.40 -0.72
N ASP A 323 33.28 4.02 -1.08
CA ASP A 323 33.40 5.47 -1.31
C ASP A 323 33.03 5.88 -2.75
N ASP A 324 32.98 4.91 -3.67
CA ASP A 324 32.68 5.11 -5.09
C ASP A 324 31.16 5.11 -5.35
N GLN A 325 30.68 6.08 -6.13
CA GLN A 325 29.25 6.30 -6.39
C GLN A 325 28.62 5.17 -7.21
N GLU A 326 29.31 4.64 -8.22
CA GLU A 326 28.80 3.56 -9.06
C GLU A 326 28.69 2.26 -8.26
N HIS A 327 29.72 1.96 -7.46
CA HIS A 327 29.67 0.83 -6.54
C HIS A 327 28.54 0.95 -5.50
N ARG A 328 28.25 2.15 -5.00
CA ARG A 328 27.15 2.35 -4.03
C ARG A 328 25.80 2.00 -4.66
N GLN A 329 25.54 2.44 -5.88
CA GLN A 329 24.31 2.11 -6.59
C GLN A 329 24.16 0.60 -6.79
N ILE A 330 25.23 -0.09 -7.20
CA ILE A 330 25.23 -1.55 -7.37
C ILE A 330 24.91 -2.26 -6.03
N ILE A 331 25.51 -1.80 -4.93
CA ILE A 331 25.28 -2.39 -3.60
C ILE A 331 23.84 -2.14 -3.12
N GLU A 332 23.33 -0.92 -3.31
CA GLU A 332 21.94 -0.56 -2.99
C GLU A 332 20.96 -1.47 -3.74
N GLU A 333 21.09 -1.57 -5.07
CA GLU A 333 20.27 -2.44 -5.92
C GLU A 333 20.36 -3.91 -5.49
N GLN A 334 21.55 -4.41 -5.14
CA GLN A 334 21.71 -5.78 -4.64
C GLN A 334 20.96 -6.01 -3.33
N LEU A 335 21.04 -5.08 -2.37
CA LEU A 335 20.36 -5.20 -1.08
C LEU A 335 18.84 -5.14 -1.23
N GLU A 336 18.32 -4.26 -2.09
CA GLU A 336 16.90 -4.20 -2.41
C GLU A 336 16.41 -5.45 -3.17
N ALA A 337 17.24 -6.01 -4.07
CA ALA A 337 16.91 -7.24 -4.77
C ALA A 337 16.76 -8.44 -3.83
N LEU A 338 17.45 -8.45 -2.68
CA LEU A 338 17.27 -9.49 -1.66
C LEU A 338 15.85 -9.46 -1.07
N GLU A 339 15.33 -8.27 -0.81
CA GLU A 339 13.97 -8.06 -0.29
C GLU A 339 12.92 -8.60 -1.26
N LEU A 340 13.12 -8.39 -2.56
CA LEU A 340 12.19 -8.82 -3.60
C LEU A 340 12.45 -10.24 -4.15
N SER A 341 13.49 -10.93 -3.67
CA SER A 341 13.95 -12.19 -4.25
C SER A 341 12.90 -13.31 -4.24
N VAL A 342 12.03 -13.35 -3.22
CA VAL A 342 10.93 -14.33 -3.12
C VAL A 342 9.88 -14.09 -4.21
N ARG A 343 9.61 -12.82 -4.56
CA ARG A 343 8.63 -12.42 -5.57
C ARG A 343 9.00 -12.90 -6.98
N PHE A 344 10.29 -13.03 -7.25
CA PHE A 344 10.83 -13.39 -8.57
C PHE A 344 11.26 -14.85 -8.71
N ALA A 345 11.17 -15.66 -7.65
CA ALA A 345 11.70 -17.03 -7.64
C ALA A 345 11.11 -17.96 -8.71
N ALA A 346 9.88 -17.69 -9.19
CA ALA A 346 9.19 -18.46 -10.23
C ALA A 346 9.35 -17.91 -11.65
N GLN A 347 9.95 -16.73 -11.82
CA GLN A 347 10.04 -16.04 -13.11
C GLN A 347 11.31 -16.44 -13.88
N GLN A 348 11.23 -16.47 -15.21
CA GLN A 348 12.34 -16.89 -16.09
C GLN A 348 12.82 -15.78 -17.03
N LEU A 349 11.93 -14.85 -17.43
CA LEU A 349 12.25 -13.72 -18.32
C LEU A 349 12.09 -12.36 -17.62
N ASP A 350 12.81 -11.37 -18.13
CA ASP A 350 12.71 -9.94 -17.80
C ASP A 350 12.89 -9.60 -16.30
N ILE A 351 13.74 -10.36 -15.59
CA ILE A 351 13.91 -10.20 -14.14
C ILE A 351 14.38 -8.78 -13.76
N GLY A 352 15.32 -8.20 -14.50
CA GLY A 352 15.83 -6.85 -14.25
C GLY A 352 14.75 -5.77 -14.35
N PRO A 353 14.07 -5.62 -15.50
CA PRO A 353 12.98 -4.64 -15.63
C PRO A 353 11.83 -4.85 -14.63
N LYS A 354 11.48 -6.10 -14.33
CA LYS A 354 10.44 -6.41 -13.33
C LYS A 354 10.88 -6.07 -11.90
N PHE A 355 12.17 -6.20 -11.60
CA PHE A 355 12.76 -5.73 -10.35
C PHE A 355 12.64 -4.21 -10.24
N GLU A 356 13.01 -3.46 -11.27
CA GLU A 356 12.87 -1.99 -11.29
C GLU A 356 11.40 -1.55 -11.10
N GLN A 357 10.46 -2.18 -11.80
CA GLN A 357 9.03 -1.91 -11.63
C GLN A 357 8.54 -2.23 -10.21
N ALA A 358 9.05 -3.31 -9.60
CA ALA A 358 8.69 -3.69 -8.24
C ALA A 358 9.28 -2.73 -7.20
N ARG A 359 10.52 -2.29 -7.38
CA ARG A 359 11.16 -1.26 -6.55
C ARG A 359 10.41 0.07 -6.63
N HIS A 360 10.08 0.52 -7.85
CA HIS A 360 9.22 1.69 -8.05
C HIS A 360 7.89 1.55 -7.29
N ALA A 361 7.24 0.38 -7.40
CA ALA A 361 5.97 0.12 -6.72
C ALA A 361 6.08 0.10 -5.17
N MET A 362 7.26 -0.19 -4.59
CA MET A 362 7.48 -0.11 -3.14
C MET A 362 7.45 1.32 -2.61
N GLY A 363 7.62 2.33 -3.48
CA GLY A 363 7.42 3.74 -3.14
C GLY A 363 5.96 4.15 -2.95
N PHE A 364 5.01 3.20 -3.00
CA PHE A 364 3.58 3.45 -2.89
C PHE A 364 2.90 2.51 -1.89
N THR A 365 1.82 2.99 -1.29
CA THR A 365 0.90 2.21 -0.48
C THR A 365 -0.39 2.00 -1.29
N GLY A 366 -0.80 0.73 -1.43
CA GLY A 366 -1.99 0.36 -2.17
C GLY A 366 -3.22 0.27 -1.28
N GLU A 367 -4.23 1.09 -1.56
CA GLU A 367 -5.53 1.07 -0.89
C GLU A 367 -6.56 0.35 -1.78
N SER A 368 -7.08 -0.78 -1.29
CA SER A 368 -8.19 -1.48 -1.94
C SER A 368 -9.51 -0.83 -1.53
N VAL A 369 -9.96 0.16 -2.30
CA VAL A 369 -11.28 0.76 -2.16
C VAL A 369 -12.24 0.14 -3.17
N GLY A 370 -13.31 -0.49 -2.68
CA GLY A 370 -14.32 -1.12 -3.50
C GLY A 370 -14.09 -2.60 -3.79
N VAL A 371 -15.00 -3.20 -4.55
CA VAL A 371 -15.04 -4.64 -4.79
C VAL A 371 -15.41 -5.00 -6.22
N VAL A 372 -15.03 -6.20 -6.65
CA VAL A 372 -15.40 -6.76 -7.95
C VAL A 372 -16.06 -8.11 -7.75
N TRP A 373 -17.13 -8.36 -8.49
CA TRP A 373 -17.88 -9.60 -8.48
C TRP A 373 -17.30 -10.59 -9.50
N ARG A 374 -17.16 -11.85 -9.07
CA ARG A 374 -16.73 -12.97 -9.91
C ARG A 374 -17.63 -14.19 -9.73
N VAL A 375 -17.76 -14.98 -10.79
CA VAL A 375 -18.45 -16.27 -10.75
C VAL A 375 -17.39 -17.36 -10.69
N LEU A 376 -17.36 -18.10 -9.57
CA LEU A 376 -16.37 -19.15 -9.33
C LEU A 376 -17.08 -20.49 -9.07
N PRO A 377 -16.51 -21.62 -9.53
CA PRO A 377 -17.00 -22.93 -9.12
C PRO A 377 -16.76 -23.15 -7.62
N GLU A 378 -17.66 -23.90 -6.99
CA GLU A 378 -17.58 -24.33 -5.60
C GLU A 378 -16.42 -25.33 -5.45
N ASP A 379 -15.37 -24.94 -4.74
CA ASP A 379 -14.23 -25.80 -4.43
C ASP A 379 -14.62 -26.77 -3.32
N ASN A 380 -15.02 -27.98 -3.72
CA ASN A 380 -15.29 -29.09 -2.79
C ASN A 380 -14.05 -29.98 -2.57
N ASN A 381 -12.82 -29.43 -2.51
CA ASN A 381 -11.64 -30.19 -2.06
C ASN A 381 -10.44 -29.29 -1.67
N SER A 382 -10.19 -29.17 -0.36
CA SER A 382 -8.92 -28.68 0.22
C SER A 382 -7.78 -29.73 0.17
N GLY A 383 -7.77 -30.63 -0.81
CA GLY A 383 -6.76 -31.68 -0.90
C GLY A 383 -6.72 -32.44 -2.22
N SER A 384 -5.64 -32.22 -2.97
CA SER A 384 -5.23 -32.87 -4.23
C SER A 384 -5.94 -32.43 -5.52
N ALA A 385 -5.12 -31.92 -6.45
CA ALA A 385 -5.50 -31.57 -7.81
C ALA A 385 -5.86 -32.84 -8.61
N ASP A 386 -7.16 -33.10 -8.75
CA ASP A 386 -7.65 -34.17 -9.63
C ASP A 386 -7.79 -33.62 -11.07
N ALA A 387 -6.97 -34.13 -11.98
CA ALA A 387 -6.96 -33.75 -13.41
C ALA A 387 -8.30 -34.02 -14.12
N SER A 388 -9.16 -34.86 -13.55
CA SER A 388 -10.53 -35.09 -14.04
C SER A 388 -11.49 -33.93 -13.72
N TYR A 389 -11.30 -33.24 -12.60
CA TYR A 389 -12.08 -32.06 -12.20
C TYR A 389 -11.73 -30.85 -13.09
N ALA A 390 -10.43 -30.63 -13.34
CA ALA A 390 -9.95 -29.60 -14.27
C ALA A 390 -10.45 -29.83 -15.71
N ARG A 391 -10.54 -31.08 -16.17
CA ARG A 391 -11.15 -31.42 -17.47
C ARG A 391 -12.67 -31.22 -17.52
N ALA A 392 -13.37 -31.35 -16.39
CA ALA A 392 -14.80 -31.08 -16.32
C ALA A 392 -15.11 -29.57 -16.30
N GLN A 393 -14.28 -28.77 -15.62
CA GLN A 393 -14.31 -27.30 -15.71
C GLN A 393 -14.06 -26.81 -17.14
N ALA A 394 -13.07 -27.38 -17.84
CA ALA A 394 -12.76 -27.04 -19.23
C ALA A 394 -13.87 -27.39 -20.26
N GLN A 395 -14.91 -28.14 -19.86
CA GLN A 395 -16.01 -28.55 -20.75
C GLN A 395 -17.32 -27.79 -20.52
N VAL A 396 -17.43 -26.96 -19.48
CA VAL A 396 -18.64 -26.17 -19.20
C VAL A 396 -18.31 -24.69 -19.37
N THR A 397 -18.45 -24.18 -20.59
CA THR A 397 -18.48 -22.74 -20.85
C THR A 397 -19.75 -22.18 -20.19
N LEU A 398 -19.62 -21.11 -19.39
CA LEU A 398 -20.80 -20.44 -18.84
C LEU A 398 -21.67 -19.91 -20.02
N PRO A 399 -23.00 -19.75 -19.83
CA PRO A 399 -23.81 -19.08 -20.83
C PRO A 399 -23.37 -17.62 -21.02
N ASP A 400 -23.35 -17.13 -22.27
CA ASP A 400 -22.98 -15.74 -22.61
C ASP A 400 -23.80 -14.69 -21.82
N GLU A 401 -25.05 -15.02 -21.49
CA GLU A 401 -25.93 -14.18 -20.65
C GLU A 401 -25.31 -13.87 -19.27
N ILE A 402 -24.55 -14.80 -18.68
CA ILE A 402 -23.88 -14.58 -17.40
C ILE A 402 -22.77 -13.54 -17.54
N ALA A 403 -22.05 -13.54 -18.66
CA ALA A 403 -20.96 -12.60 -18.89
C ALA A 403 -21.48 -11.15 -19.02
N GLU A 404 -22.60 -10.96 -19.73
CA GLU A 404 -23.26 -9.65 -19.86
C GLU A 404 -23.79 -9.14 -18.51
N LYS A 405 -24.45 -10.02 -17.75
CA LYS A 405 -24.99 -9.69 -16.42
C LYS A 405 -23.88 -9.41 -15.40
N LEU A 406 -22.79 -10.18 -15.41
CA LEU A 406 -21.63 -9.96 -14.55
C LEU A 406 -20.94 -8.63 -14.86
N ASN A 407 -20.80 -8.30 -16.14
CA ASN A 407 -20.26 -7.00 -16.54
C ASN A 407 -21.15 -5.85 -16.05
N THR A 408 -22.47 -5.97 -16.24
CA THR A 408 -23.44 -4.97 -15.77
C THR A 408 -23.34 -4.80 -14.25
N LEU A 409 -23.26 -5.92 -13.52
CA LEU A 409 -23.07 -5.93 -12.08
C LEU A 409 -21.78 -5.19 -11.67
N ASN A 410 -20.65 -5.49 -12.30
CA ASN A 410 -19.37 -4.84 -11.98
C ASN A 410 -19.34 -3.35 -12.33
N LEU A 411 -20.00 -2.93 -13.41
CA LEU A 411 -20.17 -1.50 -13.72
C LEU A 411 -21.00 -0.78 -12.67
N ARG A 412 -22.11 -1.39 -12.21
CA ARG A 412 -22.94 -0.83 -11.12
C ARG A 412 -22.20 -0.81 -9.80
N GLN A 413 -21.39 -1.83 -9.51
CA GLN A 413 -20.54 -1.88 -8.34
C GLN A 413 -19.51 -0.74 -8.37
N LEU A 414 -18.84 -0.53 -9.51
CA LEU A 414 -17.89 0.58 -9.66
C LEU A 414 -18.55 1.96 -9.51
N GLU A 415 -19.76 2.14 -10.06
CA GLU A 415 -20.56 3.38 -9.85
C GLU A 415 -20.87 3.59 -8.37
N TYR A 416 -21.26 2.53 -7.65
CA TYR A 416 -21.53 2.58 -6.23
C TYR A 416 -20.28 2.92 -5.41
N ASP A 417 -19.17 2.25 -5.68
CA ASP A 417 -17.88 2.48 -5.00
C ASP A 417 -17.38 3.91 -5.21
N ARG A 418 -17.50 4.46 -6.42
CA ARG A 418 -17.19 5.87 -6.71
C ARG A 418 -18.08 6.84 -5.95
N ALA A 419 -19.37 6.54 -5.84
CA ALA A 419 -20.31 7.37 -5.11
C ALA A 419 -20.01 7.36 -3.59
N LEU A 420 -19.64 6.20 -3.02
CA LEU A 420 -19.18 6.10 -1.63
C LEU A 420 -17.88 6.89 -1.40
N ALA A 421 -16.90 6.81 -2.30
CA ALA A 421 -15.67 7.59 -2.22
C ALA A 421 -15.96 9.11 -2.25
N LYS A 422 -16.88 9.55 -3.11
CA LYS A 422 -17.34 10.95 -3.16
C LYS A 422 -18.01 11.40 -1.87
N ILE A 423 -18.89 10.57 -1.29
CA ILE A 423 -19.51 10.83 0.02
C ILE A 423 -18.44 10.99 1.10
N GLY A 424 -17.44 10.11 1.12
CA GLY A 424 -16.32 10.17 2.07
C GLY A 424 -15.55 11.51 1.99
N MET A 425 -15.25 11.96 0.77
CA MET A 425 -14.56 13.23 0.52
C MET A 425 -15.42 14.45 0.91
N ILE A 426 -16.72 14.47 0.61
CA ILE A 426 -17.61 15.57 1.01
C ILE A 426 -17.68 15.67 2.55
N ARG A 427 -17.76 14.55 3.26
CA ARG A 427 -17.73 14.55 4.73
C ARG A 427 -16.45 15.13 5.28
N GLU A 428 -15.33 14.79 4.68
CA GLU A 428 -14.04 15.31 5.07
C GLU A 428 -13.94 16.83 4.83
N GLN A 429 -14.37 17.30 3.67
CA GLN A 429 -14.41 18.73 3.36
C GLN A 429 -15.36 19.49 4.31
N LEU A 430 -16.51 18.92 4.66
CA LEU A 430 -17.45 19.50 5.63
C LEU A 430 -16.81 19.65 7.01
N TYR A 431 -16.03 18.66 7.45
CA TYR A 431 -15.31 18.75 8.70
C TYR A 431 -14.23 19.84 8.65
N ALA A 432 -13.47 19.93 7.56
CA ALA A 432 -12.47 20.98 7.38
C ALA A 432 -13.08 22.39 7.35
N ASP A 433 -14.24 22.56 6.68
CA ASP A 433 -14.96 23.82 6.67
C ASP A 433 -15.54 24.17 8.04
N TRP A 434 -16.09 23.20 8.77
CA TRP A 434 -16.52 23.40 10.16
C TRP A 434 -15.35 23.78 11.07
N HIS A 435 -14.17 23.18 10.89
CA HIS A 435 -12.97 23.56 11.62
C HIS A 435 -12.62 25.03 11.32
N LYS A 436 -12.61 25.45 10.05
CA LYS A 436 -12.37 26.86 9.67
C LYS A 436 -13.43 27.81 10.26
N TYR A 437 -14.69 27.39 10.32
CA TYR A 437 -15.75 28.12 11.03
C TYR A 437 -15.43 28.31 12.52
N MET A 438 -14.96 27.27 13.21
CA MET A 438 -14.55 27.38 14.62
C MET A 438 -13.37 28.35 14.80
N LEU A 439 -12.39 28.33 13.89
CA LEU A 439 -11.27 29.29 13.92
C LEU A 439 -11.76 30.73 13.70
N ALA A 440 -12.64 30.95 12.72
CA ALA A 440 -13.22 32.27 12.44
C ALA A 440 -14.01 32.83 13.65
N LEU A 441 -14.80 31.97 14.29
CA LEU A 441 -15.65 32.32 15.44
C LEU A 441 -14.85 32.73 16.68
N HIS A 442 -13.70 32.10 16.95
CA HIS A 442 -12.96 32.27 18.20
C HIS A 442 -11.64 33.06 18.09
N ILE A 443 -10.93 32.95 16.97
CA ILE A 443 -9.55 33.48 16.83
C ILE A 443 -9.51 34.72 15.94
N TYR A 444 -10.23 34.72 14.81
CA TYR A 444 -10.10 35.74 13.75
C TYR A 444 -11.21 36.80 13.73
N THR A 445 -11.86 37.08 14.87
CA THR A 445 -13.05 37.96 15.00
C THR A 445 -12.81 39.46 14.72
N SER A 446 -11.69 39.86 14.11
CA SER A 446 -11.38 41.25 13.79
C SER A 446 -11.11 41.40 12.29
N ASN A 447 -11.54 42.52 11.70
CA ASN A 447 -11.46 42.89 10.27
C ASN A 447 -10.04 42.89 9.64
N GLU A 448 -9.05 42.25 10.26
CA GLU A 448 -7.71 41.99 9.75
C GLU A 448 -7.45 40.49 9.47
N GLY A 449 -8.42 39.60 9.71
CA GLY A 449 -8.35 38.17 9.35
C GLY A 449 -8.50 37.91 7.84
N SER A 450 -7.74 36.94 7.34
CA SER A 450 -7.74 36.44 5.96
C SER A 450 -8.80 35.36 5.69
N LEU A 451 -9.35 34.74 6.73
CA LEU A 451 -10.53 33.87 6.63
C LEU A 451 -11.83 34.69 6.42
N PRO A 452 -12.88 34.09 5.80
CA PRO A 452 -14.20 34.70 5.73
C PRO A 452 -14.86 34.87 7.12
N ASP A 453 -15.88 35.72 7.19
CA ASP A 453 -16.72 35.89 8.39
C ASP A 453 -17.41 34.58 8.80
N ASP A 454 -17.60 34.37 10.11
CA ASP A 454 -18.19 33.14 10.64
C ASP A 454 -19.62 32.92 10.11
N SER A 455 -20.38 34.00 9.87
CA SER A 455 -21.71 33.90 9.28
C SER A 455 -21.66 33.43 7.83
N ASP A 456 -20.71 33.94 7.04
CA ASP A 456 -20.57 33.55 5.63
C ASP A 456 -20.10 32.08 5.51
N LEU A 457 -19.20 31.63 6.38
CA LEU A 457 -18.77 30.23 6.46
C LEU A 457 -19.93 29.30 6.88
N LYS A 458 -20.71 29.71 7.88
CA LYS A 458 -21.88 28.94 8.31
C LYS A 458 -22.89 28.79 7.17
N ASP A 459 -23.22 29.87 6.47
CA ASP A 459 -24.14 29.85 5.32
C ASP A 459 -23.57 29.03 4.15
N PHE A 460 -22.25 29.01 3.98
CA PHE A 460 -21.57 28.17 2.99
C PHE A 460 -21.67 26.67 3.32
N ILE A 461 -21.61 26.29 4.60
CA ILE A 461 -21.71 24.90 5.06
C ILE A 461 -23.17 24.41 5.06
N ASP A 462 -24.10 25.19 5.62
CA ASP A 462 -25.53 24.85 5.77
C ASP A 462 -26.40 25.29 4.57
N LEU A 463 -25.77 25.52 3.41
CA LEU A 463 -26.41 26.08 2.22
C LEU A 463 -27.65 25.27 1.77
N GLU A 464 -28.84 25.88 1.81
CA GLU A 464 -30.09 25.22 1.40
C GLU A 464 -30.44 25.42 -0.10
N GLU A 465 -31.28 24.54 -0.67
CA GLU A 465 -31.75 24.61 -2.07
C GLU A 465 -32.39 25.98 -2.41
N TYR A 466 -33.20 26.51 -1.49
CA TYR A 466 -33.88 27.79 -1.66
C TYR A 466 -32.90 28.97 -1.70
N GLU A 467 -31.77 28.85 -1.00
CA GLU A 467 -30.72 29.87 -0.93
C GLU A 467 -29.87 29.86 -2.19
N ARG A 468 -29.57 28.70 -2.79
CA ARG A 468 -28.97 28.60 -4.14
C ARG A 468 -29.78 29.36 -5.19
N GLY A 469 -31.11 29.35 -5.09
CA GLY A 469 -32.00 30.10 -6.00
C GLY A 469 -32.04 31.62 -5.76
N LYS A 470 -31.67 32.08 -4.55
CA LYS A 470 -31.61 33.50 -4.17
C LYS A 470 -30.25 34.12 -4.42
N HIS A 471 -29.20 33.39 -4.08
CA HIS A 471 -27.81 33.73 -4.32
C HIS A 471 -27.39 33.03 -5.62
N LYS A 472 -27.84 33.56 -6.77
CA LYS A 472 -27.43 33.08 -8.09
C LYS A 472 -25.90 32.99 -8.13
N GLY A 473 -25.34 31.78 -8.00
CA GLY A 473 -23.91 31.54 -8.18
C GLY A 473 -23.18 30.83 -7.05
N LYS A 474 -23.70 30.79 -5.80
CA LYS A 474 -23.05 30.07 -4.70
C LYS A 474 -23.33 28.56 -4.82
N TYR A 475 -22.46 27.82 -5.50
CA TYR A 475 -22.43 26.35 -5.48
C TYR A 475 -21.03 25.93 -5.05
N ASN A 476 -20.92 25.24 -3.92
CA ASN A 476 -19.62 24.82 -3.39
C ASN A 476 -19.39 23.30 -3.45
N GLY A 477 -20.37 22.52 -3.92
CA GLY A 477 -20.27 21.08 -4.17
C GLY A 477 -20.04 20.18 -2.96
N CYS A 478 -19.94 20.75 -1.75
CA CYS A 478 -19.59 20.04 -0.52
C CYS A 478 -20.41 20.55 0.68
N SER A 479 -21.57 21.17 0.46
CA SER A 479 -22.47 21.57 1.54
C SER A 479 -23.18 20.37 2.19
N ILE A 480 -23.84 20.58 3.34
CA ILE A 480 -24.69 19.56 3.98
C ILE A 480 -25.78 19.09 2.99
N TYR A 481 -26.34 20.02 2.21
CA TYR A 481 -27.32 19.69 1.18
C TYR A 481 -26.73 18.80 0.07
N ASP A 482 -25.53 19.13 -0.43
CA ASP A 482 -24.87 18.32 -1.46
C ASP A 482 -24.59 16.90 -0.96
N LEU A 483 -24.11 16.75 0.28
CA LEU A 483 -23.93 15.45 0.90
C LEU A 483 -25.25 14.66 0.98
N GLN A 484 -26.34 15.29 1.42
CA GLN A 484 -27.65 14.64 1.52
C GLN A 484 -28.16 14.18 0.15
N GLN A 485 -27.94 14.97 -0.91
CA GLN A 485 -28.30 14.58 -2.27
C GLN A 485 -27.48 13.39 -2.76
N GLU A 486 -26.18 13.39 -2.54
CA GLU A 486 -25.30 12.28 -2.93
C GLU A 486 -25.64 11.00 -2.15
N ILE A 487 -25.89 11.08 -0.83
CA ILE A 487 -26.36 9.94 -0.02
C ILE A 487 -27.68 9.41 -0.55
N ALA A 488 -28.65 10.29 -0.86
CA ALA A 488 -29.96 9.88 -1.37
C ALA A 488 -29.89 9.22 -2.76
N GLN A 489 -29.02 9.72 -3.65
CA GLN A 489 -28.78 9.14 -4.98
C GLN A 489 -28.04 7.79 -4.89
N THR A 490 -27.08 7.69 -3.96
CA THR A 490 -26.28 6.48 -3.76
C THR A 490 -27.11 5.36 -3.15
N GLY A 491 -27.82 5.64 -2.05
CA GLY A 491 -28.60 4.67 -1.29
C GLY A 491 -27.75 3.67 -0.48
N THR A 492 -28.43 2.83 0.29
CA THR A 492 -27.82 1.80 1.14
C THR A 492 -28.02 0.41 0.54
N LEU A 493 -26.96 -0.39 0.49
CA LEU A 493 -26.96 -1.76 0.00
C LEU A 493 -26.76 -2.74 1.17
N GLU A 494 -27.63 -3.74 1.28
CA GLU A 494 -27.49 -4.85 2.24
C GLU A 494 -27.26 -6.17 1.49
N ILE A 495 -26.13 -6.84 1.75
CA ILE A 495 -25.81 -8.15 1.18
C ILE A 495 -26.30 -9.27 2.10
N ILE A 496 -27.15 -10.16 1.58
CA ILE A 496 -27.75 -11.25 2.34
C ILE A 496 -26.89 -12.51 2.22
N LYS A 497 -26.28 -12.93 3.33
CA LYS A 497 -25.47 -14.15 3.41
C LYS A 497 -26.20 -15.28 4.15
N ASN A 498 -25.95 -16.53 3.79
CA ASN A 498 -26.43 -17.70 4.55
C ASN A 498 -25.46 -18.07 5.69
N GLU A 499 -25.79 -19.11 6.47
CA GLU A 499 -24.95 -19.60 7.59
C GLU A 499 -23.52 -20.02 7.19
N ASN A 500 -23.30 -20.30 5.91
CA ASN A 500 -21.99 -20.65 5.36
C ASN A 500 -21.24 -19.44 4.76
N GLY A 501 -21.78 -18.22 4.91
CA GLY A 501 -21.23 -17.00 4.33
C GLY A 501 -21.48 -16.84 2.82
N GLU A 502 -22.25 -17.72 2.17
CA GLU A 502 -22.57 -17.59 0.74
C GLU A 502 -23.58 -16.46 0.51
N ILE A 503 -23.35 -15.66 -0.53
CA ILE A 503 -24.24 -14.58 -0.92
C ILE A 503 -25.48 -15.16 -1.61
N THR A 504 -26.65 -14.91 -1.03
CA THR A 504 -27.94 -15.47 -1.49
C THR A 504 -28.89 -14.41 -2.06
N GLY A 505 -28.59 -13.14 -1.86
CA GLY A 505 -29.33 -12.02 -2.42
C GLY A 505 -28.76 -10.69 -1.95
N ALA A 506 -29.37 -9.61 -2.41
CA ALA A 506 -29.12 -8.26 -1.92
C ALA A 506 -30.43 -7.49 -1.81
N ASN A 507 -30.52 -6.58 -0.84
CA ASN A 507 -31.64 -5.67 -0.66
C ASN A 507 -31.16 -4.23 -0.65
N SER A 508 -32.08 -3.32 -0.97
CA SER A 508 -31.91 -1.88 -0.73
C SER A 508 -33.24 -1.30 -0.29
N ASP A 509 -33.26 -0.59 0.82
CA ASP A 509 -34.42 0.16 1.31
C ASP A 509 -34.55 1.54 0.64
N SER A 510 -33.66 1.84 -0.32
CA SER A 510 -33.61 3.12 -1.05
C SER A 510 -34.56 3.13 -2.26
N PRO A 511 -34.88 4.31 -2.84
CA PRO A 511 -35.72 4.40 -4.03
C PRO A 511 -35.18 3.55 -5.20
N PRO A 512 -36.05 3.00 -6.09
CA PRO A 512 -35.62 2.14 -7.20
C PRO A 512 -34.60 2.77 -8.15
N GLU A 513 -34.61 4.11 -8.25
CA GLU A 513 -33.69 4.89 -9.06
C GLU A 513 -32.29 5.07 -8.43
N SER A 514 -32.09 4.73 -7.16
CA SER A 514 -30.79 4.82 -6.48
C SER A 514 -29.77 3.83 -7.04
N ILE A 515 -28.48 4.16 -6.93
CA ILE A 515 -27.39 3.29 -7.40
C ILE A 515 -27.41 1.95 -6.65
N ALA A 516 -27.62 1.96 -5.33
CA ALA A 516 -27.74 0.77 -4.50
C ALA A 516 -28.91 -0.14 -4.91
N ALA A 517 -30.08 0.42 -5.23
CA ALA A 517 -31.23 -0.38 -5.65
C ALA A 517 -30.99 -1.07 -7.01
N GLN A 518 -30.39 -0.35 -7.96
CA GLN A 518 -29.99 -0.92 -9.26
C GLN A 518 -28.90 -2.00 -9.11
N LEU A 519 -27.96 -1.80 -8.21
CA LEU A 519 -26.93 -2.78 -7.88
C LEU A 519 -27.55 -4.04 -7.22
N ALA A 520 -28.45 -3.87 -6.25
CA ALA A 520 -29.16 -4.98 -5.63
C ALA A 520 -29.98 -5.79 -6.64
N GLU A 521 -30.65 -5.12 -7.60
CA GLU A 521 -31.33 -5.77 -8.71
C GLU A 521 -30.36 -6.59 -9.56
N ALA A 522 -29.23 -6.03 -9.98
CA ALA A 522 -28.21 -6.73 -10.76
C ALA A 522 -27.63 -7.96 -10.03
N ILE A 523 -27.39 -7.86 -8.72
CA ILE A 523 -26.95 -8.97 -7.87
C ILE A 523 -28.01 -10.08 -7.85
N ASN A 524 -29.28 -9.73 -7.63
CA ASN A 524 -30.35 -10.70 -7.57
C ASN A 524 -30.60 -11.38 -8.94
N GLU A 525 -30.48 -10.64 -10.04
CA GLU A 525 -30.59 -11.20 -11.38
C GLU A 525 -29.51 -12.25 -11.66
N ILE A 526 -28.24 -11.96 -11.37
CA ILE A 526 -27.18 -12.94 -11.63
C ILE A 526 -27.31 -14.17 -10.73
N ILE A 527 -27.72 -14.00 -9.47
CA ILE A 527 -27.98 -15.12 -8.55
C ILE A 527 -29.12 -15.99 -9.07
N GLN A 528 -30.18 -15.40 -9.62
CA GLN A 528 -31.27 -16.16 -10.25
C GLN A 528 -30.78 -16.96 -11.47
N THR A 529 -29.99 -16.33 -12.35
CA THR A 529 -29.41 -17.01 -13.52
C THR A 529 -28.47 -18.16 -13.10
N LEU A 530 -27.63 -17.95 -12.09
CA LEU A 530 -26.73 -18.98 -11.54
C LEU A 530 -27.51 -20.13 -10.90
N ASN A 531 -28.60 -19.86 -10.18
CA ASN A 531 -29.47 -20.90 -9.62
C ASN A 531 -30.12 -21.74 -10.72
N GLY A 532 -30.55 -21.11 -11.82
CA GLY A 532 -31.03 -21.80 -13.01
C GLY A 532 -29.96 -22.71 -13.64
N LEU A 533 -28.75 -22.17 -13.82
CA LEU A 533 -27.60 -22.91 -14.36
C LEU A 533 -27.24 -24.11 -13.48
N ASN A 534 -27.09 -23.90 -12.17
CA ASN A 534 -26.77 -24.96 -11.21
C ASN A 534 -27.85 -26.06 -11.21
N GLY A 535 -29.13 -25.68 -11.37
CA GLY A 535 -30.21 -26.63 -11.55
C GLY A 535 -30.08 -27.49 -12.82
N ALA A 536 -29.72 -26.87 -13.95
CA ALA A 536 -29.52 -27.54 -15.24
C ALA A 536 -28.28 -28.46 -15.24
N VAL A 537 -27.15 -27.98 -14.71
CA VAL A 537 -25.91 -28.76 -14.54
C VAL A 537 -26.17 -29.98 -13.68
N ARG A 538 -26.90 -29.83 -12.58
CA ARG A 538 -27.28 -30.96 -11.71
C ARG A 538 -28.10 -32.02 -12.43
N GLN A 539 -29.04 -31.63 -13.30
CA GLN A 539 -29.82 -32.58 -14.11
C GLN A 539 -28.93 -33.32 -15.13
N LEU A 540 -28.06 -32.60 -15.83
CA LEU A 540 -27.13 -33.19 -16.81
C LEU A 540 -26.15 -34.20 -16.18
N LEU A 541 -25.69 -33.94 -14.95
CA LEU A 541 -24.76 -34.81 -14.23
C LEU A 541 -25.45 -36.05 -13.64
N LEU A 542 -26.72 -35.93 -13.21
CA LEU A 542 -27.57 -37.07 -12.83
C LEU A 542 -27.77 -38.04 -14.00
N ASP A 543 -27.95 -37.52 -15.22
CA ASP A 543 -28.13 -38.34 -16.43
C ASP A 543 -26.85 -39.07 -16.88
N LYS A 544 -25.67 -38.61 -16.45
CA LYS A 544 -24.35 -39.17 -16.81
C LYS A 544 -23.71 -40.08 -15.75
N ASN A 545 -24.43 -40.44 -14.67
CA ASN A 545 -23.91 -41.25 -13.54
C ASN A 545 -22.61 -40.70 -12.90
N ASN A 546 -22.36 -39.39 -12.99
CA ASN A 546 -21.15 -38.77 -12.46
C ASN A 546 -21.52 -37.81 -11.32
N PRO A 547 -21.29 -38.17 -10.04
CA PRO A 547 -21.79 -37.42 -8.89
C PRO A 547 -20.87 -36.24 -8.50
N SER A 548 -20.30 -35.53 -9.47
CA SER A 548 -19.56 -34.29 -9.17
C SER A 548 -20.53 -33.16 -8.84
N GLN A 549 -20.41 -32.56 -7.65
CA GLN A 549 -21.18 -31.36 -7.25
C GLN A 549 -20.57 -30.09 -7.86
N LEU A 550 -20.48 -30.00 -9.19
CA LEU A 550 -20.04 -28.78 -9.83
C LEU A 550 -21.16 -27.73 -9.70
N ARG A 551 -20.96 -26.76 -8.80
CA ARG A 551 -21.88 -25.64 -8.52
C ARG A 551 -21.11 -24.35 -8.74
N TYR A 552 -21.71 -23.33 -9.33
CA TYR A 552 -21.12 -22.00 -9.47
C TYR A 552 -21.72 -21.04 -8.45
N LEU A 553 -20.86 -20.23 -7.84
CA LEU A 553 -21.18 -19.26 -6.81
C LEU A 553 -20.71 -17.87 -7.22
N LEU A 554 -21.49 -16.86 -6.82
CA LEU A 554 -21.09 -15.47 -6.92
C LEU A 554 -20.22 -15.13 -5.70
N LYS A 555 -19.00 -14.63 -5.93
CA LYS A 555 -18.06 -14.21 -4.89
C LYS A 555 -17.64 -12.75 -5.11
N VAL A 556 -17.27 -12.11 -4.01
CA VAL A 556 -16.75 -10.74 -3.97
C VAL A 556 -15.24 -10.83 -3.74
N GLU A 557 -14.48 -10.12 -4.55
CA GLU A 557 -13.03 -9.96 -4.40
C GLU A 557 -12.68 -8.47 -4.27
N PRO A 558 -11.56 -8.11 -3.63
CA PRO A 558 -11.10 -6.72 -3.59
C PRO A 558 -10.91 -6.15 -5.00
N GLY A 559 -11.37 -4.93 -5.22
CA GLY A 559 -11.21 -4.23 -6.50
C GLY A 559 -9.77 -3.80 -6.80
N GLU A 560 -9.57 -3.18 -7.97
CA GLU A 560 -8.27 -2.60 -8.33
C GLU A 560 -7.87 -1.49 -7.35
N ARG A 561 -6.63 -1.57 -6.85
CA ARG A 561 -6.09 -0.66 -5.83
C ARG A 561 -5.91 0.75 -6.38
N TYR A 562 -6.19 1.73 -5.54
CA TYR A 562 -5.63 3.06 -5.64
C TYR A 562 -4.26 3.07 -4.97
N TRP A 563 -3.39 3.95 -5.42
CA TRP A 563 -2.02 4.07 -4.92
C TRP A 563 -1.80 5.48 -4.40
N GLU A 564 -1.37 5.56 -3.15
CA GLU A 564 -0.85 6.77 -2.54
C GLU A 564 0.68 6.67 -2.51
N ALA A 565 1.39 7.74 -2.86
CA ALA A 565 2.84 7.76 -2.72
C ALA A 565 3.24 7.68 -1.24
N ASN A 566 4.29 6.96 -0.90
CA ASN A 566 4.79 6.95 0.47
C ASN A 566 5.38 8.31 0.84
N ASN A 567 5.20 8.74 2.10
CA ASN A 567 5.94 9.88 2.63
C ASN A 567 7.45 9.59 2.60
N PRO A 568 8.32 10.59 2.40
CA PRO A 568 9.77 10.41 2.50
C PRO A 568 10.14 9.77 3.84
N VAL A 569 11.16 8.91 3.84
CA VAL A 569 11.63 8.19 5.04
C VAL A 569 12.93 8.79 5.53
N VAL A 570 13.03 8.97 6.84
CA VAL A 570 14.29 9.30 7.52
C VAL A 570 14.75 8.10 8.34
N LEU A 571 15.94 7.59 8.01
CA LEU A 571 16.69 6.64 8.82
C LEU A 571 17.75 7.40 9.63
N MET A 572 17.82 7.09 10.92
CA MET A 572 18.88 7.55 11.80
C MET A 572 19.71 6.36 12.27
N VAL A 573 21.04 6.56 12.36
CA VAL A 573 21.97 5.51 12.80
C VAL A 573 22.93 6.06 13.86
N GLY A 574 23.01 5.39 15.01
CA GLY A 574 23.93 5.71 16.10
C GLY A 574 23.36 5.42 17.49
N ASP A 575 24.16 5.64 18.54
CA ASP A 575 23.79 5.32 19.92
C ASP A 575 22.56 6.09 20.42
N ALA A 576 22.34 7.31 19.90
CA ALA A 576 21.17 8.14 20.14
C ALA A 576 19.83 7.47 19.77
N VAL A 577 19.84 6.53 18.83
CA VAL A 577 18.66 5.83 18.30
C VAL A 577 18.74 4.33 18.55
N THR A 578 19.36 3.94 19.67
CA THR A 578 19.38 2.54 20.11
C THR A 578 17.95 2.05 20.37
N PRO A 579 17.49 0.96 19.71
CA PRO A 579 16.18 0.36 19.95
C PRO A 579 15.92 0.07 21.42
N SER A 580 14.76 0.48 21.91
CA SER A 580 14.38 0.27 23.31
C SER A 580 14.07 -1.19 23.57
N SER A 581 14.64 -1.76 24.64
CA SER A 581 14.31 -3.10 25.12
C SER A 581 13.01 -3.16 25.96
N ARG A 582 12.30 -2.03 26.04
CA ARG A 582 11.16 -1.83 26.95
C ARG A 582 9.83 -2.34 26.38
N HIS A 583 9.70 -2.38 25.05
CA HIS A 583 8.46 -2.68 24.34
C HIS A 583 8.76 -3.66 23.20
N GLY A 584 7.88 -4.63 22.97
CA GLY A 584 8.00 -5.62 21.88
C GLY A 584 9.21 -6.55 22.03
N GLN A 585 9.69 -6.74 23.26
CA GLN A 585 10.95 -7.42 23.57
C GLN A 585 10.83 -8.29 24.83
N ASP A 586 9.61 -8.67 25.22
CA ASP A 586 9.36 -9.56 26.37
C ASP A 586 9.99 -10.96 26.16
N GLY A 587 10.02 -11.44 24.92
CA GLY A 587 10.60 -12.74 24.54
C GLY A 587 12.13 -12.78 24.40
N ARG A 588 12.85 -11.65 24.52
CA ARG A 588 14.26 -11.52 24.07
C ARG A 588 15.28 -12.41 24.78
N LEU A 589 14.94 -12.95 25.96
CA LEU A 589 15.86 -13.75 26.78
C LEU A 589 15.79 -15.25 26.48
N HIS A 590 14.87 -15.67 25.62
CA HIS A 590 14.66 -17.08 25.28
C HIS A 590 14.55 -17.29 23.76
N SER A 591 15.04 -18.43 23.29
CA SER A 591 15.01 -18.79 21.86
C SER A 591 13.63 -19.10 21.31
N ASP A 592 12.65 -19.37 22.18
CA ASP A 592 11.25 -19.58 21.81
C ASP A 592 10.44 -18.28 21.73
N GLY A 593 11.04 -17.14 22.09
CA GLY A 593 10.38 -15.83 22.03
C GLY A 593 9.29 -15.62 23.10
N LEU A 594 9.21 -16.49 24.11
CA LEU A 594 8.17 -16.41 25.16
C LEU A 594 8.67 -15.72 26.43
N LEU A 595 7.77 -14.99 27.11
CA LEU A 595 8.03 -14.36 28.41
C LEU A 595 7.95 -15.39 29.55
N GLU A 596 9.02 -15.55 30.31
CA GLU A 596 9.03 -16.47 31.46
C GLU A 596 8.23 -15.91 32.65
N CYS A 597 7.07 -16.52 32.92
CA CYS A 597 6.22 -16.19 34.05
C CYS A 597 6.52 -17.07 35.27
N GLN A 598 6.14 -16.61 36.46
CA GLN A 598 6.36 -17.32 37.73
C GLN A 598 5.03 -17.62 38.42
N LEU A 599 5.01 -18.54 39.39
CA LEU A 599 3.80 -18.89 40.13
C LEU A 599 3.88 -18.42 41.58
N LEU A 600 2.76 -17.92 42.09
CA LEU A 600 2.56 -17.68 43.51
C LEU A 600 1.49 -18.66 44.04
N THR A 601 1.95 -19.66 44.78
CA THR A 601 1.11 -20.75 45.34
C THR A 601 0.55 -20.38 46.72
N GLU A 602 -0.04 -19.19 46.84
CA GLU A 602 -0.72 -18.70 48.05
C GLU A 602 -2.03 -18.03 47.65
N THR A 603 -3.10 -18.25 48.41
CA THR A 603 -4.37 -17.53 48.21
C THR A 603 -4.23 -16.12 48.79
N ILE A 604 -4.28 -15.11 47.93
CA ILE A 604 -4.10 -13.69 48.29
C ILE A 604 -5.43 -12.96 48.24
N ASN A 605 -5.75 -12.22 49.30
CA ASN A 605 -6.82 -11.23 49.28
C ASN A 605 -6.23 -9.86 48.92
N LEU A 606 -6.45 -9.41 47.68
CA LEU A 606 -5.89 -8.15 47.18
C LEU A 606 -6.53 -6.91 47.83
N GLU A 607 -7.72 -7.02 48.41
CA GLU A 607 -8.33 -5.93 49.21
C GLU A 607 -7.55 -5.65 50.50
N ASP A 608 -6.89 -6.67 51.05
CA ASP A 608 -6.09 -6.63 52.29
C ASP A 608 -4.57 -6.75 51.99
N ILE A 609 -4.10 -6.10 50.92
CA ILE A 609 -2.72 -6.22 50.42
C ILE A 609 -1.63 -6.02 51.49
N GLN A 610 -1.92 -5.24 52.54
CA GLN A 610 -1.04 -4.99 53.69
C GLN A 610 -0.60 -6.27 54.42
N VAL A 611 -1.45 -7.31 54.45
CA VAL A 611 -1.15 -8.60 55.11
C VAL A 611 -0.08 -9.38 54.31
N TYR A 612 -0.03 -9.19 52.99
CA TYR A 612 0.78 -9.98 52.07
C TYR A 612 2.09 -9.28 51.64
N LEU A 613 2.41 -8.11 52.20
CA LEU A 613 3.63 -7.37 51.88
C LEU A 613 4.91 -8.21 52.06
N GLU A 614 5.01 -8.97 53.16
CA GLU A 614 6.17 -9.82 53.41
C GLU A 614 6.22 -11.02 52.45
N THR A 615 5.07 -11.57 52.04
CA THR A 615 4.99 -12.62 51.01
C THR A 615 5.61 -12.12 49.70
N PHE A 616 5.17 -10.95 49.22
CA PHE A 616 5.71 -10.38 47.97
C PHE A 616 7.20 -10.04 48.07
N LYS A 617 7.65 -9.44 49.18
CA LYS A 617 9.07 -9.14 49.39
C LYS A 617 9.93 -10.39 49.34
N LEU A 618 9.53 -11.44 50.05
CA LEU A 618 10.25 -12.71 50.08
C LEU A 618 10.28 -13.36 48.70
N LYS A 619 9.16 -13.34 47.97
CA LYS A 619 9.09 -13.89 46.61
C LYS A 619 9.97 -13.12 45.63
N LEU A 620 9.94 -11.79 45.65
CA LEU A 620 10.79 -10.97 44.79
C LEU A 620 12.27 -11.07 45.18
N ASP A 621 12.60 -11.23 46.46
CA ASP A 621 13.98 -11.49 46.90
C ASP A 621 14.47 -12.87 46.43
N GLU A 622 13.62 -13.90 46.46
CA GLU A 622 13.90 -15.22 45.88
C GLU A 622 14.21 -15.11 44.39
N LEU A 623 13.29 -14.49 43.63
CA LEU A 623 13.43 -14.31 42.18
C LEU A 623 14.64 -13.46 41.82
N GLY A 624 14.92 -12.40 42.59
CA GLY A 624 16.04 -11.48 42.37
C GLY A 624 17.42 -12.12 42.55
N ASN A 625 17.56 -13.12 43.44
CA ASN A 625 18.85 -13.76 43.76
C ASN A 625 19.40 -14.71 42.67
N VAL A 626 18.62 -15.01 41.63
CA VAL A 626 19.08 -15.82 40.49
C VAL A 626 20.04 -15.00 39.62
N GLU A 627 21.14 -15.56 39.12
CA GLU A 627 22.08 -14.84 38.24
C GLU A 627 21.52 -14.73 36.80
N GLY A 628 21.81 -13.63 36.11
CA GLY A 628 21.39 -13.39 34.71
C GLY A 628 20.49 -12.15 34.54
N GLU A 629 20.36 -11.67 33.29
CA GLU A 629 19.38 -10.65 32.94
C GLU A 629 17.96 -11.19 33.13
N LYS A 630 17.03 -10.35 33.60
CA LYS A 630 15.62 -10.70 33.76
C LYS A 630 14.75 -9.51 33.42
N ILE A 631 13.63 -9.75 32.74
CA ILE A 631 12.67 -8.70 32.36
C ILE A 631 12.19 -7.90 33.58
N GLY A 632 11.87 -8.58 34.68
CA GLY A 632 11.32 -7.95 35.90
C GLY A 632 12.35 -7.36 36.88
N PHE A 633 13.65 -7.37 36.58
CA PHE A 633 14.68 -6.89 37.50
C PHE A 633 15.71 -6.00 36.77
N GLN A 634 15.80 -4.74 37.16
CA GLN A 634 16.72 -3.77 36.55
C GLN A 634 17.74 -3.23 37.55
N GLU A 635 18.99 -3.16 37.13
CA GLU A 635 20.04 -2.46 37.85
C GLU A 635 20.42 -1.17 37.13
N ARG A 636 20.41 -0.04 37.84
CA ARG A 636 20.61 1.29 37.25
C ARG A 636 21.98 1.87 37.57
N SER A 637 22.77 2.03 36.51
CA SER A 637 24.09 2.67 36.52
C SER A 637 24.16 3.99 35.72
N GLN A 638 23.13 4.31 34.92
CA GLN A 638 23.04 5.53 34.12
C GLN A 638 21.58 5.98 34.01
N GLN A 639 21.35 7.24 33.64
CA GLN A 639 19.99 7.75 33.39
C GLN A 639 19.36 6.97 32.20
N PRO A 640 18.03 6.73 32.22
CA PRO A 640 17.35 6.11 31.10
C PRO A 640 17.44 6.98 29.84
N TRP A 641 17.45 6.32 28.69
CA TRP A 641 17.30 6.93 27.37
C TRP A 641 16.69 5.87 26.46
N HIS A 642 15.40 6.03 26.15
CA HIS A 642 14.59 5.11 25.37
C HIS A 642 13.96 5.89 24.22
N PRO A 643 14.68 6.12 23.11
CA PRO A 643 14.18 6.90 21.99
C PRO A 643 13.01 6.16 21.36
N PHE A 644 11.90 6.86 21.12
CA PHE A 644 10.70 6.25 20.54
C PHE A 644 9.91 7.19 19.63
N MET A 645 10.18 8.49 19.65
CA MET A 645 9.47 9.46 18.83
C MET A 645 10.44 10.45 18.19
N LEU A 646 10.10 10.88 16.98
CA LEU A 646 10.81 11.86 16.19
C LEU A 646 9.87 13.04 15.91
N HIS A 647 10.28 14.24 16.29
CA HIS A 647 9.75 15.46 15.68
C HIS A 647 10.61 15.82 14.49
N TRP A 648 9.95 16.16 13.38
CA TRP A 648 10.61 16.52 12.13
C TRP A 648 10.07 17.84 11.63
N SER A 649 10.94 18.60 10.96
CA SER A 649 10.58 19.78 10.19
C SER A 649 11.43 19.85 8.94
N VAL A 650 10.78 20.01 7.79
CA VAL A 650 11.41 20.01 6.46
C VAL A 650 10.92 21.21 5.66
N GLN A 651 11.81 21.69 4.79
CA GLN A 651 11.56 22.71 3.79
C GLN A 651 11.38 22.05 2.44
N ILE A 652 10.37 22.48 1.68
CA ILE A 652 10.12 22.02 0.33
C ILE A 652 10.28 23.17 -0.65
N PHE A 653 11.00 22.87 -1.73
CA PHE A 653 11.25 23.76 -2.87
C PHE A 653 10.60 23.10 -4.09
N PRO A 654 9.29 23.25 -4.29
CA PRO A 654 8.61 22.61 -5.41
C PRO A 654 9.07 23.23 -6.73
N VAL A 655 8.81 22.56 -7.84
CA VAL A 655 8.94 23.19 -9.16
C VAL A 655 7.88 24.29 -9.27
N LYS A 656 8.23 25.42 -9.89
CA LYS A 656 7.29 26.53 -10.12
C LYS A 656 6.07 26.03 -10.90
N HIS A 657 4.88 26.34 -10.39
CA HIS A 657 3.61 25.91 -11.02
C HIS A 657 3.32 26.62 -12.35
N SER A 658 3.96 27.77 -12.60
CA SER A 658 3.84 28.57 -13.83
C SER A 658 5.09 29.46 -14.01
N ASP A 659 5.50 29.66 -15.26
CA ASP A 659 6.52 30.64 -15.64
C ASP A 659 5.99 32.09 -15.60
N ASP A 660 4.67 32.26 -15.71
CA ASP A 660 4.00 33.56 -15.57
C ASP A 660 3.58 33.75 -14.11
N PRO A 661 4.21 34.67 -13.35
CA PRO A 661 3.87 34.94 -11.95
C PRO A 661 2.51 35.62 -11.76
N SER A 662 1.78 35.92 -12.85
CA SER A 662 0.39 36.39 -12.79
C SER A 662 -0.65 35.29 -12.96
N GLN A 663 -0.21 34.05 -13.22
CA GLN A 663 -1.05 32.88 -13.36
C GLN A 663 -0.92 32.00 -12.11
N ASP A 664 -2.02 31.85 -11.39
CA ASP A 664 -2.05 31.03 -10.18
C ASP A 664 -2.30 29.53 -10.46
N LYS A 665 -2.57 29.17 -11.73
CA LYS A 665 -2.91 27.79 -12.14
C LYS A 665 -1.67 27.01 -12.57
N TYR A 666 -1.69 25.70 -12.28
CA TYR A 666 -0.69 24.75 -12.76
C TYR A 666 -0.63 24.75 -14.28
N ASP A 667 0.57 24.88 -14.85
CA ASP A 667 0.80 24.68 -16.27
C ASP A 667 0.52 23.23 -16.65
N SER A 668 -0.23 23.01 -17.73
CA SER A 668 -0.43 21.69 -18.32
C SER A 668 0.88 20.97 -18.61
N ALA A 669 1.96 21.68 -18.93
CA ALA A 669 3.26 21.11 -19.27
C ALA A 669 4.21 20.93 -18.07
N LEU A 670 3.77 21.21 -16.83
CA LEU A 670 4.63 21.19 -15.63
C LEU A 670 5.51 19.93 -15.52
N ILE A 671 4.95 18.75 -15.76
CA ILE A 671 5.71 17.50 -15.66
C ILE A 671 6.53 17.26 -16.92
N THR A 672 5.98 17.48 -18.11
CA THR A 672 6.64 17.19 -19.39
C THR A 672 7.81 18.13 -19.70
N ASP A 673 7.81 19.36 -19.17
CA ASP A 673 8.87 20.35 -19.39
C ASP A 673 10.05 20.18 -18.43
N HIS A 674 9.84 19.56 -17.27
CA HIS A 674 10.85 19.48 -16.20
C HIS A 674 11.30 18.05 -15.90
N TYR A 675 10.48 17.05 -16.22
CA TYR A 675 10.80 15.64 -16.03
C TYR A 675 10.69 14.90 -17.35
N GLN A 676 11.39 13.79 -17.46
CA GLN A 676 11.31 12.88 -18.60
C GLN A 676 11.06 11.47 -18.08
N LEU A 677 10.24 10.69 -18.80
CA LEU A 677 10.10 9.25 -18.59
C LEU A 677 11.06 8.54 -19.54
N PRO A 678 12.27 8.13 -19.10
CA PRO A 678 13.28 7.54 -19.97
C PRO A 678 12.85 6.15 -20.45
N VAL A 679 13.32 5.74 -21.63
CA VAL A 679 13.08 4.39 -22.16
C VAL A 679 13.59 3.34 -21.15
N ASN A 680 12.77 2.33 -20.86
CA ASN A 680 13.05 1.22 -19.92
C ASN A 680 13.23 1.61 -18.44
N SER A 681 13.01 2.87 -18.07
CA SER A 681 12.88 3.26 -16.67
C SER A 681 11.40 3.30 -16.27
N PRO A 682 11.02 2.74 -15.11
CA PRO A 682 9.67 2.91 -14.58
C PRO A 682 9.46 4.27 -13.93
N ASP A 683 10.52 5.04 -13.63
CA ASP A 683 10.48 6.31 -12.89
C ASP A 683 10.75 7.53 -13.78
N LEU A 684 10.13 8.66 -13.41
CA LEU A 684 10.40 9.97 -13.99
C LEU A 684 11.71 10.56 -13.44
N LEU A 685 12.58 11.04 -14.32
CA LEU A 685 13.84 11.69 -13.96
C LEU A 685 13.78 13.19 -14.24
N LEU A 686 14.42 13.98 -13.38
CA LEU A 686 14.55 15.42 -13.57
C LEU A 686 15.43 15.70 -14.81
N GLN A 687 14.96 16.58 -15.70
CA GLN A 687 15.74 16.99 -16.86
C GLN A 687 16.94 17.86 -16.44
N PRO A 688 18.05 17.86 -17.22
CA PRO A 688 19.19 18.73 -16.94
C PRO A 688 18.78 20.20 -16.83
N GLU A 689 19.34 20.92 -15.85
CA GLU A 689 19.08 22.36 -15.59
C GLU A 689 17.65 22.70 -15.11
N ALA A 690 16.76 21.71 -14.98
CA ALA A 690 15.39 21.95 -14.49
C ALA A 690 15.34 22.31 -12.99
N ASP A 691 16.42 22.07 -12.24
CA ASP A 691 16.61 22.50 -10.85
C ASP A 691 16.63 24.03 -10.70
N ASN A 692 16.93 24.78 -11.77
CA ASN A 692 16.80 26.25 -11.78
C ASN A 692 15.33 26.74 -11.69
N ASN A 693 14.36 25.84 -11.93
CA ASN A 693 12.94 26.15 -11.88
C ASN A 693 12.29 25.84 -10.53
N PHE A 694 13.07 25.43 -9.53
CA PHE A 694 12.56 25.32 -8.17
C PHE A 694 12.19 26.72 -7.64
N VAL A 695 11.17 26.77 -6.78
CA VAL A 695 10.76 27.99 -6.09
C VAL A 695 11.86 28.42 -5.10
N ASP A 696 12.17 29.72 -5.04
CA ASP A 696 13.21 30.25 -4.15
C ASP A 696 12.77 30.27 -2.67
N ASP A 697 11.48 30.52 -2.43
CA ASP A 697 10.87 30.57 -1.09
C ASP A 697 10.43 29.17 -0.65
N ALA A 698 11.00 28.67 0.45
CA ALA A 698 10.70 27.35 0.97
C ALA A 698 9.37 27.32 1.76
N GLN A 699 8.58 26.28 1.54
CA GLN A 699 7.45 25.94 2.41
C GLN A 699 7.91 25.06 3.57
N LEU A 700 7.55 25.44 4.79
CA LEU A 700 7.93 24.71 6.00
C LEU A 700 6.80 23.76 6.44
N TYR A 701 7.14 22.49 6.57
CA TYR A 701 6.26 21.46 7.12
C TYR A 701 6.88 20.88 8.38
N ALA A 702 6.05 20.47 9.33
CA ALA A 702 6.48 19.85 10.57
C ALA A 702 5.47 18.82 11.07
N GLY A 703 5.95 17.84 11.82
CA GLY A 703 5.12 16.80 12.39
C GLY A 703 5.87 15.95 13.40
N ALA A 704 5.20 14.90 13.89
CA ALA A 704 5.74 13.93 14.82
C ALA A 704 5.40 12.50 14.38
N CYS A 705 6.33 11.56 14.56
CA CYS A 705 6.11 10.15 14.24
C CYS A 705 6.84 9.22 15.24
N ILE A 706 6.30 8.02 15.42
CA ILE A 706 6.88 6.99 16.30
C ILE A 706 8.04 6.30 15.56
N LEU A 707 9.21 6.22 16.16
CA LEU A 707 10.40 5.57 15.59
C LEU A 707 10.32 4.05 15.73
N THR A 708 10.76 3.33 14.69
CA THR A 708 10.79 1.86 14.68
C THR A 708 12.13 1.28 14.20
N PRO A 709 12.60 0.15 14.76
CA PRO A 709 13.77 -0.60 14.27
C PRO A 709 13.47 -1.53 13.08
N SER A 710 12.21 -1.60 12.59
CA SER A 710 11.75 -2.62 11.62
C SER A 710 12.63 -2.78 10.38
N ALA A 711 13.19 -1.70 9.83
CA ALA A 711 14.05 -1.77 8.64
C ALA A 711 15.23 -2.74 8.81
N SER A 712 15.91 -2.68 9.96
CA SER A 712 17.06 -3.54 10.25
C SER A 712 16.66 -4.99 10.50
N ILE A 713 15.51 -5.20 11.16
CA ILE A 713 14.97 -6.53 11.47
C ILE A 713 14.61 -7.23 10.16
N LEU A 714 13.81 -6.58 9.31
CA LEU A 714 13.37 -7.11 8.03
C LEU A 714 14.54 -7.42 7.11
N LEU A 715 15.49 -6.49 6.95
CA LEU A 715 16.65 -6.72 6.08
C LEU A 715 17.53 -7.86 6.61
N LYS A 716 17.71 -7.97 7.92
CA LYS A 716 18.48 -9.06 8.55
C LYS A 716 17.83 -10.43 8.30
N GLU A 717 16.51 -10.53 8.44
CA GLU A 717 15.74 -11.74 8.16
C GLU A 717 15.85 -12.14 6.67
N GLN A 718 15.71 -11.19 5.76
CA GLN A 718 15.84 -11.44 4.31
C GLN A 718 17.25 -11.89 3.94
N ILE A 719 18.29 -11.24 4.48
CA ILE A 719 19.68 -11.66 4.28
C ILE A 719 19.91 -13.05 4.87
N ASN A 720 19.38 -13.37 6.05
CA ASN A 720 19.49 -14.69 6.67
C ASN A 720 18.86 -15.77 5.78
N SER A 721 17.66 -15.52 5.26
CA SER A 721 16.95 -16.40 4.33
C SER A 721 17.74 -16.63 3.04
N TYR A 722 18.24 -15.55 2.41
CA TYR A 722 19.03 -15.62 1.19
C TYR A 722 20.35 -16.38 1.38
N LEU A 723 21.16 -15.98 2.37
CA LEU A 723 22.45 -16.59 2.64
C LEU A 723 22.29 -18.05 3.03
N SER A 724 21.28 -18.41 3.82
CA SER A 724 20.97 -19.80 4.13
C SER A 724 20.69 -20.57 2.84
N LYS A 725 19.81 -20.08 1.97
CA LYS A 725 19.47 -20.74 0.70
C LYS A 725 20.69 -20.93 -0.22
N VAL A 726 21.57 -19.94 -0.31
CA VAL A 726 22.74 -19.96 -1.22
C VAL A 726 23.93 -20.74 -0.65
N LEU A 727 24.16 -20.67 0.66
CA LEU A 727 25.31 -21.32 1.31
C LEU A 727 25.01 -22.76 1.76
N LEU A 728 23.75 -23.14 2.00
CA LEU A 728 23.37 -24.51 2.39
C LEU A 728 23.83 -25.58 1.38
N PRO A 729 23.70 -25.41 0.05
CA PRO A 729 24.28 -26.36 -0.92
C PRO A 729 25.80 -26.52 -0.79
N LEU A 730 26.48 -25.49 -0.28
CA LEU A 730 27.93 -25.44 -0.07
C LEU A 730 28.34 -25.96 1.32
N SER A 731 27.39 -26.20 2.24
CA SER A 731 27.63 -26.67 3.62
C SER A 731 28.46 -27.95 3.71
N LYS A 732 28.33 -28.87 2.74
CA LYS A 732 29.16 -30.10 2.66
C LYS A 732 30.65 -29.83 2.44
N VAL A 733 30.99 -28.67 1.88
CA VAL A 733 32.36 -28.21 1.67
C VAL A 733 32.80 -27.31 2.83
N LEU A 734 31.89 -26.48 3.33
CA LEU A 734 32.09 -25.52 4.42
C LEU A 734 32.28 -26.19 5.80
N LEU A 735 31.54 -27.24 6.13
CA LEU A 735 31.51 -27.90 7.44
C LEU A 735 31.48 -29.44 7.28
N PRO A 736 32.63 -30.09 7.00
CA PRO A 736 32.69 -31.53 6.71
C PRO A 736 32.30 -32.45 7.88
N ASP A 737 32.24 -31.93 9.11
CA ASP A 737 31.85 -32.67 10.33
C ASP A 737 30.37 -32.44 10.74
N TYR A 738 29.57 -31.71 9.96
CA TYR A 738 28.17 -31.40 10.26
C TYR A 738 27.21 -32.30 9.47
N ASP A 739 26.66 -33.31 10.14
CA ASP A 739 25.68 -34.25 9.57
C ASP A 739 24.25 -33.65 9.58
N GLY A 740 23.99 -32.73 8.64
CA GLY A 740 22.64 -32.33 8.24
C GLY A 740 22.08 -31.08 8.91
N TYR A 741 21.63 -30.15 8.06
CA TYR A 741 20.77 -29.01 8.42
C TYR A 741 19.45 -29.51 9.02
N ASP A 742 19.10 -29.02 10.20
CA ASP A 742 17.85 -29.36 10.90
C ASP A 742 16.66 -28.46 10.52
N GLY A 743 16.88 -27.43 9.71
CA GLY A 743 15.85 -26.45 9.37
C GLY A 743 15.85 -25.19 10.23
N SER A 744 16.73 -25.07 11.23
CA SER A 744 16.71 -23.93 12.15
C SER A 744 17.28 -22.65 11.54
N GLU A 745 16.60 -21.53 11.80
CA GLU A 745 17.03 -20.16 11.42
C GLU A 745 18.37 -19.75 12.06
N ASP A 746 18.83 -20.50 13.06
CA ASP A 746 20.07 -20.25 13.81
C ASP A 746 21.34 -20.76 13.12
N PHE A 747 21.26 -21.44 11.96
CA PHE A 747 22.46 -21.99 11.33
C PHE A 747 23.51 -20.90 11.00
N LEU A 748 23.11 -19.78 10.41
CA LEU A 748 24.05 -18.69 10.09
C LEU A 748 24.60 -18.03 11.35
N SER A 749 23.77 -17.82 12.38
CA SER A 749 24.20 -17.18 13.63
C SER A 749 25.22 -18.06 14.38
N GLN A 750 25.01 -19.38 14.39
CA GLN A 750 25.91 -20.34 15.05
C GLN A 750 27.25 -20.55 14.31
N HIS A 751 27.27 -20.41 12.98
CA HIS A 751 28.43 -20.70 12.13
C HIS A 751 29.05 -19.47 11.44
N TRP A 752 28.62 -18.27 11.82
CA TRP A 752 28.97 -16.99 11.19
C TRP A 752 30.47 -16.82 10.89
N GLU A 753 31.32 -16.95 11.90
CA GLU A 753 32.78 -16.74 11.78
C GLU A 753 33.43 -17.72 10.78
N GLN A 754 32.96 -18.96 10.73
CA GLN A 754 33.51 -19.98 9.85
C GLN A 754 33.15 -19.69 8.39
N ILE A 755 31.90 -19.27 8.17
CA ILE A 755 31.38 -18.89 6.84
C ILE A 755 32.11 -17.65 6.32
N LYS A 756 32.27 -16.63 7.17
CA LYS A 756 32.96 -15.38 6.81
C LYS A 756 34.40 -15.64 6.38
N ILE A 757 35.19 -16.33 7.21
CA ILE A 757 36.60 -16.63 6.92
C ILE A 757 36.73 -17.38 5.58
N TRP A 758 35.89 -18.39 5.38
CA TRP A 758 35.90 -19.18 4.15
C TRP A 758 35.60 -18.34 2.90
N TYR A 759 34.62 -17.43 2.98
CA TYR A 759 34.26 -16.59 1.84
C TYR A 759 35.34 -15.54 1.52
N GLU A 760 35.93 -14.93 2.54
CA GLU A 760 37.03 -13.97 2.39
C GLU A 760 38.28 -14.62 1.76
N GLU A 761 38.60 -15.87 2.10
CA GLU A 761 39.68 -16.63 1.47
C GLU A 761 39.43 -16.83 -0.04
N LYS A 762 38.18 -17.09 -0.44
CA LYS A 762 37.81 -17.27 -1.85
C LYS A 762 37.98 -15.97 -2.66
N LEU A 763 37.75 -14.81 -2.04
CA LEU A 763 37.85 -13.48 -2.68
C LEU A 763 39.22 -12.81 -2.52
N THR A 764 40.22 -13.50 -1.95
CA THR A 764 41.54 -12.91 -1.66
C THR A 764 42.28 -12.39 -2.90
N HIS A 765 41.95 -12.88 -4.10
CA HIS A 765 42.53 -12.43 -5.36
C HIS A 765 41.56 -11.63 -6.25
N ALA A 766 40.34 -11.37 -5.79
CA ALA A 766 39.35 -10.60 -6.51
C ALA A 766 39.66 -9.09 -6.45
N SER A 767 39.42 -8.37 -7.54
CA SER A 767 39.42 -6.91 -7.57
C SER A 767 38.27 -6.35 -6.72
N GLU A 768 38.31 -5.06 -6.40
CA GLU A 768 37.18 -4.42 -5.69
C GLU A 768 35.89 -4.45 -6.52
N GLU A 769 36.00 -4.25 -7.83
CA GLU A 769 34.86 -4.36 -8.76
C GLU A 769 34.29 -5.79 -8.79
N GLU A 770 35.14 -6.82 -8.77
CA GLU A 770 34.69 -8.23 -8.70
C GLU A 770 33.99 -8.54 -7.37
N LYS A 771 34.38 -7.90 -6.27
CA LYS A 771 33.72 -8.06 -4.96
C LYS A 771 32.38 -7.33 -4.91
N VAL A 772 32.32 -6.10 -5.41
CA VAL A 772 31.09 -5.28 -5.41
C VAL A 772 30.01 -5.93 -6.29
N ASN A 773 30.39 -6.57 -7.39
CA ASN A 773 29.47 -7.31 -8.25
C ASN A 773 29.06 -8.69 -7.69
N ASP A 774 29.58 -9.11 -6.52
CA ASP A 774 29.23 -10.37 -5.88
C ASP A 774 28.14 -10.16 -4.80
N PRO A 775 26.87 -10.52 -5.05
CA PRO A 775 25.78 -10.30 -4.11
C PRO A 775 25.94 -11.06 -2.79
N ILE A 776 26.69 -12.18 -2.78
CA ILE A 776 26.98 -12.91 -1.55
C ILE A 776 27.97 -12.11 -0.68
N TYR A 777 28.97 -11.46 -1.30
CA TYR A 777 29.88 -10.58 -0.59
C TYR A 777 29.11 -9.42 0.07
N THR A 778 28.26 -8.75 -0.70
CA THR A 778 27.41 -7.65 -0.21
C THR A 778 26.51 -8.10 0.95
N ALA A 779 25.80 -9.23 0.79
CA ALA A 779 24.91 -9.77 1.82
C ALA A 779 25.67 -10.13 3.12
N LEU A 780 26.85 -10.75 3.02
CA LEU A 780 27.67 -11.07 4.19
C LEU A 780 28.13 -9.80 4.92
N ARG A 781 28.63 -8.80 4.19
CA ARG A 781 29.10 -7.55 4.80
C ARG A 781 27.96 -6.76 5.45
N ALA A 782 26.79 -6.72 4.81
CA ALA A 782 25.59 -6.12 5.38
C ALA A 782 25.13 -6.86 6.65
N TYR A 783 25.08 -8.20 6.63
CA TYR A 783 24.73 -8.99 7.82
C TYR A 783 25.67 -8.71 9.00
N GLU A 784 26.98 -8.62 8.75
CA GLU A 784 27.98 -8.29 9.77
C GLU A 784 27.67 -6.96 10.45
N MET A 785 27.42 -5.93 9.64
CA MET A 785 27.13 -4.60 10.13
C MET A 785 25.84 -4.56 10.95
N LEU A 786 24.79 -5.23 10.48
CA LEU A 786 23.47 -5.29 11.12
C LEU A 786 23.51 -5.96 12.52
N GLN A 787 24.54 -6.73 12.87
CA GLN A 787 24.65 -7.32 14.22
C GLN A 787 24.87 -6.27 15.32
N SER A 788 25.51 -5.15 15.00
CA SER A 788 25.82 -4.09 15.96
C SER A 788 25.22 -2.74 15.58
N LEU A 789 24.40 -2.70 14.52
CA LEU A 789 23.84 -1.44 14.02
C LEU A 789 22.66 -1.00 14.87
N ASN A 790 22.82 0.14 15.54
CA ASN A 790 21.71 0.85 16.17
C ASN A 790 21.09 1.79 15.15
N CYS A 791 19.92 1.45 14.63
CA CYS A 791 19.19 2.31 13.72
C CYS A 791 17.68 2.30 13.96
N MET A 792 17.05 3.43 13.66
CA MET A 792 15.60 3.59 13.62
C MET A 792 15.22 4.33 12.35
N ALA A 793 14.15 3.89 11.71
CA ALA A 793 13.59 4.51 10.52
C ALA A 793 12.14 4.90 10.78
N GLN A 794 11.69 5.99 10.17
CA GLN A 794 10.27 6.26 10.04
C GLN A 794 9.95 7.16 8.85
N GLN A 795 8.78 6.94 8.25
CA GLN A 795 8.17 7.87 7.30
C GLN A 795 7.87 9.21 7.96
N LEU A 796 8.04 10.32 7.24
CA LEU A 796 7.60 11.65 7.67
C LEU A 796 6.05 11.73 7.60
N GLY A 797 5.38 11.03 8.52
CA GLY A 797 3.93 10.84 8.50
C GLY A 797 3.17 12.16 8.52
N GLY A 798 2.18 12.30 7.61
CA GLY A 798 1.43 13.54 7.40
C GLY A 798 2.06 14.49 6.37
N PHE A 799 3.22 14.15 5.78
CA PHE A 799 3.87 14.98 4.78
C PHE A 799 3.01 15.19 3.52
N ASN A 800 2.49 14.12 2.90
CA ASN A 800 1.62 14.25 1.73
C ASN A 800 0.28 14.93 2.07
N ASP A 801 -0.29 14.66 3.25
CA ASP A 801 -1.48 15.36 3.74
C ASP A 801 -1.22 16.88 3.82
N ALA A 802 -0.03 17.27 4.28
CA ALA A 802 0.35 18.66 4.41
C ALA A 802 0.53 19.38 3.06
N LEU A 803 0.99 18.65 2.03
CA LEU A 803 1.00 19.14 0.65
C LEU A 803 -0.41 19.43 0.12
N LEU A 804 -1.41 18.66 0.58
CA LEU A 804 -2.83 18.89 0.31
C LEU A 804 -3.47 19.87 1.30
N THR A 805 -2.69 20.61 2.10
CA THR A 805 -3.15 21.56 3.13
C THR A 805 -3.99 20.93 4.24
N TYR A 806 -3.71 19.69 4.62
CA TYR A 806 -4.32 18.98 5.74
C TYR A 806 -3.30 18.60 6.83
N LYS A 807 -3.78 18.50 8.08
CA LYS A 807 -3.05 17.93 9.21
C LYS A 807 -3.56 16.53 9.51
N ARG A 808 -2.63 15.59 9.65
CA ARG A 808 -2.93 14.21 10.07
C ARG A 808 -2.72 14.07 11.57
N GLU A 809 -3.69 14.52 12.34
CA GLU A 809 -3.67 14.52 13.81
C GLU A 809 -4.98 13.97 14.39
N MET A 810 -4.98 13.69 15.70
CA MET A 810 -6.20 13.31 16.43
C MET A 810 -7.27 14.40 16.25
N GLN A 811 -8.51 14.00 15.98
CA GLN A 811 -9.63 14.92 15.80
C GLN A 811 -10.61 14.80 16.98
N LEU A 812 -11.19 15.94 17.39
CA LEU A 812 -12.28 15.99 18.34
C LEU A 812 -13.62 15.84 17.63
N ASP A 813 -14.64 15.39 18.37
CA ASP A 813 -16.02 15.39 17.87
C ASP A 813 -16.50 16.82 17.57
N VAL A 814 -17.39 16.95 16.57
CA VAL A 814 -18.01 18.23 16.20
C VAL A 814 -18.89 18.74 17.34
N ASP A 815 -18.41 19.75 18.07
CA ASP A 815 -19.13 20.37 19.18
C ASP A 815 -18.72 21.84 19.39
N ASP A 816 -19.60 22.61 20.03
CA ASP A 816 -19.27 23.90 20.64
C ASP A 816 -19.99 24.01 22.00
N PRO A 817 -19.27 23.74 23.12
CA PRO A 817 -19.83 23.89 24.46
C PRO A 817 -20.34 25.30 24.78
N LEU A 818 -19.83 26.33 24.09
CA LEU A 818 -20.18 27.72 24.33
C LEU A 818 -21.36 28.20 23.49
N ALA A 819 -21.73 27.48 22.42
CA ALA A 819 -22.80 27.87 21.50
C ALA A 819 -24.13 28.17 22.21
N ILE A 820 -24.84 29.16 21.65
CA ILE A 820 -26.24 29.46 21.96
C ILE A 820 -27.17 28.47 21.24
N GLU A 821 -28.42 28.34 21.69
CA GLU A 821 -29.38 27.34 21.16
C GLU A 821 -29.49 27.32 19.62
N VAL A 822 -29.44 28.48 18.96
CA VAL A 822 -29.53 28.57 17.49
C VAL A 822 -28.31 27.98 16.77
N ASN A 823 -27.12 28.08 17.35
CA ASN A 823 -25.90 27.50 16.76
C ASN A 823 -25.74 26.03 17.13
N GLN A 824 -26.28 25.60 18.28
CA GLN A 824 -26.31 24.18 18.68
C GLN A 824 -27.01 23.30 17.62
N GLU A 825 -28.09 23.76 17.00
CA GLU A 825 -28.75 23.04 15.89
C GLU A 825 -27.81 22.87 14.68
N PHE A 826 -27.03 23.90 14.34
CA PHE A 826 -26.05 23.83 13.24
C PHE A 826 -24.94 22.82 13.55
N HIS A 827 -24.34 22.85 14.75
CA HIS A 827 -23.34 21.86 15.15
C HIS A 827 -23.90 20.43 15.13
N GLN A 828 -25.16 20.23 15.54
CA GLN A 828 -25.80 18.93 15.45
C GLN A 828 -25.97 18.47 13.99
N LYS A 829 -26.42 19.34 13.08
CA LYS A 829 -26.51 19.01 11.65
C LYS A 829 -25.15 18.61 11.08
N VAL A 830 -24.09 19.35 11.39
CA VAL A 830 -22.73 19.06 10.93
C VAL A 830 -22.27 17.72 11.53
N ARG A 831 -22.46 17.51 12.83
CA ARG A 831 -22.12 16.25 13.52
C ARG A 831 -22.80 15.06 12.86
N ASP A 832 -24.10 15.16 12.58
CA ASP A 832 -24.87 14.09 11.92
C ASP A 832 -24.39 13.87 10.47
N ALA A 833 -23.96 14.92 9.78
CA ALA A 833 -23.44 14.85 8.41
C ALA A 833 -22.06 14.17 8.34
N VAL A 834 -21.14 14.54 9.25
CA VAL A 834 -19.77 14.02 9.27
C VAL A 834 -19.64 12.70 10.05
N ALA A 835 -20.65 12.32 10.84
CA ALA A 835 -20.68 11.05 11.55
C ALA A 835 -20.34 9.90 10.58
N ARG A 836 -19.34 9.10 10.95
CA ARG A 836 -18.89 7.96 10.14
C ARG A 836 -20.05 6.97 10.02
N GLY A 837 -20.66 6.91 8.85
CA GLY A 837 -21.48 5.76 8.43
C GLY A 837 -20.59 4.60 7.98
N ASP A 838 -21.17 3.60 7.31
CA ASP A 838 -20.46 2.41 6.76
C ASP A 838 -19.46 2.71 5.62
N VAL A 839 -18.93 3.93 5.51
CA VAL A 839 -18.04 4.36 4.42
C VAL A 839 -16.57 4.17 4.86
N PRO A 840 -15.81 3.23 4.27
CA PRO A 840 -14.50 2.81 4.79
C PRO A 840 -13.34 3.82 4.71
N SER A 841 -13.56 5.06 4.28
CA SER A 841 -12.48 5.98 3.86
C SER A 841 -12.60 7.43 4.35
N SER A 842 -13.51 7.74 5.29
CA SER A 842 -13.64 9.12 5.82
C SER A 842 -12.71 9.36 7.01
N LEU A 843 -11.44 9.60 6.72
CA LEU A 843 -10.48 10.12 7.70
C LEU A 843 -10.72 11.63 7.84
N LEU A 844 -11.36 12.05 8.93
CA LEU A 844 -11.50 13.47 9.24
C LEU A 844 -10.12 14.09 9.48
N ARG A 845 -9.82 15.19 8.79
CA ARG A 845 -8.52 15.89 8.85
C ARG A 845 -8.74 17.38 9.14
N GLY A 846 -7.89 17.97 9.98
CA GLY A 846 -7.87 19.42 10.21
C GLY A 846 -7.18 20.16 9.07
N PRO A 847 -7.54 21.42 8.78
CA PRO A 847 -6.93 22.21 7.69
C PRO A 847 -5.60 22.88 8.12
N LEU A 848 -4.63 22.98 7.19
CA LEU A 848 -3.44 23.83 7.27
C LEU A 848 -3.68 25.13 6.50
N ILE A 849 -4.32 26.10 7.15
CA ILE A 849 -4.80 27.32 6.49
C ILE A 849 -3.68 28.28 6.03
N LEU A 850 -2.45 28.15 6.54
CA LEU A 850 -1.32 29.04 6.23
C LEU A 850 -0.33 28.46 5.21
N ASN A 851 -0.49 27.20 4.82
CA ASN A 851 0.43 26.52 3.91
C ASN A 851 -0.07 26.60 2.46
N GLU A 852 0.85 26.54 1.51
CA GLU A 852 0.52 26.48 0.09
C GLU A 852 0.08 25.07 -0.35
N PHE A 853 -0.85 25.04 -1.31
CA PHE A 853 -1.40 23.82 -1.88
C PHE A 853 -0.50 23.28 -3.01
N ASN A 854 0.10 22.11 -2.76
CA ASN A 854 1.11 21.46 -3.61
C ASN A 854 0.77 19.99 -3.92
N PRO A 855 -0.36 19.68 -4.59
CA PRO A 855 -0.77 18.30 -4.90
C PRO A 855 0.27 17.48 -5.67
N TRP A 856 1.12 18.14 -6.46
CA TRP A 856 2.26 17.53 -7.13
C TRP A 856 3.53 17.65 -6.27
N ARG A 857 3.93 16.54 -5.66
CA ARG A 857 5.20 16.44 -4.93
C ARG A 857 6.34 16.45 -5.94
N THR A 858 6.98 17.60 -6.12
CA THR A 858 8.09 17.82 -7.05
C THR A 858 9.21 18.60 -6.39
N GLY A 859 10.38 18.67 -7.04
CA GLY A 859 11.46 19.55 -6.62
C GLY A 859 12.36 18.96 -5.54
N ALA A 860 12.75 19.77 -4.56
CA ALA A 860 13.74 19.40 -3.55
C ALA A 860 13.22 19.51 -2.10
N LEU A 861 13.90 18.80 -1.20
CA LEU A 861 13.61 18.76 0.23
C LEU A 861 14.87 19.05 1.05
N ASP A 862 14.76 19.95 2.02
CA ASP A 862 15.80 20.21 3.02
C ASP A 862 15.31 19.87 4.42
N ILE A 863 16.15 19.19 5.20
CA ILE A 863 15.83 18.87 6.59
C ILE A 863 16.18 20.07 7.47
N SER A 864 15.16 20.81 7.93
CA SER A 864 15.36 22.01 8.75
C SER A 864 15.61 21.67 10.22
N ARG A 865 14.85 20.74 10.80
CA ARG A 865 15.02 20.29 12.21
C ARG A 865 14.62 18.83 12.40
N LEU A 866 15.39 18.12 13.24
CA LEU A 866 15.06 16.78 13.73
C LEU A 866 15.33 16.72 15.23
N ARG A 867 14.36 16.25 16.00
CA ARG A 867 14.47 16.07 17.46
C ARG A 867 13.97 14.69 17.85
N ILE A 868 14.82 13.93 18.52
CA ILE A 868 14.46 12.63 19.10
C ILE A 868 13.92 12.86 20.51
N LEU A 869 12.88 12.12 20.87
CA LEU A 869 12.23 12.11 22.16
C LEU A 869 12.35 10.73 22.81
N ASP A 870 12.63 10.72 24.12
CA ASP A 870 12.58 9.52 24.94
C ASP A 870 11.27 9.38 25.72
N THR A 871 11.06 8.21 26.32
CA THR A 871 9.85 7.88 27.08
C THR A 871 9.58 8.79 28.29
N PHE A 872 10.56 9.55 28.79
CA PHE A 872 10.38 10.52 29.88
C PHE A 872 10.20 11.97 29.39
N GLY A 873 10.15 12.20 28.08
CA GLY A 873 10.07 13.54 27.48
C GLY A 873 11.42 14.26 27.41
N GLN A 874 12.54 13.56 27.62
CA GLN A 874 13.87 14.10 27.32
C GLN A 874 14.06 14.20 25.81
N VAL A 875 14.82 15.21 25.38
CA VAL A 875 15.02 15.50 23.96
C VAL A 875 16.50 15.48 23.58
N GLN A 876 16.75 15.12 22.33
CA GLN A 876 18.04 15.32 21.67
C GLN A 876 17.79 15.94 20.29
N ASP A 877 18.25 17.18 20.10
CA ASP A 877 18.23 17.84 18.79
C ASP A 877 19.34 17.27 17.91
N VAL A 878 18.96 16.60 16.82
CA VAL A 878 19.87 15.98 15.84
C VAL A 878 20.27 17.01 14.78
N VAL A 879 19.26 17.64 14.18
CA VAL A 879 19.42 18.73 13.19
C VAL A 879 18.73 19.96 13.74
N ASN A 880 19.38 21.11 13.68
CA ASN A 880 18.81 22.38 14.12
C ASN A 880 19.29 23.54 13.23
N GLY A 881 18.65 23.72 12.07
CA GLY A 881 18.98 24.79 11.12
C GLY A 881 20.33 24.59 10.43
N ASP A 882 21.18 25.63 10.46
CA ASP A 882 22.42 25.79 9.67
C ASP A 882 23.57 24.82 9.99
N GLU A 883 23.37 23.84 10.86
CA GLU A 883 24.36 22.80 11.09
C GLU A 883 24.34 21.87 9.87
N GLY A 884 25.33 22.01 8.97
CA GLY A 884 25.49 21.14 7.83
C GLY A 884 25.67 19.69 8.27
N VAL A 885 24.58 18.94 8.31
CA VAL A 885 24.58 17.49 8.53
C VAL A 885 24.65 16.83 7.16
N GLU A 886 25.62 15.94 6.98
CA GLU A 886 25.71 15.11 5.80
C GLU A 886 24.50 14.17 5.77
N VAL A 887 23.67 14.32 4.74
CA VAL A 887 22.53 13.46 4.49
C VAL A 887 22.91 12.46 3.40
N ILE A 888 22.79 11.17 3.72
CA ILE A 888 22.94 10.10 2.74
C ILE A 888 21.58 9.95 2.02
N THR A 889 21.57 9.96 0.70
CA THR A 889 20.36 9.76 -0.10
C THR A 889 20.47 8.46 -0.89
N THR A 890 19.31 7.89 -1.23
CA THR A 890 19.22 6.77 -2.17
C THR A 890 19.52 7.24 -3.58
N ALA A 891 19.83 6.31 -4.49
CA ALA A 891 20.14 6.67 -5.88
C ALA A 891 19.01 7.50 -6.52
N ALA A 892 17.75 7.16 -6.22
CA ALA A 892 16.57 7.85 -6.74
C ALA A 892 16.36 9.28 -6.19
N MET A 893 16.93 9.59 -5.02
CA MET A 893 16.82 10.90 -4.36
C MET A 893 18.12 11.71 -4.38
N THR A 894 19.16 11.16 -5.01
CA THR A 894 20.48 11.78 -5.10
C THR A 894 20.44 12.91 -6.15
N PRO A 895 20.82 14.14 -5.78
CA PRO A 895 20.88 15.23 -6.75
C PRO A 895 21.96 14.98 -7.81
N PRO A 896 21.77 15.47 -9.05
CA PRO A 896 22.82 15.45 -10.05
C PRO A 896 24.06 16.24 -9.58
N ALA A 897 25.22 15.96 -10.19
CA ALA A 897 26.47 16.59 -9.79
C ALA A 897 26.37 18.14 -9.88
N GLY A 898 26.50 18.82 -8.74
CA GLY A 898 26.37 20.28 -8.65
C GLY A 898 24.97 20.80 -8.30
N GLY A 899 24.03 19.92 -7.96
CA GLY A 899 22.68 20.30 -7.51
C GLY A 899 22.68 21.24 -6.30
N THR A 900 21.64 22.05 -6.22
CA THR A 900 21.47 23.14 -5.25
C THR A 900 21.02 22.69 -3.86
N HIS A 901 20.37 21.52 -3.76
CA HIS A 901 19.81 20.97 -2.53
C HIS A 901 20.29 19.52 -2.28
N PRO A 902 20.39 19.07 -1.01
CA PRO A 902 20.82 17.73 -0.62
C PRO A 902 19.91 16.59 -1.06
N ILE A 903 18.59 16.80 -1.20
CA ILE A 903 17.61 15.73 -1.46
C ILE A 903 16.67 16.17 -2.58
N TYR A 904 16.60 15.39 -3.66
CA TYR A 904 15.65 15.62 -4.76
C TYR A 904 14.50 14.63 -4.64
N LEU A 905 13.27 15.12 -4.77
CA LEU A 905 12.07 14.30 -4.64
C LEU A 905 11.64 13.77 -6.00
N PRO A 906 11.38 12.46 -6.14
CA PRO A 906 10.76 11.94 -7.36
C PRO A 906 9.33 12.49 -7.49
N PRO A 907 8.88 12.85 -8.71
CA PRO A 907 7.57 13.45 -8.92
C PRO A 907 6.46 12.46 -8.57
N ARG A 908 5.56 12.84 -7.68
CA ARG A 908 4.41 12.03 -7.24
C ARG A 908 3.17 12.88 -7.04
N LEU A 909 2.00 12.25 -7.10
CA LEU A 909 0.74 12.86 -6.69
C LEU A 909 0.49 12.58 -5.21
N ALA A 910 0.16 13.62 -4.44
CA ALA A 910 -0.15 13.48 -3.01
C ALA A 910 -1.53 12.84 -2.78
N GLN A 911 -2.50 13.10 -3.65
CA GLN A 911 -3.79 12.43 -3.65
C GLN A 911 -3.67 11.01 -4.25
N ALA A 912 -4.30 10.02 -3.63
CA ALA A 912 -4.32 8.65 -4.15
C ALA A 912 -4.96 8.56 -5.55
N ALA A 913 -4.34 7.80 -6.44
CA ALA A 913 -4.78 7.62 -7.82
C ALA A 913 -4.46 6.23 -8.37
N ARG A 914 -4.99 5.87 -9.53
CA ARG A 914 -4.66 4.61 -10.22
C ARG A 914 -4.49 4.77 -11.72
N LEU A 915 -3.57 3.97 -12.26
CA LEU A 915 -3.41 3.73 -13.69
C LEU A 915 -4.30 2.55 -14.09
N ASN A 916 -5.38 2.89 -14.76
CA ASN A 916 -6.35 1.97 -15.30
C ASN A 916 -5.89 1.53 -16.70
N PHE A 917 -5.75 0.22 -16.89
CA PHE A 917 -5.44 -0.36 -18.19
C PHE A 917 -6.15 -1.71 -18.30
N TRP A 918 -7.08 -1.84 -19.26
CA TRP A 918 -7.86 -3.06 -19.45
C TRP A 918 -8.27 -3.29 -20.90
N TRP A 919 -8.52 -4.56 -21.21
CA TRP A 919 -9.03 -4.98 -22.51
C TRP A 919 -10.52 -4.65 -22.68
N LEU A 920 -10.89 -4.21 -23.88
CA LEU A 920 -12.28 -3.98 -24.29
C LEU A 920 -12.81 -5.14 -25.12
N SER A 921 -14.06 -5.53 -24.88
CA SER A 921 -14.77 -6.56 -25.64
C SER A 921 -14.94 -6.17 -27.10
N ALA A 922 -14.54 -7.06 -28.00
CA ALA A 922 -14.64 -6.85 -29.44
C ALA A 922 -16.09 -6.73 -29.93
N SER A 923 -17.05 -7.39 -29.26
CA SER A 923 -18.46 -7.46 -29.68
C SER A 923 -19.34 -6.37 -29.09
N GLN A 924 -18.95 -5.80 -27.94
CA GLN A 924 -19.79 -4.92 -27.12
C GLN A 924 -19.20 -3.52 -26.92
N GLY A 925 -18.16 -3.15 -27.67
CA GLY A 925 -17.64 -1.78 -27.77
C GLY A 925 -16.82 -1.35 -26.55
N GLU A 926 -17.48 -0.75 -25.56
CA GLU A 926 -16.84 -0.14 -24.38
C GLU A 926 -16.86 -1.04 -23.14
N VAL A 927 -17.33 -2.28 -23.29
CA VAL A 927 -17.41 -3.27 -22.21
C VAL A 927 -16.02 -3.83 -21.88
N GLN A 928 -15.66 -3.91 -20.60
CA GLN A 928 -14.42 -4.54 -20.15
C GLN A 928 -14.47 -6.07 -20.34
N THR A 929 -13.35 -6.65 -20.77
CA THR A 929 -13.19 -8.11 -20.91
C THR A 929 -13.12 -8.79 -19.53
N ASN A 930 -13.70 -9.98 -19.44
CA ASN A 930 -13.51 -10.90 -18.31
C ASN A 930 -13.01 -12.26 -18.79
N ASP A 931 -12.91 -13.24 -17.89
CA ASP A 931 -12.42 -14.58 -18.21
C ASP A 931 -13.34 -15.34 -19.19
N HIS A 932 -14.57 -14.87 -19.39
CA HIS A 932 -15.53 -15.52 -20.27
C HIS A 932 -15.27 -15.23 -21.77
N PRO A 933 -15.18 -16.26 -22.63
CA PRO A 933 -14.91 -16.10 -24.07
C PRO A 933 -15.86 -15.17 -24.84
N ALA A 934 -17.10 -14.98 -24.37
CA ALA A 934 -18.06 -14.06 -24.98
C ALA A 934 -17.62 -12.59 -24.96
N THR A 935 -16.76 -12.22 -24.00
CA THR A 935 -16.21 -10.86 -23.86
C THR A 935 -14.84 -10.72 -24.50
N THR A 936 -14.46 -11.64 -25.41
CA THR A 936 -13.13 -11.67 -26.04
C THR A 936 -12.68 -10.29 -26.54
N PRO A 937 -11.41 -9.91 -26.28
CA PRO A 937 -10.90 -8.63 -26.74
C PRO A 937 -10.44 -8.67 -28.21
N ILE A 938 -10.51 -9.84 -28.85
CA ILE A 938 -9.93 -10.09 -30.17
C ILE A 938 -10.93 -9.73 -31.27
N CYS A 939 -10.66 -8.64 -31.97
CA CYS A 939 -11.44 -8.16 -33.10
C CYS A 939 -11.17 -8.97 -34.38
N GLY A 940 -9.99 -9.57 -34.50
CA GLY A 940 -9.57 -10.36 -35.65
C GLY A 940 -8.09 -10.71 -35.56
N TRP A 941 -7.58 -11.38 -36.60
CA TRP A 941 -6.17 -11.75 -36.67
C TRP A 941 -5.52 -11.30 -37.95
N ILE A 942 -4.23 -11.03 -37.84
CA ILE A 942 -3.37 -10.66 -38.94
C ILE A 942 -2.14 -11.57 -38.92
N LEU A 943 -1.76 -12.08 -40.08
CA LEU A 943 -0.57 -12.92 -40.25
C LEU A 943 0.29 -12.35 -41.39
N PRO A 944 1.47 -11.78 -41.07
CA PRO A 944 2.38 -11.30 -42.10
C PRO A 944 3.06 -12.48 -42.81
N ASN A 945 3.09 -12.43 -44.13
CA ASN A 945 3.85 -13.35 -44.97
C ASN A 945 4.99 -12.59 -45.67
N TYR A 946 6.19 -12.78 -45.15
CA TYR A 946 7.40 -12.10 -45.62
C TYR A 946 7.93 -12.66 -46.96
N LEU A 947 7.47 -13.83 -47.41
CA LEU A 947 7.94 -14.43 -48.67
C LEU A 947 7.38 -13.72 -49.91
N ASP A 948 6.15 -13.21 -49.84
CA ASP A 948 5.46 -12.55 -50.96
C ASP A 948 4.93 -11.14 -50.62
N ASN A 949 5.40 -10.56 -49.50
CA ASN A 949 5.00 -9.25 -48.98
C ASN A 949 3.48 -9.09 -48.92
N SER A 950 2.80 -10.07 -48.31
CA SER A 950 1.35 -10.08 -48.13
C SER A 950 0.96 -10.15 -46.66
N LEU A 951 -0.25 -9.67 -46.36
CA LEU A 951 -0.83 -9.68 -45.03
C LEU A 951 -2.13 -10.48 -45.07
N MET A 952 -2.14 -11.67 -44.48
CA MET A 952 -3.32 -12.52 -44.37
C MET A 952 -4.21 -12.07 -43.21
N VAL A 953 -5.51 -12.01 -43.44
CA VAL A 953 -6.49 -11.50 -42.47
C VAL A 953 -7.51 -12.59 -42.14
N TYR A 954 -7.81 -12.74 -40.85
CA TYR A 954 -8.73 -13.76 -40.33
C TYR A 954 -9.78 -13.16 -39.38
N GLN A 955 -10.92 -13.83 -39.27
CA GLN A 955 -11.96 -13.52 -38.28
C GLN A 955 -11.52 -13.91 -36.86
N THR A 956 -12.21 -13.42 -35.83
CA THR A 956 -11.95 -13.71 -34.41
C THR A 956 -11.70 -15.19 -34.10
N GLN A 957 -12.42 -16.13 -34.74
CA GLN A 957 -12.25 -17.57 -34.51
C GLN A 957 -11.12 -18.23 -35.34
N GLY A 958 -10.32 -17.46 -36.06
CA GLY A 958 -9.19 -17.96 -36.88
C GLY A 958 -9.56 -18.38 -38.31
N GLN A 959 -10.77 -18.07 -38.78
CA GLN A 959 -11.22 -18.38 -40.16
C GLN A 959 -10.62 -17.37 -41.17
N PRO A 960 -10.06 -17.83 -42.32
CA PRO A 960 -9.39 -16.94 -43.28
C PRO A 960 -10.39 -16.11 -44.10
N LEU A 961 -10.17 -14.79 -44.16
CA LEU A 961 -11.01 -13.84 -44.92
C LEU A 961 -10.43 -13.49 -46.29
N GLY A 962 -9.12 -13.30 -46.34
CA GLY A 962 -8.38 -12.92 -47.55
C GLY A 962 -7.01 -12.37 -47.20
N MET A 963 -6.34 -11.79 -48.19
CA MET A 963 -5.02 -11.17 -48.01
C MET A 963 -4.94 -9.80 -48.67
N ILE A 964 -4.12 -8.93 -48.09
CA ILE A 964 -3.71 -7.66 -48.67
C ILE A 964 -2.31 -7.85 -49.28
N GLN A 965 -2.13 -7.49 -50.55
CA GLN A 965 -0.84 -7.57 -51.23
C GLN A 965 -0.59 -6.33 -52.10
N VAL A 966 0.66 -5.93 -52.23
CA VAL A 966 1.07 -4.90 -53.19
C VAL A 966 1.24 -5.51 -54.58
N ARG A 967 0.46 -5.04 -55.56
CA ARG A 967 0.55 -5.44 -56.96
C ARG A 967 0.41 -4.23 -57.87
N ASP A 968 1.28 -4.11 -58.87
CA ASP A 968 1.29 -2.98 -59.82
C ASP A 968 1.33 -1.59 -59.13
N GLU A 969 2.17 -1.45 -58.09
CA GLU A 969 2.31 -0.23 -57.27
C GLU A 969 1.03 0.19 -56.50
N GLN A 970 0.05 -0.69 -56.39
CA GLN A 970 -1.19 -0.46 -55.62
C GLN A 970 -1.44 -1.57 -54.60
N ILE A 971 -2.04 -1.21 -53.48
CA ILE A 971 -2.52 -2.17 -52.49
C ILE A 971 -3.82 -2.80 -53.02
N GLN A 972 -3.85 -4.13 -53.12
CA GLN A 972 -5.01 -4.88 -53.62
C GLN A 972 -5.45 -5.94 -52.61
N TRP A 973 -6.77 -6.07 -52.45
CA TRP A 973 -7.38 -7.18 -51.72
C TRP A 973 -7.51 -8.40 -52.62
N LEU A 974 -7.06 -9.56 -52.13
CA LEU A 974 -7.18 -10.85 -52.79
C LEU A 974 -7.97 -11.82 -51.90
N PRO A 975 -8.91 -12.61 -52.45
CA PRO A 975 -9.63 -13.62 -51.69
C PRO A 975 -8.70 -14.74 -51.24
N THR A 976 -9.08 -15.46 -50.18
CA THR A 976 -8.33 -16.61 -49.67
C THR A 976 -8.10 -17.65 -50.78
N PRO A 977 -6.84 -18.04 -51.05
CA PRO A 977 -6.53 -19.08 -52.01
C PRO A 977 -7.22 -20.41 -51.63
N GLY A 978 -7.88 -21.05 -52.59
CA GLY A 978 -8.62 -22.30 -52.36
C GLY A 978 -10.08 -22.12 -51.92
N SER A 979 -10.54 -20.90 -51.64
CA SER A 979 -11.95 -20.65 -51.32
C SER A 979 -12.82 -20.62 -52.59
N GLU A 980 -13.91 -21.41 -52.60
CA GLU A 980 -14.96 -21.32 -53.63
C GLU A 980 -15.82 -20.06 -53.49
N ILE A 981 -15.80 -19.43 -52.32
CA ILE A 981 -16.55 -18.22 -52.01
C ILE A 981 -15.64 -17.01 -52.23
N TYR A 982 -15.88 -16.29 -53.33
CA TYR A 982 -15.27 -14.97 -53.54
C TYR A 982 -16.04 -13.93 -52.72
N LYS A 983 -15.36 -13.23 -51.81
CA LYS A 983 -15.89 -12.04 -51.14
C LYS A 983 -15.07 -10.81 -51.54
N SER A 984 -15.72 -9.75 -52.01
CA SER A 984 -15.05 -8.44 -52.16
C SER A 984 -14.67 -7.87 -50.80
N ILE A 985 -13.77 -6.89 -50.75
CA ILE A 985 -13.40 -6.27 -49.47
C ILE A 985 -14.61 -5.61 -48.79
N GLU A 986 -15.55 -5.05 -49.55
CA GLU A 986 -16.80 -4.47 -49.04
C GLU A 986 -17.74 -5.53 -48.45
N GLU A 987 -17.84 -6.71 -49.06
CA GLU A 987 -18.62 -7.84 -48.54
C GLU A 987 -17.97 -8.45 -47.29
N VAL A 988 -16.64 -8.44 -47.21
CA VAL A 988 -15.92 -8.82 -45.99
C VAL A 988 -16.21 -7.83 -44.87
N LYS A 989 -16.11 -6.52 -45.15
CA LYS A 989 -16.35 -5.45 -44.16
C LYS A 989 -17.76 -5.48 -43.55
N SER A 990 -18.78 -5.91 -44.30
CA SER A 990 -20.14 -6.04 -43.76
C SER A 990 -20.35 -7.25 -42.84
N ASP A 991 -19.48 -8.26 -42.96
CA ASP A 991 -19.64 -9.58 -42.32
C ASP A 991 -18.66 -9.80 -41.14
N VAL A 992 -17.77 -8.84 -40.87
CA VAL A 992 -16.71 -8.95 -39.85
C VAL A 992 -16.92 -7.97 -38.70
N ASN A 993 -16.08 -8.11 -37.67
CA ASN A 993 -16.02 -7.15 -36.58
C ASN A 993 -15.78 -5.73 -37.11
N LEU A 994 -16.51 -4.74 -36.57
CA LEU A 994 -16.45 -3.34 -36.99
C LEU A 994 -15.01 -2.80 -36.99
N PHE A 995 -14.23 -3.12 -35.96
CA PHE A 995 -12.86 -2.61 -35.79
C PHE A 995 -11.86 -3.31 -36.71
N LEU A 996 -12.08 -4.59 -37.03
CA LEU A 996 -11.32 -5.26 -38.10
C LEU A 996 -11.61 -4.59 -39.46
N GLY A 997 -12.87 -4.23 -39.72
CA GLY A 997 -13.26 -3.47 -40.91
C GLY A 997 -12.54 -2.12 -41.02
N GLN A 998 -12.42 -1.39 -39.90
CA GLN A 998 -11.72 -0.10 -39.83
C GLN A 998 -10.23 -0.22 -40.16
N ILE A 999 -9.54 -1.23 -39.62
CA ILE A 999 -8.13 -1.47 -39.94
C ILE A 999 -7.97 -1.81 -41.43
N LEU A 1000 -8.90 -2.59 -42.01
CA LEU A 1000 -8.90 -2.89 -43.43
C LEU A 1000 -9.10 -1.62 -44.29
N ASP A 1001 -9.98 -0.71 -43.87
CA ASP A 1001 -10.16 0.60 -44.52
C ASP A 1001 -8.87 1.43 -44.45
N TYR A 1002 -8.28 1.54 -43.26
CA TYR A 1002 -7.05 2.29 -43.03
C TYR A 1002 -5.89 1.75 -43.89
N LEU A 1003 -5.63 0.45 -43.86
CA LEU A 1003 -4.53 -0.17 -44.62
C LEU A 1003 -4.75 -0.08 -46.14
N SER A 1004 -6.00 -0.18 -46.61
CA SER A 1004 -6.30 -0.08 -48.05
C SER A 1004 -6.17 1.34 -48.60
N ALA A 1005 -6.22 2.36 -47.73
CA ALA A 1005 -6.08 3.76 -48.10
C ALA A 1005 -4.62 4.23 -48.22
N GLN A 1006 -3.65 3.45 -47.71
CA GLN A 1006 -2.24 3.81 -47.74
C GLN A 1006 -1.57 3.49 -49.08
N ASP A 1007 -0.33 3.94 -49.25
CA ASP A 1007 0.48 3.66 -50.44
C ASP A 1007 1.43 2.46 -50.27
N GLN A 1008 2.12 2.09 -51.35
CA GLN A 1008 3.08 1.01 -51.33
C GLN A 1008 4.23 1.25 -50.33
N ALA A 1009 4.69 2.49 -50.18
CA ALA A 1009 5.84 2.81 -49.34
C ALA A 1009 5.48 2.56 -47.87
N TYR A 1010 4.33 3.06 -47.42
CA TYR A 1010 3.80 2.78 -46.10
C TYR A 1010 3.67 1.27 -45.85
N PHE A 1011 3.05 0.53 -46.76
CA PHE A 1011 2.79 -0.91 -46.53
C PHE A 1011 4.08 -1.73 -46.38
N GLN A 1012 5.11 -1.44 -47.18
CA GLN A 1012 6.42 -2.09 -47.05
C GLN A 1012 7.10 -1.74 -45.72
N LYS A 1013 7.03 -0.47 -45.31
CA LYS A 1013 7.57 -0.03 -44.01
C LYS A 1013 6.81 -0.64 -42.84
N PHE A 1014 5.49 -0.70 -42.92
CA PHE A 1014 4.62 -1.32 -41.92
C PHE A 1014 4.94 -2.81 -41.72
N LEU A 1015 5.14 -3.59 -42.79
CA LEU A 1015 5.57 -4.99 -42.66
C LEU A 1015 6.95 -5.12 -42.01
N THR A 1016 7.88 -4.22 -42.32
CA THR A 1016 9.23 -4.19 -41.72
C THR A 1016 9.14 -3.93 -40.21
N VAL A 1017 8.29 -2.99 -39.81
CA VAL A 1017 8.03 -2.66 -38.40
C VAL A 1017 7.48 -3.85 -37.64
N ILE A 1018 6.50 -4.55 -38.21
CA ILE A 1018 5.92 -5.76 -37.61
C ILE A 1018 6.98 -6.85 -37.45
N GLU A 1019 7.80 -7.09 -38.48
CA GLU A 1019 8.88 -8.07 -38.43
C GLU A 1019 9.84 -7.78 -37.30
N SER A 1020 10.36 -6.55 -37.25
CA SER A 1020 11.32 -6.12 -36.22
C SER A 1020 10.73 -6.18 -34.82
N ALA A 1021 9.47 -5.79 -34.62
CA ALA A 1021 8.82 -5.89 -33.32
C ALA A 1021 8.65 -7.36 -32.89
N LEU A 1022 8.30 -8.27 -33.79
CA LEU A 1022 8.18 -9.70 -33.44
C LEU A 1022 9.53 -10.38 -33.15
N GLU A 1023 10.66 -9.81 -33.60
CA GLU A 1023 12.01 -10.26 -33.25
C GLU A 1023 12.40 -9.90 -31.80
N SER A 1024 11.82 -8.83 -31.23
CA SER A 1024 12.06 -8.39 -29.85
C SER A 1024 11.07 -8.95 -28.82
N ILE A 1025 10.09 -9.75 -29.27
CA ILE A 1025 9.04 -10.34 -28.43
C ILE A 1025 9.28 -11.85 -28.29
N GLU A 1026 9.33 -12.38 -27.08
CA GLU A 1026 9.40 -13.81 -26.73
C GLU A 1026 8.58 -14.13 -25.47
N PRO A 1027 7.30 -14.54 -25.61
CA PRO A 1027 6.41 -14.78 -24.47
C PRO A 1027 6.83 -16.00 -23.62
N ASP A 1028 6.68 -15.93 -22.29
CA ASP A 1028 7.06 -17.00 -21.34
C ASP A 1028 6.43 -18.38 -21.67
N ASN A 1029 5.22 -18.40 -22.25
CA ASN A 1029 4.48 -19.61 -22.62
C ASN A 1029 4.83 -20.17 -24.03
N TYR A 1030 5.95 -19.76 -24.63
CA TYR A 1030 6.35 -20.09 -26.01
C TYR A 1030 6.53 -21.60 -26.31
N SER A 1031 6.75 -22.43 -25.27
CA SER A 1031 7.14 -23.84 -25.41
C SER A 1031 6.10 -24.79 -26.04
N GLN A 1032 4.85 -24.36 -26.27
CA GLN A 1032 3.79 -25.25 -26.78
C GLN A 1032 3.69 -25.32 -28.32
N HIS A 1033 4.28 -24.39 -29.10
CA HIS A 1033 4.08 -24.34 -30.58
C HIS A 1033 5.33 -23.94 -31.40
N GLN A 1034 6.53 -24.26 -30.91
CA GLN A 1034 7.83 -23.85 -31.49
C GLN A 1034 7.98 -24.14 -33.01
N SER A 1035 7.52 -25.30 -33.47
CA SER A 1035 7.74 -25.77 -34.85
C SER A 1035 6.82 -25.15 -35.92
N ILE A 1036 5.70 -24.55 -35.52
CA ILE A 1036 4.69 -23.96 -36.42
C ILE A 1036 5.03 -22.48 -36.70
N ALA A 1037 5.33 -21.72 -35.65
CA ALA A 1037 5.65 -20.28 -35.75
C ALA A 1037 6.92 -19.99 -36.56
N LEU A 1038 7.91 -20.91 -36.57
CA LEU A 1038 9.16 -20.78 -37.35
C LEU A 1038 8.95 -20.82 -38.88
N MET A 1039 7.81 -21.33 -39.36
CA MET A 1039 7.54 -21.52 -40.79
C MET A 1039 6.41 -20.62 -41.33
N MET A 1040 5.56 -20.08 -40.46
CA MET A 1040 4.26 -19.46 -40.82
C MET A 1040 4.14 -17.96 -40.52
N GLY A 1041 5.18 -17.32 -39.98
CA GLY A 1041 5.01 -16.03 -39.29
C GLY A 1041 4.27 -16.22 -37.97
N ARG A 1042 4.27 -15.20 -37.09
CA ARG A 1042 3.56 -15.26 -35.81
C ARG A 1042 2.17 -14.62 -35.99
N PRO A 1043 1.05 -15.30 -35.67
CA PRO A 1043 -0.26 -14.69 -35.70
C PRO A 1043 -0.36 -13.54 -34.69
N ILE A 1044 -0.83 -12.39 -35.16
CA ILE A 1044 -0.99 -11.17 -34.38
C ILE A 1044 -2.47 -10.93 -34.15
N ALA A 1045 -2.87 -10.75 -32.90
CA ALA A 1045 -4.22 -10.40 -32.54
C ALA A 1045 -4.44 -8.90 -32.71
N LEU A 1046 -5.54 -8.52 -33.35
CA LEU A 1046 -6.06 -7.15 -33.31
C LEU A 1046 -6.99 -7.05 -32.09
N VAL A 1047 -6.67 -6.17 -31.16
CA VAL A 1047 -7.41 -5.98 -29.91
C VAL A 1047 -7.67 -4.51 -29.61
N ARG A 1048 -8.61 -4.23 -28.71
CA ARG A 1048 -8.85 -2.89 -28.16
C ARG A 1048 -8.56 -2.86 -26.67
N ALA A 1049 -7.95 -1.78 -26.21
CA ALA A 1049 -7.72 -1.52 -24.80
C ALA A 1049 -8.06 -0.08 -24.45
N LYS A 1050 -8.38 0.17 -23.19
CA LYS A 1050 -8.62 1.51 -22.65
C LYS A 1050 -7.58 1.82 -21.59
N VAL A 1051 -6.98 3.01 -21.70
CA VAL A 1051 -6.05 3.54 -20.70
C VAL A 1051 -6.66 4.77 -20.06
N ASN A 1052 -6.58 4.85 -18.73
CA ASN A 1052 -7.08 5.98 -17.98
C ASN A 1052 -6.27 6.26 -16.71
N LEU A 1053 -6.27 7.51 -16.27
CA LEU A 1053 -5.85 7.89 -14.92
C LEU A 1053 -7.07 8.27 -14.10
N GLU A 1054 -7.14 7.79 -12.87
CA GLU A 1054 -8.32 8.02 -12.01
C GLU A 1054 -7.90 8.36 -10.58
N LEU A 1055 -8.43 9.47 -10.06
CA LEU A 1055 -8.28 9.86 -8.66
C LEU A 1055 -9.22 9.05 -7.76
N LEU A 1056 -8.80 8.83 -6.52
CA LEU A 1056 -9.69 8.37 -5.47
C LEU A 1056 -10.58 9.55 -5.03
N GLY A 1057 -11.86 9.52 -5.42
CA GLY A 1057 -12.81 10.60 -5.14
C GLY A 1057 -12.71 11.76 -6.15
N GLN A 1058 -13.09 12.96 -5.73
CA GLN A 1058 -12.94 14.17 -6.56
C GLN A 1058 -11.57 14.83 -6.31
N PRO A 1059 -11.14 15.78 -7.16
CA PRO A 1059 -9.87 16.47 -6.97
C PRO A 1059 -9.79 17.16 -5.60
N SER A 1060 -8.65 17.01 -4.92
CA SER A 1060 -8.40 17.69 -3.64
C SER A 1060 -8.52 19.21 -3.76
N ILE A 1061 -9.03 19.83 -2.69
CA ILE A 1061 -9.32 21.27 -2.62
C ILE A 1061 -8.29 21.93 -1.70
N SER A 1062 -7.84 23.14 -2.06
CA SER A 1062 -7.00 23.95 -1.18
C SER A 1062 -7.76 24.37 0.09
N GLN A 1063 -7.14 24.19 1.24
CA GLN A 1063 -7.65 24.63 2.54
C GLN A 1063 -7.01 25.94 3.00
N ASN A 1064 -6.20 26.58 2.15
CA ASN A 1064 -5.57 27.86 2.47
C ASN A 1064 -6.63 28.93 2.77
N GLU A 1065 -6.30 29.88 3.66
CA GLU A 1065 -7.17 30.98 4.04
C GLU A 1065 -7.55 31.91 2.87
N SER A 1066 -6.63 32.23 1.94
CA SER A 1066 -6.93 33.07 0.76
C SER A 1066 -7.93 32.40 -0.17
N ASP A 1067 -7.74 31.10 -0.37
CA ASP A 1067 -8.52 30.31 -1.32
C ASP A 1067 -9.90 30.02 -0.75
N THR A 1068 -9.97 29.73 0.56
CA THR A 1068 -11.25 29.64 1.28
C THR A 1068 -12.01 30.95 1.19
N LYS A 1069 -11.33 32.10 1.33
CA LYS A 1069 -11.98 33.41 1.18
C LYS A 1069 -12.51 33.62 -0.23
N GLN A 1070 -11.73 33.26 -1.25
CA GLN A 1070 -12.15 33.31 -2.63
C GLN A 1070 -13.39 32.43 -2.88
N ASP A 1071 -13.34 31.18 -2.44
CA ASP A 1071 -14.42 30.19 -2.60
C ASP A 1071 -15.74 30.62 -1.90
N VAL A 1072 -15.66 31.36 -0.80
CA VAL A 1072 -16.83 31.78 0.01
C VAL A 1072 -17.40 33.14 -0.42
N GLU A 1073 -16.54 34.12 -0.74
CA GLU A 1073 -16.92 35.52 -0.96
C GLU A 1073 -17.12 35.87 -2.44
N GLU A 1074 -16.58 35.12 -3.41
CA GLU A 1074 -16.73 35.46 -4.83
C GLU A 1074 -18.18 35.36 -5.32
N GLU A 1075 -18.69 36.44 -5.93
CA GLU A 1075 -20.04 36.52 -6.51
C GLU A 1075 -20.11 36.02 -7.97
N VAL A 1076 -19.22 35.11 -8.38
CA VAL A 1076 -19.21 34.55 -9.75
C VAL A 1076 -20.14 33.33 -9.82
N GLU A 1077 -20.86 33.17 -10.95
CA GLU A 1077 -21.80 32.05 -11.10
C GLU A 1077 -21.07 30.70 -11.21
N ASN A 1078 -21.34 29.76 -10.28
CA ASN A 1078 -20.81 28.39 -10.27
C ASN A 1078 -19.27 28.31 -10.21
N VAL A 1079 -18.63 29.04 -9.29
CA VAL A 1079 -17.19 28.87 -9.05
C VAL A 1079 -16.96 27.48 -8.41
N PRO A 1080 -16.25 26.56 -9.08
CA PRO A 1080 -15.78 25.35 -8.41
C PRO A 1080 -14.75 25.75 -7.36
N ARG A 1081 -14.73 25.04 -6.22
CA ARG A 1081 -13.71 25.24 -5.19
C ARG A 1081 -12.30 25.19 -5.77
N THR A 1082 -11.38 25.91 -5.15
CA THR A 1082 -10.05 26.14 -5.71
C THR A 1082 -9.20 24.87 -5.70
N THR A 1083 -8.87 24.37 -6.89
CA THR A 1083 -7.96 23.24 -7.15
C THR A 1083 -6.74 23.65 -7.98
N TYR A 1084 -6.65 24.92 -8.40
CA TYR A 1084 -5.60 25.44 -9.27
C TYR A 1084 -5.42 24.69 -10.60
N ASP A 1085 -6.44 23.96 -11.06
CA ASP A 1085 -6.38 23.14 -12.27
C ASP A 1085 -5.27 22.06 -12.24
N PHE A 1086 -4.83 21.58 -11.06
CA PHE A 1086 -3.76 20.58 -10.95
C PHE A 1086 -4.05 19.28 -11.74
N THR A 1087 -5.33 18.99 -11.99
CA THR A 1087 -5.77 17.82 -12.78
C THR A 1087 -5.56 17.97 -14.27
N LYS A 1088 -5.25 19.18 -14.77
CA LYS A 1088 -4.98 19.47 -16.19
C LYS A 1088 -3.52 19.30 -16.58
N VAL A 1089 -2.66 18.98 -15.63
CA VAL A 1089 -1.25 18.63 -15.88
C VAL A 1089 -1.20 17.36 -16.75
N ASN A 1090 -0.51 17.45 -17.89
CA ASN A 1090 -0.27 16.36 -18.81
C ASN A 1090 0.81 15.45 -18.26
N LEU A 1091 0.54 14.15 -18.32
CA LEU A 1091 1.37 13.10 -17.77
C LEU A 1091 1.70 12.10 -18.88
N PRO A 1092 2.98 11.70 -19.02
CA PRO A 1092 3.36 10.73 -20.01
C PRO A 1092 2.91 9.32 -19.59
N ILE A 1093 2.36 8.57 -20.53
CA ILE A 1093 2.07 7.14 -20.40
C ILE A 1093 2.75 6.41 -21.55
N ARG A 1094 3.76 5.61 -21.25
CA ARG A 1094 4.39 4.71 -22.21
C ARG A 1094 3.60 3.41 -22.28
N ILE A 1095 3.24 3.00 -23.50
CA ILE A 1095 2.57 1.72 -23.78
C ILE A 1095 3.57 0.78 -24.45
N GLY A 1096 3.79 -0.39 -23.85
CA GLY A 1096 4.82 -1.34 -24.23
C GLY A 1096 6.21 -0.98 -23.70
N GLU A 1097 6.97 -1.99 -23.30
CA GLU A 1097 8.31 -1.83 -22.74
C GLU A 1097 9.38 -2.45 -23.65
N TYR A 1098 10.24 -1.60 -24.22
CA TYR A 1098 11.29 -2.03 -25.14
C TYR A 1098 12.27 -3.00 -24.48
N ARG A 1099 12.65 -4.07 -25.20
CA ARG A 1099 13.53 -5.15 -24.69
C ARG A 1099 12.99 -5.94 -23.48
N GLN A 1100 11.73 -5.76 -23.07
CA GLN A 1100 11.05 -6.74 -22.23
C GLN A 1100 10.47 -7.82 -23.14
N LEU A 1101 11.10 -9.00 -23.17
CA LEU A 1101 10.77 -10.07 -24.11
C LEU A 1101 9.31 -10.53 -23.96
N ASN A 1102 8.79 -10.57 -22.74
CA ASN A 1102 7.43 -11.01 -22.51
C ASN A 1102 6.36 -9.94 -22.82
N ASP A 1103 6.75 -8.72 -23.21
CA ASP A 1103 5.81 -7.70 -23.68
C ASP A 1103 5.37 -7.99 -25.12
N GLY A 1104 4.09 -8.34 -25.31
CA GLY A 1104 3.53 -8.79 -26.57
C GLY A 1104 3.13 -7.67 -27.54
N LEU A 1105 3.35 -6.39 -27.22
CA LEU A 1105 2.90 -5.28 -28.06
C LEU A 1105 3.74 -5.14 -29.35
N VAL A 1106 3.12 -5.34 -30.50
CA VAL A 1106 3.74 -5.06 -31.81
C VAL A 1106 3.65 -3.56 -32.13
N GLY A 1107 2.50 -2.95 -31.85
CA GLY A 1107 2.26 -1.52 -32.02
C GLY A 1107 0.77 -1.18 -31.88
N TYR A 1108 0.43 0.11 -31.91
CA TYR A 1108 -0.93 0.58 -31.67
C TYR A 1108 -1.28 1.86 -32.42
N TRP A 1109 -2.58 2.11 -32.54
CA TRP A 1109 -3.19 3.38 -32.93
C TRP A 1109 -4.02 3.95 -31.78
N VAL A 1110 -4.06 5.27 -31.67
CA VAL A 1110 -4.98 5.98 -30.77
C VAL A 1110 -6.28 6.23 -31.53
N GLU A 1111 -7.41 5.77 -30.98
CA GLU A 1111 -8.72 5.97 -31.59
C GLU A 1111 -9.18 7.43 -31.44
N ALA A 1112 -9.71 7.99 -32.53
CA ALA A 1112 -10.36 9.29 -32.57
C ALA A 1112 -11.87 9.13 -32.78
N GLU A 1113 -12.59 10.26 -32.83
CA GLU A 1113 -14.03 10.26 -33.12
C GLU A 1113 -14.34 9.63 -34.49
N GLU A 1114 -15.58 9.16 -34.65
CA GLU A 1114 -16.10 8.58 -35.90
C GLU A 1114 -15.30 7.38 -36.43
N HIS A 1115 -14.67 6.59 -35.56
CA HIS A 1115 -13.94 5.37 -35.95
C HIS A 1115 -12.70 5.61 -36.81
N THR A 1116 -11.99 6.72 -36.53
CA THR A 1116 -10.72 7.08 -37.18
C THR A 1116 -9.55 6.96 -36.19
N TYR A 1117 -8.32 7.19 -36.66
CA TYR A 1117 -7.12 7.19 -35.81
C TYR A 1117 -6.55 8.60 -35.70
N GLN A 1118 -6.17 8.99 -34.49
CA GLN A 1118 -5.56 10.29 -34.23
C GLN A 1118 -4.26 10.44 -35.03
N GLU A 1119 -4.18 11.49 -35.84
CA GLU A 1119 -3.06 11.82 -36.73
C GLU A 1119 -2.70 10.74 -37.77
N GLU A 1120 -3.49 9.66 -37.87
CA GLU A 1120 -3.23 8.49 -38.72
C GLU A 1120 -1.86 7.81 -38.45
N ILE A 1121 -1.27 8.00 -37.27
CA ILE A 1121 0.05 7.47 -36.89
C ILE A 1121 -0.07 6.07 -36.26
N PHE A 1122 0.80 5.13 -36.72
CA PHE A 1122 1.03 3.85 -36.06
C PHE A 1122 2.26 3.94 -35.14
N TYR A 1123 2.05 3.75 -33.84
CA TYR A 1123 3.11 3.75 -32.83
C TYR A 1123 3.66 2.33 -32.66
N ALA A 1124 4.96 2.15 -32.85
CA ALA A 1124 5.62 0.84 -32.84
C ALA A 1124 6.84 0.83 -31.89
N PRO A 1125 6.60 0.75 -30.57
CA PRO A 1125 7.66 0.92 -29.58
C PRO A 1125 8.68 -0.23 -29.56
N GLN A 1126 8.32 -1.42 -30.05
CA GLN A 1126 9.22 -2.58 -30.07
C GLN A 1126 10.09 -2.68 -31.34
N SER A 1127 9.90 -1.79 -32.33
CA SER A 1127 10.56 -1.86 -33.64
C SER A 1127 11.84 -1.02 -33.69
N VAL A 1128 12.76 -1.42 -34.57
CA VAL A 1128 13.89 -0.57 -35.04
C VAL A 1128 13.40 0.67 -35.78
N TYR A 1129 14.31 1.63 -35.98
CA TYR A 1129 14.03 2.85 -36.75
C TYR A 1129 13.42 2.57 -38.12
N VAL A 1130 12.31 3.24 -38.42
CA VAL A 1130 11.71 3.26 -39.75
C VAL A 1130 11.25 4.67 -40.11
N SER A 1131 11.96 5.31 -41.05
CA SER A 1131 11.57 6.62 -41.58
C SER A 1131 10.26 6.57 -42.38
N HIS A 1132 9.15 6.99 -41.77
CA HIS A 1132 7.86 7.25 -42.44
C HIS A 1132 7.01 8.26 -41.66
N GLU A 1133 6.27 9.16 -42.32
CA GLU A 1133 5.49 10.23 -41.64
C GLU A 1133 4.30 9.72 -40.80
N LYS A 1134 3.87 8.47 -41.04
CA LYS A 1134 2.73 7.80 -40.39
C LYS A 1134 3.14 6.63 -39.48
N ILE A 1135 4.43 6.47 -39.21
CA ILE A 1135 4.95 5.41 -38.35
C ILE A 1135 5.93 6.07 -37.38
N GLN A 1136 5.70 5.89 -36.09
CA GLN A 1136 6.58 6.40 -35.04
C GLN A 1136 7.19 5.24 -34.26
N THR A 1137 8.51 5.18 -34.26
CA THR A 1137 9.33 4.20 -33.52
C THR A 1137 10.04 4.90 -32.35
N LEU A 1138 10.67 4.14 -31.44
CA LEU A 1138 11.48 4.73 -30.35
C LEU A 1138 12.79 5.37 -30.83
N PHE A 1139 13.25 5.02 -32.02
CA PHE A 1139 14.48 5.54 -32.62
C PHE A 1139 14.15 6.75 -33.50
N GLU A 1140 15.02 7.75 -33.52
CA GLU A 1140 14.87 8.96 -34.35
C GLU A 1140 15.68 8.88 -35.65
N ASP A 1141 16.77 8.12 -35.66
CA ASP A 1141 17.62 7.86 -36.83
C ASP A 1141 18.07 6.38 -36.95
N GLU A 1142 18.54 6.00 -38.14
CA GLU A 1142 19.03 4.63 -38.44
C GLU A 1142 20.39 4.33 -37.76
N GLU A 1143 21.18 5.36 -37.42
CA GLU A 1143 22.46 5.21 -36.73
C GLU A 1143 22.33 5.09 -35.20
N ASP A 1144 21.13 5.30 -34.64
CA ASP A 1144 20.89 5.22 -33.19
C ASP A 1144 21.04 3.77 -32.70
N GLY A 1145 22.07 3.52 -31.88
CA GLY A 1145 22.32 2.20 -31.30
C GLY A 1145 21.40 1.87 -30.13
N GLU A 1146 20.86 2.88 -29.45
CA GLU A 1146 19.93 2.78 -28.33
C GLU A 1146 18.88 3.89 -28.42
N PRO A 1147 17.63 3.63 -28.00
CA PRO A 1147 16.56 4.62 -28.06
C PRO A 1147 16.69 5.64 -26.91
N ASP A 1148 16.85 6.92 -27.26
CA ASP A 1148 16.95 8.01 -26.28
C ASP A 1148 15.62 8.77 -26.07
N THR A 1149 14.67 8.65 -27.00
CA THR A 1149 13.36 9.35 -26.94
C THR A 1149 12.22 8.36 -26.74
N ALA A 1150 11.54 8.46 -25.59
CA ALA A 1150 10.34 7.66 -25.33
C ALA A 1150 9.14 8.14 -26.16
N VAL A 1151 8.35 7.19 -26.66
CA VAL A 1151 7.05 7.45 -27.27
C VAL A 1151 5.98 7.35 -26.18
N ASN A 1152 5.44 8.50 -25.78
CA ASN A 1152 4.48 8.60 -24.68
C ASN A 1152 3.13 9.12 -25.19
N LEU A 1153 2.05 8.56 -24.66
CA LEU A 1153 0.73 9.18 -24.70
C LEU A 1153 0.68 10.25 -23.62
N GLU A 1154 0.12 11.42 -23.94
CA GLU A 1154 -0.17 12.43 -22.92
C GLU A 1154 -1.58 12.22 -22.39
N GLN A 1155 -1.73 12.18 -21.07
CA GLN A 1155 -3.03 12.13 -20.42
C GLN A 1155 -3.03 12.99 -19.14
N ASN A 1156 -4.18 13.52 -18.77
CA ASN A 1156 -4.36 14.26 -17.53
C ASN A 1156 -5.36 13.56 -16.59
N LEU A 1157 -5.63 14.14 -15.42
CA LEU A 1157 -6.49 13.57 -14.39
C LEU A 1157 -7.95 14.05 -14.48
N GLU A 1158 -8.31 14.82 -15.51
CA GLU A 1158 -9.70 15.24 -15.70
C GLU A 1158 -10.60 14.05 -16.04
N ALA A 1159 -11.86 14.12 -15.61
CA ALA A 1159 -12.82 13.10 -15.96
C ALA A 1159 -13.02 13.05 -17.49
N GLN A 1160 -13.20 11.84 -18.03
CA GLN A 1160 -13.50 11.57 -19.45
C GLN A 1160 -12.32 11.78 -20.44
N THR A 1161 -11.08 11.80 -19.95
CA THR A 1161 -9.87 11.85 -20.82
C THR A 1161 -9.29 10.48 -21.15
N ALA A 1162 -10.01 9.40 -20.81
CA ALA A 1162 -9.61 8.04 -21.12
C ALA A 1162 -9.40 7.83 -22.63
N GLN A 1163 -8.26 7.27 -23.00
CA GLN A 1163 -7.91 7.01 -24.39
C GLN A 1163 -8.17 5.55 -24.74
N THR A 1164 -8.73 5.32 -25.93
CA THR A 1164 -8.94 3.98 -26.46
C THR A 1164 -7.90 3.68 -27.53
N LEU A 1165 -7.30 2.50 -27.43
CA LEU A 1165 -6.18 2.07 -28.26
C LEU A 1165 -6.57 0.83 -29.05
N ALA A 1166 -6.35 0.88 -30.36
CA ALA A 1166 -6.40 -0.31 -31.22
C ALA A 1166 -4.97 -0.87 -31.32
N MET A 1167 -4.76 -2.10 -30.87
CA MET A 1167 -3.42 -2.68 -30.70
C MET A 1167 -3.24 -3.94 -31.54
N LEU A 1168 -2.01 -4.11 -32.03
CA LEU A 1168 -1.49 -5.35 -32.58
C LEU A 1168 -0.64 -6.03 -31.52
N VAL A 1169 -1.03 -7.24 -31.10
CA VAL A 1169 -0.43 -7.91 -29.95
C VAL A 1169 -0.17 -9.39 -30.26
N ASP A 1170 0.98 -9.91 -29.85
CA ASP A 1170 1.15 -11.37 -29.67
C ASP A 1170 0.35 -11.79 -28.42
N PRO A 1171 -0.79 -12.48 -28.57
CA PRO A 1171 -1.75 -12.71 -27.48
C PRO A 1171 -1.19 -13.57 -26.33
N ARG A 1172 0.00 -14.15 -26.50
CA ARG A 1172 0.68 -14.98 -25.50
C ARG A 1172 1.50 -14.17 -24.51
N GLY A 1173 1.88 -12.93 -24.87
CA GLY A 1173 2.61 -12.01 -24.01
C GLY A 1173 1.69 -11.16 -23.13
N VAL A 1174 2.29 -10.30 -22.32
CA VAL A 1174 1.61 -9.25 -21.56
C VAL A 1174 1.75 -7.91 -22.28
N VAL A 1175 0.92 -6.91 -22.02
CA VAL A 1175 1.16 -5.54 -22.48
C VAL A 1175 1.30 -4.65 -21.25
N ASN A 1176 2.39 -3.88 -21.19
CA ASN A 1176 2.68 -2.96 -20.09
C ASN A 1176 2.24 -1.53 -20.39
N ALA A 1177 1.87 -0.80 -19.33
CA ALA A 1177 1.65 0.63 -19.33
C ALA A 1177 2.38 1.26 -18.12
N THR A 1178 3.18 2.29 -18.37
CA THR A 1178 4.06 2.91 -17.37
C THR A 1178 3.94 4.43 -17.46
N CYS A 1179 3.80 5.11 -16.32
CA CYS A 1179 3.68 6.59 -16.28
C CYS A 1179 4.64 7.31 -15.33
N GLY A 1180 5.40 6.58 -14.50
CA GLY A 1180 6.43 7.14 -13.63
C GLY A 1180 5.99 7.84 -12.35
N PHE A 1181 4.70 8.12 -12.18
CA PHE A 1181 4.16 8.65 -10.92
C PHE A 1181 3.18 7.70 -10.22
N LEU A 1182 2.87 6.55 -10.85
CA LEU A 1182 2.09 5.44 -10.28
C LEU A 1182 2.73 4.10 -10.69
N PRO A 1183 2.52 3.01 -9.93
CA PRO A 1183 3.00 1.69 -10.30
C PRO A 1183 2.57 1.25 -11.70
N ALA A 1184 3.51 0.67 -12.45
CA ALA A 1184 3.26 0.15 -13.80
C ALA A 1184 2.16 -0.92 -13.81
N ARG A 1185 1.34 -0.92 -14.86
CA ARG A 1185 0.21 -1.84 -15.03
C ARG A 1185 0.45 -2.78 -16.21
N ALA A 1186 0.32 -4.08 -15.98
CA ALA A 1186 0.40 -5.10 -17.03
C ALA A 1186 -0.94 -5.82 -17.20
N ILE A 1187 -1.35 -6.06 -18.45
CA ILE A 1187 -2.53 -6.85 -18.79
C ILE A 1187 -2.19 -8.02 -19.71
N SER A 1188 -2.86 -9.15 -19.54
CA SER A 1188 -2.69 -10.36 -20.34
C SER A 1188 -4.03 -10.81 -20.91
N ILE A 1189 -4.03 -11.44 -22.09
CA ILE A 1189 -5.24 -12.06 -22.64
C ILE A 1189 -5.31 -13.50 -22.10
N PRO A 1190 -6.40 -13.92 -21.41
CA PRO A 1190 -6.52 -15.29 -20.94
C PRO A 1190 -6.45 -16.29 -22.12
N PRO A 1191 -5.76 -17.44 -21.98
CA PRO A 1191 -5.61 -18.43 -23.06
C PRO A 1191 -6.92 -18.93 -23.66
N GLU A 1192 -8.00 -18.92 -22.88
CA GLU A 1192 -9.35 -19.29 -23.30
C GLU A 1192 -9.87 -18.46 -24.49
N HIS A 1193 -9.39 -17.23 -24.64
CA HIS A 1193 -9.81 -16.32 -25.70
C HIS A 1193 -9.12 -16.58 -27.05
N PHE A 1194 -7.94 -17.20 -27.06
CA PHE A 1194 -7.16 -17.34 -28.31
C PHE A 1194 -6.73 -18.76 -28.67
N ALA A 1195 -6.64 -19.70 -27.72
CA ALA A 1195 -6.03 -21.01 -27.96
C ALA A 1195 -6.74 -21.81 -29.08
N GLN A 1196 -8.07 -21.72 -29.16
CA GLN A 1196 -8.85 -22.39 -30.22
C GLN A 1196 -8.73 -21.68 -31.58
N ALA A 1197 -8.65 -20.34 -31.58
CA ALA A 1197 -8.47 -19.57 -32.80
C ALA A 1197 -7.11 -19.87 -33.43
N LEU A 1198 -6.03 -19.88 -32.64
CA LEU A 1198 -4.69 -20.21 -33.12
C LEU A 1198 -4.58 -21.60 -33.74
N LYS A 1199 -5.33 -22.60 -33.25
CA LYS A 1199 -5.39 -23.94 -33.86
C LYS A 1199 -6.11 -23.94 -35.21
N SER A 1200 -7.10 -23.06 -35.37
CA SER A 1200 -7.95 -22.97 -36.56
C SER A 1200 -7.31 -22.19 -37.72
N ILE A 1201 -6.23 -21.44 -37.45
CA ILE A 1201 -5.56 -20.62 -38.48
C ILE A 1201 -4.88 -21.53 -39.51
N GLU A 1202 -5.35 -21.44 -40.75
CA GLU A 1202 -4.74 -22.07 -41.93
C GLU A 1202 -3.81 -21.09 -42.63
N VAL A 1203 -2.66 -21.55 -43.11
CA VAL A 1203 -1.66 -20.68 -43.78
C VAL A 1203 -1.46 -21.13 -45.22
N THR A 1204 -1.41 -20.17 -46.14
CA THR A 1204 -1.09 -20.44 -47.55
C THR A 1204 0.13 -19.63 -48.00
N PHE A 1205 1.01 -20.26 -48.77
CA PHE A 1205 2.25 -19.68 -49.28
C PHE A 1205 2.26 -19.73 -50.81
N LEU A 1206 2.51 -18.61 -51.47
CA LEU A 1206 2.69 -18.60 -52.91
C LEU A 1206 3.92 -19.44 -53.30
N SER A 1207 3.72 -20.46 -54.14
CA SER A 1207 4.77 -21.43 -54.50
C SER A 1207 5.09 -21.44 -55.99
N THR A 1208 4.85 -20.31 -56.68
CA THR A 1208 4.86 -20.23 -58.15
C THR A 1208 6.17 -19.68 -58.73
N PRO A 1209 6.53 -20.06 -59.97
CA PRO A 1209 5.97 -21.14 -60.79
C PRO A 1209 6.54 -22.53 -60.46
N ILE A 1210 5.71 -23.57 -60.48
CA ILE A 1210 6.15 -24.98 -60.41
C ILE A 1210 6.17 -25.58 -61.82
N ILE A 1211 7.25 -26.27 -62.19
CA ILE A 1211 7.36 -26.98 -63.46
C ILE A 1211 7.10 -28.46 -63.22
N SER A 1212 6.05 -29.00 -63.85
CA SER A 1212 5.72 -30.44 -63.80
C SER A 1212 5.47 -31.00 -65.21
N GLU A 1213 5.44 -32.33 -65.34
CA GLU A 1213 5.07 -33.01 -66.57
C GLU A 1213 3.66 -32.61 -67.02
N ARG A 1214 3.47 -32.40 -68.33
CA ARG A 1214 2.23 -31.84 -68.90
C ARG A 1214 0.96 -32.63 -68.56
N ASP A 1215 1.06 -33.96 -68.46
CA ASP A 1215 -0.08 -34.87 -68.28
C ASP A 1215 -0.10 -35.51 -66.87
N ARG A 1216 0.81 -35.10 -65.97
CA ARG A 1216 0.87 -35.59 -64.58
C ARG A 1216 1.39 -34.49 -63.66
N LEU A 1217 0.50 -33.96 -62.82
CA LEU A 1217 0.87 -33.04 -61.74
C LEU A 1217 1.60 -33.86 -60.66
N ASN A 1218 2.92 -33.73 -60.58
CA ASN A 1218 3.74 -34.37 -59.56
C ASN A 1218 4.51 -33.30 -58.80
N ILE A 1219 3.95 -32.88 -57.68
CA ILE A 1219 4.50 -31.81 -56.86
C ILE A 1219 5.52 -32.43 -55.94
N SER A 1220 6.80 -32.12 -56.16
CA SER A 1220 7.90 -32.67 -55.36
C SER A 1220 8.64 -31.54 -54.67
N ILE A 1221 8.17 -31.16 -53.48
CA ILE A 1221 8.71 -30.06 -52.67
C ILE A 1221 9.22 -30.66 -51.35
N SER A 1222 10.39 -30.20 -50.88
CA SER A 1222 10.90 -30.61 -49.57
C SER A 1222 10.20 -29.80 -48.50
N LEU A 1223 9.34 -30.44 -47.72
CA LEU A 1223 8.55 -29.81 -46.66
C LEU A 1223 8.95 -30.39 -45.30
N ALA A 1224 8.87 -29.57 -44.25
CA ALA A 1224 9.10 -30.02 -42.88
C ALA A 1224 7.90 -30.86 -42.40
N ASP A 1225 8.20 -31.91 -41.61
CA ASP A 1225 7.16 -32.70 -40.92
C ASP A 1225 6.76 -31.97 -39.63
N ILE A 1226 5.49 -31.59 -39.53
CA ILE A 1226 4.95 -30.81 -38.42
C ILE A 1226 3.89 -31.68 -37.72
N PRO A 1227 4.06 -31.98 -36.41
CA PRO A 1227 3.06 -32.72 -35.64
C PRO A 1227 1.69 -32.07 -35.77
N ASP A 1228 0.63 -32.88 -35.92
CA ASP A 1228 -0.77 -32.44 -36.02
C ASP A 1228 -1.16 -31.58 -37.24
N TYR A 1229 -0.26 -31.31 -38.19
CA TYR A 1229 -0.55 -30.57 -39.42
C TYR A 1229 -0.25 -31.35 -40.70
N THR A 1230 -0.92 -30.99 -41.79
CA THR A 1230 -0.73 -31.58 -43.13
C THR A 1230 -0.56 -30.49 -44.19
N TRP A 1231 0.41 -30.72 -45.07
CA TRP A 1231 0.62 -29.89 -46.25
C TRP A 1231 -0.27 -30.36 -47.41
N SER A 1232 -0.90 -29.41 -48.09
CA SER A 1232 -1.54 -29.58 -49.37
C SER A 1232 -1.05 -28.51 -50.35
N TRP A 1233 -1.27 -28.73 -51.65
CA TRP A 1233 -1.02 -27.72 -52.67
C TRP A 1233 -2.31 -27.41 -53.40
N ILE A 1234 -2.61 -26.13 -53.54
CA ILE A 1234 -3.82 -25.60 -54.15
C ILE A 1234 -3.45 -24.81 -55.42
N ALA A 1235 -4.19 -25.02 -56.50
CA ALA A 1235 -4.01 -24.25 -57.73
C ALA A 1235 -5.35 -23.91 -58.37
N LYS A 1236 -5.33 -22.87 -59.19
CA LYS A 1236 -6.50 -22.43 -59.93
C LYS A 1236 -6.39 -22.87 -61.39
N GLU A 1237 -7.20 -23.83 -61.81
CA GLU A 1237 -7.32 -24.25 -63.22
C GLU A 1237 -8.65 -23.73 -63.80
N GLY A 1238 -8.59 -22.58 -64.49
CA GLY A 1238 -9.80 -21.89 -64.95
C GLY A 1238 -10.49 -21.17 -63.79
N GLU A 1239 -11.78 -21.48 -63.55
CA GLU A 1239 -12.53 -20.95 -62.40
C GLU A 1239 -12.52 -21.88 -61.18
N ASN A 1240 -12.01 -23.11 -61.31
CA ASN A 1240 -12.05 -24.11 -60.25
C ASN A 1240 -10.73 -24.17 -59.48
N TRP A 1241 -10.84 -24.29 -58.16
CA TRP A 1241 -9.72 -24.62 -57.29
C TRP A 1241 -9.48 -26.13 -57.28
N LEU A 1242 -8.21 -26.52 -57.27
CA LEU A 1242 -7.77 -27.90 -57.25
C LEU A 1242 -6.76 -28.07 -56.12
N GLU A 1243 -7.11 -28.86 -55.12
CA GLU A 1243 -6.27 -29.17 -53.95
C GLU A 1243 -5.70 -30.58 -54.06
N THR A 1244 -4.41 -30.74 -53.75
CA THR A 1244 -3.70 -32.02 -53.77
C THR A 1244 -2.88 -32.18 -52.49
N THR A 1245 -3.17 -33.21 -51.72
CA THR A 1245 -2.44 -33.57 -50.48
C THR A 1245 -1.26 -34.53 -50.72
N GLU A 1246 -1.19 -35.16 -51.90
CA GLU A 1246 -0.09 -36.05 -52.29
C GLU A 1246 1.13 -35.26 -52.80
N ILE A 1247 1.90 -34.68 -51.88
CA ILE A 1247 3.18 -34.02 -52.19
C ILE A 1247 4.32 -35.05 -52.14
N GLY A 1248 4.95 -35.31 -53.28
CA GLY A 1248 6.04 -36.27 -53.45
C GLY A 1248 7.37 -35.81 -52.85
N LYS A 1249 8.27 -36.76 -52.56
CA LYS A 1249 9.64 -36.44 -52.11
C LYS A 1249 10.48 -35.89 -53.27
N VAL A 1250 11.27 -34.85 -53.02
CA VAL A 1250 12.18 -34.24 -54.00
C VAL A 1250 13.07 -35.31 -54.66
N ASN A 1251 12.96 -35.41 -55.99
CA ASN A 1251 13.86 -36.27 -56.76
C ASN A 1251 15.19 -35.55 -56.99
N THR A 1252 16.29 -36.13 -56.49
CA THR A 1252 17.63 -35.56 -56.59
C THR A 1252 18.30 -35.79 -57.96
N GLN A 1253 17.63 -36.49 -58.88
CA GLN A 1253 18.07 -36.68 -60.26
C GLN A 1253 17.23 -35.83 -61.22
N ALA A 1254 17.87 -34.91 -61.94
CA ALA A 1254 17.22 -34.11 -62.99
C ALA A 1254 16.68 -35.03 -64.09
N ASN A 1255 15.36 -35.14 -64.18
CA ASN A 1255 14.68 -36.03 -65.12
C ASN A 1255 13.73 -35.20 -65.99
N PHE A 1256 14.27 -34.54 -67.01
CA PHE A 1256 13.46 -33.84 -68.01
C PHE A 1256 12.94 -34.87 -69.01
N THR A 1257 11.64 -35.16 -68.99
CA THR A 1257 11.02 -36.13 -69.90
C THR A 1257 10.67 -35.47 -71.25
N ASP A 1258 10.67 -36.26 -72.33
CA ASP A 1258 10.37 -35.80 -73.70
C ASP A 1258 8.89 -35.38 -73.91
N GLN A 1259 8.03 -35.51 -72.89
CA GLN A 1259 6.59 -35.27 -72.99
C GLN A 1259 6.15 -33.80 -72.86
N GLY A 1260 7.11 -32.89 -72.70
CA GLY A 1260 6.84 -31.47 -72.52
C GLY A 1260 6.41 -31.14 -71.08
N HIS A 1261 6.74 -29.94 -70.65
CA HIS A 1261 6.50 -29.47 -69.28
C HIS A 1261 5.42 -28.39 -69.30
N LYS A 1262 4.59 -28.34 -68.25
CA LYS A 1262 3.61 -27.29 -68.02
C LYS A 1262 4.03 -26.51 -66.77
N ILE A 1263 3.87 -25.18 -66.83
CA ILE A 1263 4.02 -24.31 -65.67
C ILE A 1263 2.68 -24.32 -64.93
N TYR A 1264 2.76 -24.57 -63.63
CA TYR A 1264 1.63 -24.53 -62.72
C TYR A 1264 1.81 -23.39 -61.73
N GLU A 1265 0.74 -22.62 -61.54
CA GLU A 1265 0.64 -21.57 -60.54
C GLU A 1265 -0.29 -22.06 -59.43
N GLY A 1266 0.16 -21.96 -58.18
CA GLY A 1266 -0.52 -22.47 -57.01
C GLY A 1266 0.18 -22.09 -55.70
N TRP A 1267 -0.46 -22.41 -54.59
CA TRP A 1267 -0.03 -22.13 -53.23
C TRP A 1267 0.16 -23.44 -52.46
N LEU A 1268 1.09 -23.46 -51.54
CA LEU A 1268 1.15 -24.48 -50.50
C LEU A 1268 0.21 -24.07 -49.38
N LYS A 1269 -0.66 -24.96 -48.93
CA LYS A 1269 -1.55 -24.77 -47.79
C LYS A 1269 -1.10 -25.69 -46.66
N LEU A 1270 -1.09 -25.16 -45.44
CA LEU A 1270 -0.85 -25.92 -44.22
C LEU A 1270 -2.08 -25.82 -43.32
N SER A 1271 -2.67 -26.96 -43.02
CA SER A 1271 -3.88 -27.08 -42.19
C SER A 1271 -3.70 -28.15 -41.11
N GLN A 1272 -4.50 -28.07 -40.05
CA GLN A 1272 -4.53 -29.10 -39.03
C GLN A 1272 -4.99 -30.43 -39.64
N LYS A 1273 -4.44 -31.55 -39.17
CA LYS A 1273 -4.95 -32.89 -39.52
C LYS A 1273 -6.38 -33.01 -39.02
N ASP A 1274 -7.27 -33.46 -39.90
CA ASP A 1274 -8.61 -33.88 -39.48
C ASP A 1274 -8.46 -34.94 -38.40
N GLY A 1275 -8.91 -34.64 -37.18
CA GLY A 1275 -9.05 -35.64 -36.13
C GLY A 1275 -10.11 -36.64 -36.57
N ASP A 1276 -9.81 -37.93 -36.50
CA ASP A 1276 -10.86 -38.95 -36.51
C ASP A 1276 -11.80 -38.63 -35.33
N ASP A 1277 -12.96 -38.03 -35.61
CA ASP A 1277 -14.06 -37.94 -34.66
C ASP A 1277 -14.47 -39.37 -34.27
N THR A 1278 -14.00 -39.85 -33.11
CA THR A 1278 -14.46 -41.08 -32.45
C THR A 1278 -14.81 -40.85 -31.00
#